data_AF-J2KUC1-F1
#
_entry.id   AF-J2KUC1-F1
#
_cell.length_a   1.000
_cell.length_b   1.000
_cell.length_c   1.000
_cell.angle_alpha   90.00
_cell.angle_beta   90.00
_cell.angle_gamma   90.00
#
_symmetry.space_group_name_H-M   'P 1'
#
loop_
_entity.id
_entity.type
_entity.pdbx_description
1 polymer ?
#
loop_
_entity_poly.entity_id
_entity_poly.type
_entity_poly.pdbx_seq_one_letter_code
_entity_poly.pdbx_strand_id
1 'polypeptide(L)'
;MAAISAHQVVIVCGETGSGKTTQLPKIALALGRGKLNAEPGKGRLIGHTQPRRIAASSVAKRIAEELKTPLGDVVGFKVRFQDRLSRDASVKLMTDGILLAETQTDPLLKAYDTLIIDEAHERSLNIDFLLGYLREILPRRPDLKVIVTSATIDADRFAQHFASRNGPAPIIYVSGRTFPVEQRYRPFEESREHDLNDAIADGVDELWRDPHNAGDILVFLPGEREIREAADHLRRHLSHQPLLRNAEVLPLFARLSGPEQDRIFDGHTGRRIVLATNVAETSLTVPGIRYVIDTGTARVKRYSFRSKVEQLLVEPISQAAANQRAGRCGRVANGICIRLYDEKDFEGRARFTDPEILRSSLAGVILRMKSLRLGDVARFPFLEAPSPRAIADGYQLLNELGAVDDANELTQTGAELSRLPLDPRVGRMILEARSRGALEEVLVIASALSVQDVRDRPMDAQQQADQAHSKFDDEKSEFSGYLRLWKWIADARGGHGDTHKLSNRQYEQLLRQNFINIRRVREWRDIHSQLLTVVTEHKWRLNAEPAGYEPLHLSMLAGLLGNIGWKLEDDEAYLGARGIKFYKHPGAHLKKKPGRWIVAAELVETTRLFGRGIANIEPQWLEQVAGHLLKKQLLDPHWEKKGAQVSALERATLYGLVVYSGRRVDFTKVDPVAAREIFIREALVGGQWESKFPFLTANRKLVREVEGLEHKSRRQDVLVDDELIFAFYDAQLPADVASGITFENWYRHASEEQPRLLFLTRDELMRHQAAGITTQSFPATLRLGGVDCAATYLHEPGDAKDGLTVSVPLFVLNQVSEERCEWLVTGMLKDKIQALLKSLPQRPRSRLVPLPESASKLAEELSAPELFGTGSLTDVLLKRVRDMTSIDVKRADFKLDMLPPHLFMNLRVIDEHGRQLGMGRNLGALKAELGAQARGAFQALAGLNVKASPEKKTATDEGSKAPAKAANAPAPAALPAGQRYTGWTFGELPELMEVRRGSQSLIGFPALRDEGDAVTIEVFDEPAVAAAKHRAGLRRLFALQLKDALKYLEKNIPDLQKMSVAFMPLGTSEELRTQIIDVAIDRAFLQEPLPTDEFAFKRRLEEGRGRLTLIANEVGRLASAILVEYAAAARKIKDTKIQPDAVQDAAQQLQRLVGKRFIADAPWTQLQHFARYLKAIVLRLDKLRADPARDAAKLAELKPQEQRYWRLVAERKGVVDERMLEFRWLLEELRVSFFAQELRTPQPVSVKRLDKAWAQLQA
;
A
#
# COMPACT_ATOMS: atom_id res chain seq x y z
N MET A 1 -36.16 -40.98 22.04
CA MET A 1 -37.59 -40.63 22.26
C MET A 1 -37.80 -39.77 23.50
N ALA A 2 -37.41 -40.23 24.70
CA ALA A 2 -37.54 -39.44 25.94
C ALA A 2 -36.92 -38.03 25.85
N ALA A 3 -35.69 -37.92 25.35
CA ALA A 3 -35.00 -36.63 25.16
C ALA A 3 -35.77 -35.64 24.27
N ILE A 4 -36.27 -36.09 23.11
CA ILE A 4 -37.06 -35.29 22.15
C ILE A 4 -38.37 -34.80 22.78
N SER A 5 -38.97 -35.62 23.64
CA SER A 5 -40.20 -35.24 24.35
C SER A 5 -39.92 -34.15 25.38
N ALA A 6 -38.91 -34.35 26.23
CA ALA A 6 -38.57 -33.46 27.34
C ALA A 6 -37.89 -32.14 26.92
N HIS A 7 -37.14 -32.11 25.82
CA HIS A 7 -36.32 -30.96 25.43
C HIS A 7 -36.76 -30.39 24.08
N GLN A 8 -36.67 -29.08 23.92
CA GLN A 8 -37.00 -28.41 22.66
C GLN A 8 -35.94 -28.67 21.59
N VAL A 9 -34.67 -28.70 21.99
CA VAL A 9 -33.52 -29.01 21.12
C VAL A 9 -32.81 -30.26 21.62
N VAL A 10 -32.40 -31.15 20.72
CA VAL A 10 -31.60 -32.34 21.03
C VAL A 10 -30.45 -32.46 20.04
N ILE A 11 -29.24 -32.74 20.53
CA ILE A 11 -28.08 -33.02 19.70
C ILE A 11 -27.91 -34.54 19.61
N VAL A 12 -27.84 -35.10 18.40
CA VAL A 12 -27.69 -36.54 18.17
C VAL A 12 -26.37 -36.81 17.45
N CYS A 13 -25.43 -37.40 18.17
CA CYS A 13 -24.10 -37.72 17.67
C CYS A 13 -24.02 -39.20 17.32
N GLY A 14 -23.43 -39.53 16.18
CA GLY A 14 -23.12 -40.91 15.85
C GLY A 14 -22.43 -41.01 14.49
N GLU A 15 -21.74 -42.11 14.25
CA GLU A 15 -20.99 -42.29 13.01
C GLU A 15 -21.90 -42.46 11.79
N THR A 16 -21.36 -42.17 10.59
CA THR A 16 -22.07 -42.45 9.33
C THR A 16 -22.42 -43.94 9.25
N GLY A 17 -23.66 -44.26 8.86
CA GLY A 17 -24.16 -45.64 8.84
C GLY A 17 -24.88 -46.10 10.11
N SER A 18 -24.89 -45.32 11.20
CA SER A 18 -25.64 -45.67 12.43
C SER A 18 -27.17 -45.52 12.32
N GLY A 19 -27.70 -45.19 11.15
CA GLY A 19 -29.14 -45.04 10.89
C GLY A 19 -29.79 -43.72 11.34
N LYS A 20 -29.04 -42.76 11.90
CA LYS A 20 -29.60 -41.46 12.39
C LYS A 20 -30.52 -40.78 11.37
N THR A 21 -30.00 -40.53 10.18
CA THR A 21 -30.67 -39.86 9.07
C THR A 21 -31.99 -40.54 8.65
N THR A 22 -32.06 -41.88 8.66
CA THR A 22 -33.27 -42.59 8.23
C THR A 22 -34.24 -42.86 9.37
N GLN A 23 -33.75 -43.02 10.60
CA GLN A 23 -34.59 -43.37 11.75
C GLN A 23 -35.19 -42.17 12.48
N LEU A 24 -34.51 -41.01 12.54
CA LEU A 24 -34.98 -39.84 13.29
C LEU A 24 -36.35 -39.31 12.83
N PRO A 25 -36.65 -39.19 11.52
CA PRO A 25 -38.00 -38.86 11.05
C PRO A 25 -39.08 -39.82 11.53
N LYS A 26 -38.80 -41.13 11.49
CA LYS A 26 -39.75 -42.16 11.92
C LYS A 26 -39.98 -42.13 13.42
N ILE A 27 -38.93 -41.83 14.19
CA ILE A 27 -39.04 -41.60 15.63
C ILE A 27 -39.90 -40.37 15.93
N ALA A 28 -39.74 -39.27 15.17
CA ALA A 28 -40.58 -38.09 15.32
C ALA A 28 -42.05 -38.40 14.97
N LEU A 29 -42.30 -39.12 13.88
CA LEU A 29 -43.64 -39.61 13.52
C LEU A 29 -44.27 -40.45 14.64
N ALA A 30 -43.50 -41.37 15.25
CA ALA A 30 -43.99 -42.19 16.36
C ALA A 30 -44.33 -41.38 17.63
N LEU A 31 -43.75 -40.18 17.78
CA LEU A 31 -44.06 -39.25 18.87
C LEU A 31 -45.24 -38.31 18.56
N GLY A 32 -46.02 -38.59 17.51
CA GLY A 32 -47.17 -37.78 17.10
C GLY A 32 -46.81 -36.44 16.46
N ARG A 33 -45.56 -36.30 15.96
CA ARG A 33 -45.14 -35.18 15.11
C ARG A 33 -45.38 -35.51 13.65
N GLY A 34 -45.49 -34.52 12.77
CA GLY A 34 -45.90 -34.78 11.39
C GLY A 34 -47.43 -34.90 11.26
N LYS A 35 -47.97 -34.84 10.04
CA LYS A 35 -49.42 -34.96 9.80
C LYS A 35 -49.99 -36.36 10.00
N LEU A 36 -49.18 -37.41 9.80
CA LEU A 36 -49.62 -38.81 9.74
C LEU A 36 -50.19 -39.32 11.06
N ASN A 37 -49.50 -39.05 12.16
CA ASN A 37 -49.81 -39.62 13.49
C ASN A 37 -50.25 -38.54 14.50
N ALA A 38 -50.42 -37.30 14.06
CA ALA A 38 -50.89 -36.22 14.92
C ALA A 38 -52.42 -36.21 15.00
N GLU A 39 -52.95 -35.64 16.08
CA GLU A 39 -54.37 -35.36 16.19
C GLU A 39 -54.85 -34.47 15.02
N PRO A 40 -56.08 -34.69 14.50
CA PRO A 40 -56.62 -33.90 13.40
C PRO A 40 -56.51 -32.39 13.64
N GLY A 41 -55.89 -31.68 12.69
CA GLY A 41 -55.68 -30.23 12.75
C GLY A 41 -54.46 -29.77 13.59
N LYS A 42 -53.74 -30.66 14.26
CA LYS A 42 -52.54 -30.31 15.07
C LYS A 42 -51.20 -30.64 14.41
N GLY A 43 -51.15 -31.62 13.51
CA GLY A 43 -49.92 -32.03 12.82
C GLY A 43 -49.41 -31.02 11.80
N ARG A 44 -48.10 -30.77 11.79
CA ARG A 44 -47.42 -29.95 10.76
C ARG A 44 -46.36 -30.80 10.05
N LEU A 45 -45.48 -30.19 9.26
CA LEU A 45 -44.41 -30.93 8.60
C LEU A 45 -43.25 -31.20 9.56
N ILE A 46 -42.63 -32.38 9.40
CA ILE A 46 -41.27 -32.66 9.86
C ILE A 46 -40.34 -32.27 8.71
N GLY A 47 -39.58 -31.18 8.89
CA GLY A 47 -38.56 -30.79 7.95
C GLY A 47 -37.25 -31.49 8.28
N HIS A 48 -36.59 -32.08 7.28
CA HIS A 48 -35.31 -32.73 7.46
C HIS A 48 -34.33 -32.22 6.41
N THR A 49 -33.36 -31.41 6.84
CA THR A 49 -32.38 -30.82 5.93
C THR A 49 -31.22 -31.78 5.65
N GLN A 50 -30.61 -31.60 4.49
CA GLN A 50 -29.45 -32.33 4.00
C GLN A 50 -28.53 -31.35 3.26
N PRO A 51 -27.20 -31.45 3.38
CA PRO A 51 -26.29 -30.54 2.68
C PRO A 51 -26.32 -30.72 1.17
N ARG A 52 -26.68 -31.92 0.68
CA ARG A 52 -26.59 -32.29 -0.75
C ARG A 52 -27.94 -32.72 -1.32
N ARG A 53 -28.21 -32.33 -2.57
CA ARG A 53 -29.47 -32.68 -3.28
C ARG A 53 -29.68 -34.18 -3.40
N ILE A 54 -28.62 -34.92 -3.76
CA ILE A 54 -28.65 -36.38 -3.92
C ILE A 54 -28.95 -37.07 -2.58
N ALA A 55 -28.40 -36.57 -1.48
CA ALA A 55 -28.70 -37.10 -0.14
C ALA A 55 -30.17 -36.88 0.23
N ALA A 56 -30.73 -35.69 0.00
CA ALA A 56 -32.14 -35.43 0.28
C ALA A 56 -33.09 -36.38 -0.47
N SER A 57 -32.86 -36.61 -1.78
CA SER A 57 -33.72 -37.49 -2.57
C SER A 57 -33.53 -38.97 -2.26
N SER A 58 -32.28 -39.44 -2.06
CA SER A 58 -32.00 -40.84 -1.72
C SER A 58 -32.51 -41.22 -0.34
N VAL A 59 -32.35 -40.33 0.65
CA VAL A 59 -32.88 -40.51 2.01
C VAL A 59 -34.40 -40.52 1.99
N ALA A 60 -35.05 -39.61 1.27
CA ALA A 60 -36.50 -39.61 1.14
C ALA A 60 -37.03 -40.93 0.56
N LYS A 61 -36.40 -41.43 -0.52
CA LYS A 61 -36.74 -42.71 -1.14
C LYS A 61 -36.55 -43.85 -0.14
N ARG A 62 -35.43 -43.88 0.58
CA ARG A 62 -35.14 -44.93 1.56
C ARG A 62 -36.13 -44.95 2.72
N ILE A 63 -36.50 -43.79 3.27
CA ILE A 63 -37.48 -43.72 4.36
C ILE A 63 -38.87 -44.14 3.86
N ALA A 64 -39.26 -43.74 2.65
CA ALA A 64 -40.52 -44.17 2.03
C ALA A 64 -40.58 -45.69 1.83
N GLU A 65 -39.48 -46.31 1.37
CA GLU A 65 -39.34 -47.77 1.27
C GLU A 65 -39.46 -48.46 2.64
N GLU A 66 -38.76 -47.94 3.66
CA GLU A 66 -38.81 -48.48 5.03
C GLU A 66 -40.19 -48.34 5.68
N LEU A 67 -40.95 -47.29 5.34
CA LEU A 67 -42.33 -47.08 5.78
C LEU A 67 -43.36 -47.81 4.90
N LYS A 68 -42.94 -48.45 3.81
CA LYS A 68 -43.80 -49.10 2.81
C LYS A 68 -44.86 -48.16 2.22
N THR A 69 -44.48 -46.91 1.97
CA THR A 69 -45.35 -45.87 1.38
C THR A 69 -44.79 -45.40 0.03
N PRO A 70 -45.63 -44.98 -0.93
CA PRO A 70 -45.14 -44.34 -2.14
C PRO A 70 -44.37 -43.05 -1.83
N LEU A 71 -43.29 -42.80 -2.58
CA LEU A 71 -42.52 -41.56 -2.47
C LEU A 71 -43.37 -40.35 -2.91
N GLY A 72 -43.53 -39.39 -2.02
CA GLY A 72 -44.34 -38.17 -2.19
C GLY A 72 -45.57 -38.14 -1.28
N ASP A 73 -46.10 -39.29 -0.88
CA ASP A 73 -47.36 -39.38 -0.13
C ASP A 73 -47.14 -39.02 1.34
N VAL A 74 -46.43 -39.86 2.10
CA VAL A 74 -46.10 -39.62 3.52
C VAL A 74 -44.75 -38.91 3.66
N VAL A 75 -43.77 -39.36 2.87
CA VAL A 75 -42.41 -38.83 2.83
C VAL A 75 -42.16 -38.33 1.42
N GLY A 76 -41.81 -37.05 1.31
CA GLY A 76 -41.41 -36.43 0.06
C GLY A 76 -40.10 -35.67 0.21
N PHE A 77 -39.67 -35.07 -0.89
CA PHE A 77 -38.53 -34.18 -0.86
C PHE A 77 -38.76 -32.91 -1.67
N LYS A 78 -38.12 -31.84 -1.24
CA LYS A 78 -38.03 -30.57 -1.95
C LYS A 78 -36.59 -30.13 -1.98
N VAL A 79 -35.96 -30.28 -3.13
CA VAL A 79 -34.63 -29.70 -3.39
C VAL A 79 -34.81 -28.58 -4.39
N ARG A 80 -33.74 -27.82 -4.67
CA ARG A 80 -33.80 -26.79 -5.71
C ARG A 80 -34.36 -27.40 -7.00
N PHE A 81 -35.55 -26.94 -7.40
CA PHE A 81 -36.23 -27.22 -8.68
C PHE A 81 -36.77 -28.64 -8.91
N GLN A 82 -36.72 -29.49 -7.89
CA GLN A 82 -37.47 -30.74 -7.86
C GLN A 82 -38.28 -30.76 -6.56
N ASP A 83 -39.59 -30.84 -6.72
CA ASP A 83 -40.54 -30.96 -5.62
C ASP A 83 -41.39 -32.20 -5.85
N ARG A 84 -41.22 -33.18 -4.98
CA ARG A 84 -42.03 -34.39 -4.95
C ARG A 84 -42.57 -34.56 -3.54
N LEU A 85 -43.55 -33.72 -3.23
CA LEU A 85 -44.21 -33.64 -1.94
C LEU A 85 -45.71 -33.43 -2.14
N SER A 86 -46.55 -34.31 -1.58
CA SER A 86 -47.99 -34.13 -1.54
C SER A 86 -48.37 -33.08 -0.48
N ARG A 87 -49.59 -32.53 -0.57
CA ARG A 87 -50.10 -31.59 0.45
C ARG A 87 -50.24 -32.24 1.82
N ASP A 88 -50.50 -33.54 1.87
CA ASP A 88 -50.76 -34.31 3.10
C ASP A 88 -49.52 -35.04 3.62
N ALA A 89 -48.37 -34.86 2.97
CA ALA A 89 -47.10 -35.39 3.43
C ALA A 89 -46.77 -34.92 4.84
N SER A 90 -46.07 -35.79 5.56
CA SER A 90 -45.67 -35.56 6.94
C SER A 90 -44.18 -35.25 7.07
N VAL A 91 -43.36 -35.80 6.19
CA VAL A 91 -41.91 -35.61 6.21
C VAL A 91 -41.46 -34.97 4.91
N LYS A 92 -40.81 -33.81 5.00
CA LYS A 92 -40.17 -33.12 3.88
C LYS A 92 -38.67 -33.16 4.03
N LEU A 93 -38.02 -33.99 3.20
CA LEU A 93 -36.57 -33.93 3.04
C LEU A 93 -36.23 -32.74 2.14
N MET A 94 -35.24 -31.94 2.51
CA MET A 94 -34.87 -30.77 1.71
C MET A 94 -33.40 -30.45 1.83
N THR A 95 -32.89 -29.58 0.96
CA THR A 95 -31.57 -29.00 1.18
C THR A 95 -31.63 -27.85 2.18
N ASP A 96 -30.55 -27.57 2.90
CA ASP A 96 -30.47 -26.45 3.85
C ASP A 96 -30.90 -25.12 3.20
N GLY A 97 -30.47 -24.89 1.96
CA GLY A 97 -30.84 -23.69 1.19
C GLY A 97 -32.34 -23.55 0.90
N ILE A 98 -33.11 -24.65 0.86
CA ILE A 98 -34.58 -24.61 0.68
C ILE A 98 -35.26 -24.18 1.98
N LEU A 99 -34.88 -24.77 3.11
CA LEU A 99 -35.39 -24.33 4.41
C LEU A 99 -35.07 -22.85 4.65
N LEU A 100 -33.86 -22.44 4.30
CA LEU A 100 -33.43 -21.06 4.42
C LEU A 100 -34.24 -20.12 3.51
N ALA A 101 -34.53 -20.50 2.26
CA ALA A 101 -35.38 -19.70 1.38
C ALA A 101 -36.81 -19.55 1.94
N GLU A 102 -37.36 -20.58 2.58
CA GLU A 102 -38.69 -20.52 3.19
C GLU A 102 -38.79 -19.51 4.34
N THR A 103 -37.68 -19.19 5.02
CA THR A 103 -37.66 -18.14 6.07
C THR A 103 -38.09 -16.76 5.57
N GLN A 104 -37.99 -16.49 4.25
CA GLN A 104 -38.41 -15.21 3.67
C GLN A 104 -39.94 -15.06 3.61
N THR A 105 -40.65 -16.17 3.37
CA THR A 105 -42.11 -16.18 3.24
C THR A 105 -42.80 -16.66 4.52
N ASP A 106 -42.11 -17.46 5.33
CA ASP A 106 -42.53 -17.93 6.65
C ASP A 106 -41.42 -17.66 7.69
N PRO A 107 -41.29 -16.41 8.19
CA PRO A 107 -40.22 -16.03 9.13
C PRO A 107 -40.31 -16.66 10.52
N LEU A 108 -41.35 -17.45 10.78
CA LEU A 108 -41.47 -18.22 12.01
C LEU A 108 -41.43 -19.72 11.74
N LEU A 109 -41.29 -20.15 10.48
CA LEU A 109 -41.32 -21.55 10.05
C LEU A 109 -42.56 -22.30 10.60
N LYS A 110 -43.72 -21.64 10.58
CA LYS A 110 -45.01 -22.16 11.06
C LYS A 110 -45.47 -23.40 10.31
N ALA A 111 -44.98 -23.64 9.09
CA ALA A 111 -45.24 -24.87 8.34
C ALA A 111 -44.72 -26.14 9.05
N TYR A 112 -43.82 -26.00 10.04
CA TYR A 112 -43.15 -27.12 10.70
C TYR A 112 -43.46 -27.22 12.20
N ASP A 113 -43.56 -28.45 12.69
CA ASP A 113 -43.54 -28.77 14.13
C ASP A 113 -42.20 -29.34 14.59
N THR A 114 -41.39 -29.86 13.65
CA THR A 114 -40.12 -30.51 13.91
C THR A 114 -39.15 -30.18 12.78
N LEU A 115 -37.92 -29.79 13.12
CA LEU A 115 -36.83 -29.61 12.18
C LEU A 115 -35.65 -30.50 12.57
N ILE A 116 -35.14 -31.25 11.61
CA ILE A 116 -33.94 -32.07 11.73
C ILE A 116 -32.88 -31.42 10.85
N ILE A 117 -31.82 -30.89 11.47
CA ILE A 117 -30.65 -30.34 10.79
C ILE A 117 -29.58 -31.42 10.77
N ASP A 118 -29.51 -32.15 9.67
CA ASP A 118 -28.63 -33.32 9.53
C ASP A 118 -27.24 -32.90 9.04
N GLU A 119 -26.23 -33.73 9.35
CA GLU A 119 -24.84 -33.52 8.89
C GLU A 119 -24.26 -32.14 9.30
N ALA A 120 -24.64 -31.62 10.47
CA ALA A 120 -24.24 -30.27 10.93
C ALA A 120 -22.71 -30.10 11.08
N HIS A 121 -21.97 -31.21 11.14
CA HIS A 121 -20.52 -31.24 11.14
C HIS A 121 -19.88 -30.78 9.81
N GLU A 122 -20.61 -30.75 8.69
CA GLU A 122 -20.10 -30.15 7.45
C GLU A 122 -19.89 -28.62 7.60
N ARG A 123 -20.56 -27.99 8.57
CA ARG A 123 -20.41 -26.56 8.91
C ARG A 123 -20.48 -25.65 7.68
N SER A 124 -21.46 -25.92 6.82
CA SER A 124 -21.74 -25.11 5.64
C SER A 124 -22.31 -23.75 6.05
N LEU A 125 -22.18 -22.75 5.17
CA LEU A 125 -22.67 -21.40 5.43
C LEU A 125 -24.19 -21.38 5.72
N ASN A 126 -24.97 -22.20 5.01
CA ASN A 126 -26.41 -22.29 5.21
C ASN A 126 -26.77 -22.95 6.55
N ILE A 127 -26.03 -23.98 6.97
CA ILE A 127 -26.25 -24.66 8.25
C ILE A 127 -25.98 -23.69 9.40
N ASP A 128 -24.80 -23.05 9.42
CA ASP A 128 -24.44 -22.12 10.49
C ASP A 128 -25.44 -20.96 10.60
N PHE A 129 -25.93 -20.47 9.46
CA PHE A 129 -26.99 -19.46 9.43
C PHE A 129 -28.31 -19.98 10.02
N LEU A 130 -28.77 -21.16 9.58
CA LEU A 130 -30.00 -21.77 10.07
C LEU A 130 -29.93 -22.02 11.58
N LEU A 131 -28.79 -22.47 12.12
CA LEU A 131 -28.62 -22.70 13.56
C LEU A 131 -28.73 -21.39 14.35
N GLY A 132 -28.16 -20.29 13.86
CA GLY A 132 -28.34 -18.98 14.49
C GLY A 132 -29.77 -18.47 14.39
N TYR A 133 -30.40 -18.64 13.22
CA TYR A 133 -31.78 -18.24 13.00
C TYR A 133 -32.75 -19.01 13.90
N LEU A 134 -32.57 -20.33 14.01
CA LEU A 134 -33.33 -21.19 14.91
C LEU A 134 -33.16 -20.74 16.36
N ARG A 135 -31.94 -20.41 16.79
CA ARG A 135 -31.67 -19.91 18.13
C ARG A 135 -32.50 -18.66 18.46
N GLU A 136 -32.67 -17.74 17.51
CA GLU A 136 -33.50 -16.53 17.71
C GLU A 136 -35.01 -16.82 17.74
N ILE A 137 -35.51 -17.73 16.89
CA ILE A 137 -36.95 -17.98 16.79
C ILE A 137 -37.48 -18.96 17.84
N LEU A 138 -36.65 -19.85 18.40
CA LEU A 138 -37.07 -20.88 19.35
C LEU A 138 -37.81 -20.34 20.59
N PRO A 139 -37.39 -19.20 21.21
CA PRO A 139 -38.17 -18.57 22.28
C PRO A 139 -39.59 -18.14 21.87
N ARG A 140 -39.79 -17.83 20.57
CA ARG A 140 -41.09 -17.44 19.99
C ARG A 140 -41.89 -18.64 19.46
N ARG A 141 -41.27 -19.82 19.35
CA ARG A 141 -41.83 -21.07 18.82
C ARG A 141 -41.61 -22.23 19.80
N PRO A 142 -42.19 -22.19 21.02
CA PRO A 142 -42.02 -23.26 22.02
C PRO A 142 -42.56 -24.61 21.54
N ASP A 143 -43.45 -24.62 20.54
CA ASP A 143 -44.02 -25.80 19.91
C ASP A 143 -43.04 -26.54 18.98
N LEU A 144 -42.07 -25.82 18.41
CA LEU A 144 -41.11 -26.33 17.43
C LEU A 144 -40.02 -27.17 18.10
N LYS A 145 -39.85 -28.41 17.66
CA LYS A 145 -38.73 -29.29 18.04
C LYS A 145 -37.58 -29.16 17.06
N VAL A 146 -36.34 -29.12 17.55
CA VAL A 146 -35.13 -29.10 16.71
C VAL A 146 -34.23 -30.27 17.09
N ILE A 147 -33.80 -31.03 16.09
CA ILE A 147 -32.83 -32.12 16.24
C ILE A 147 -31.63 -31.77 15.37
N VAL A 148 -30.45 -31.64 15.97
CA VAL A 148 -29.20 -31.40 15.23
C VAL A 148 -28.40 -32.68 15.25
N THR A 149 -27.97 -33.17 14.08
CA THR A 149 -27.15 -34.37 14.01
C THR A 149 -25.70 -34.04 13.66
N SER A 150 -24.77 -34.82 14.20
CA SER A 150 -23.35 -34.69 13.89
C SER A 150 -22.68 -36.08 13.84
N ALA A 151 -21.71 -36.23 12.94
CA ALA A 151 -20.83 -37.41 12.88
C ALA A 151 -19.54 -37.20 13.68
N THR A 152 -19.27 -35.99 14.20
CA THR A 152 -18.06 -35.63 14.92
C THR A 152 -18.34 -35.29 16.38
N ILE A 153 -17.29 -35.28 17.20
CA ILE A 153 -17.33 -35.02 18.66
C ILE A 153 -17.56 -33.53 18.99
N ASP A 154 -17.78 -32.64 18.01
CA ASP A 154 -18.09 -31.21 18.24
C ASP A 154 -19.52 -30.94 18.79
N ALA A 155 -20.09 -31.94 19.46
CA ALA A 155 -21.43 -31.95 20.03
C ALA A 155 -21.63 -30.86 21.08
N ASP A 156 -20.58 -30.61 21.87
CA ASP A 156 -20.60 -29.64 22.97
C ASP A 156 -20.86 -28.22 22.46
N ARG A 157 -20.27 -27.82 21.33
CA ARG A 157 -20.50 -26.49 20.75
C ARG A 157 -21.96 -26.32 20.34
N PHE A 158 -22.54 -27.32 19.67
CA PHE A 158 -23.97 -27.28 19.31
C PHE A 158 -24.86 -27.25 20.56
N ALA A 159 -24.53 -28.03 21.59
CA ALA A 159 -25.27 -28.07 22.83
C ALA A 159 -25.25 -26.72 23.59
N GLN A 160 -24.08 -26.08 23.62
CA GLN A 160 -23.88 -24.76 24.23
C GLN A 160 -24.58 -23.65 23.44
N HIS A 161 -24.54 -23.71 22.11
CA HIS A 161 -25.24 -22.75 21.24
C HIS A 161 -26.73 -22.66 21.53
N PHE A 162 -27.36 -23.82 21.77
CA PHE A 162 -28.77 -23.90 22.12
C PHE A 162 -29.03 -23.92 23.63
N ALA A 163 -28.07 -23.53 24.47
CA ALA A 163 -28.25 -23.53 25.93
C ALA A 163 -29.45 -22.70 26.36
N SER A 164 -30.31 -23.27 27.18
CA SER A 164 -31.50 -22.62 27.72
C SER A 164 -31.29 -22.25 29.19
N ARG A 165 -32.32 -21.72 29.85
CA ARG A 165 -32.31 -21.54 31.32
C ARG A 165 -32.08 -22.86 32.08
N ASN A 166 -32.36 -24.00 31.44
CA ASN A 166 -32.19 -25.33 32.02
C ASN A 166 -30.82 -25.95 31.68
N GLY A 167 -29.88 -25.17 31.15
CA GLY A 167 -28.55 -25.64 30.74
C GLY A 167 -28.44 -25.97 29.24
N PRO A 168 -27.32 -26.58 28.82
CA PRO A 168 -27.04 -26.93 27.42
C PRO A 168 -28.05 -27.96 26.89
N ALA A 169 -28.25 -28.00 25.56
CA ALA A 169 -29.11 -29.00 24.95
C ALA A 169 -28.54 -30.41 25.17
N PRO A 170 -29.37 -31.43 25.46
CA PRO A 170 -28.89 -32.78 25.72
C PRO A 170 -28.22 -33.38 24.48
N ILE A 171 -27.08 -34.03 24.70
CA ILE A 171 -26.34 -34.77 23.68
C ILE A 171 -26.65 -36.26 23.82
N ILE A 172 -27.05 -36.89 22.73
CA ILE A 172 -27.31 -38.34 22.66
C ILE A 172 -26.26 -38.96 21.73
N TYR A 173 -25.43 -39.84 22.29
CA TYR A 173 -24.48 -40.63 21.52
C TYR A 173 -25.13 -41.93 21.05
N VAL A 174 -25.09 -42.16 19.74
CA VAL A 174 -25.59 -43.35 19.07
C VAL A 174 -24.38 -44.11 18.51
N SER A 175 -24.03 -45.22 19.15
CA SER A 175 -22.97 -46.11 18.69
C SER A 175 -23.36 -46.76 17.36
N GLY A 176 -22.51 -46.65 16.35
CA GLY A 176 -22.58 -47.50 15.16
C GLY A 176 -22.03 -48.90 15.44
N ARG A 177 -22.33 -49.87 14.56
CA ARG A 177 -21.55 -51.11 14.47
C ARG A 177 -20.37 -50.82 13.55
N THR A 178 -19.30 -50.26 14.07
CA THR A 178 -18.03 -50.08 13.34
C THR A 178 -17.01 -51.11 13.79
N PHE A 179 -16.31 -51.66 12.81
CA PHE A 179 -15.22 -52.60 13.03
C PHE A 179 -13.93 -51.83 13.32
N PRO A 180 -13.03 -52.37 14.17
CA PRO A 180 -11.74 -51.76 14.44
C PRO A 180 -10.95 -51.44 13.17
N VAL A 181 -10.31 -50.26 13.16
CA VAL A 181 -9.40 -49.82 12.10
C VAL A 181 -7.99 -49.70 12.67
N GLU A 182 -7.05 -50.48 12.14
CA GLU A 182 -5.62 -50.35 12.46
C GLU A 182 -5.06 -49.11 11.75
N GLN A 183 -4.39 -48.23 12.50
CA GLN A 183 -3.75 -47.03 11.95
C GLN A 183 -2.25 -47.27 11.77
N ARG A 184 -1.72 -46.99 10.57
CA ARG A 184 -0.29 -47.10 10.26
C ARG A 184 0.23 -45.78 9.70
N TYR A 185 1.31 -45.26 10.25
CA TYR A 185 1.98 -44.06 9.74
C TYR A 185 3.19 -44.47 8.88
N ARG A 186 3.24 -43.96 7.65
CA ARG A 186 4.27 -44.21 6.62
C ARG A 186 4.68 -42.88 5.97
N PRO A 187 5.30 -41.94 6.72
CA PRO A 187 5.85 -40.73 6.09
C PRO A 187 6.87 -41.11 5.03
N PHE A 188 6.94 -40.33 3.95
CA PHE A 188 7.93 -40.49 2.89
C PHE A 188 8.65 -39.16 2.67
N GLU A 189 9.91 -39.23 2.22
CA GLU A 189 10.68 -38.06 1.82
C GLU A 189 10.66 -37.95 0.29
N GLU A 190 10.13 -36.85 -0.23
CA GLU A 190 10.02 -36.62 -1.67
C GLU A 190 11.43 -36.40 -2.26
N SER A 191 11.81 -37.27 -3.19
CA SER A 191 13.09 -37.22 -3.90
C SER A 191 12.87 -37.39 -5.41
N ARG A 192 13.93 -37.24 -6.20
CA ARG A 192 13.82 -37.39 -7.67
C ARG A 192 13.49 -38.82 -8.11
N GLU A 193 13.74 -39.80 -7.26
CA GLU A 193 13.55 -41.23 -7.52
C GLU A 193 12.35 -41.83 -6.75
N HIS A 194 11.75 -41.05 -5.83
CA HIS A 194 10.66 -41.52 -4.98
C HIS A 194 9.70 -40.36 -4.67
N ASP A 195 8.52 -40.39 -5.28
CA ASP A 195 7.47 -39.37 -5.14
C ASP A 195 6.20 -39.92 -4.47
N LEU A 196 5.15 -39.08 -4.41
CA LEU A 196 3.86 -39.46 -3.81
C LEU A 196 3.26 -40.74 -4.41
N ASN A 197 3.42 -40.97 -5.71
CA ASN A 197 2.86 -42.12 -6.38
C ASN A 197 3.60 -43.40 -6.00
N ASP A 198 4.93 -43.33 -5.82
CA ASP A 198 5.72 -44.44 -5.31
C ASP A 198 5.31 -44.80 -3.88
N ALA A 199 5.12 -43.79 -3.01
CA ALA A 199 4.64 -44.02 -1.64
C ALA A 199 3.23 -44.64 -1.58
N ILE A 200 2.35 -44.28 -2.53
CA ILE A 200 1.03 -44.91 -2.67
C ILE A 200 1.20 -46.38 -3.13
N ALA A 201 2.10 -46.64 -4.08
CA ALA A 201 2.38 -48.00 -4.56
C ALA A 201 2.94 -48.90 -3.44
N ASP A 202 3.86 -48.38 -2.63
CA ASP A 202 4.39 -49.07 -1.45
C ASP A 202 3.28 -49.40 -0.44
N GLY A 203 2.35 -48.45 -0.21
CA GLY A 203 1.18 -48.69 0.64
C GLY A 203 0.25 -49.77 0.08
N VAL A 204 0.05 -49.80 -1.25
CA VAL A 204 -0.73 -50.85 -1.92
C VAL A 204 -0.04 -52.21 -1.75
N ASP A 205 1.27 -52.28 -1.99
CA ASP A 205 2.04 -53.51 -1.83
C ASP A 205 2.03 -54.01 -0.37
N GLU A 206 2.13 -53.11 0.62
CA GLU A 206 2.02 -53.46 2.05
C GLU A 206 0.67 -54.12 2.37
N LEU A 207 -0.43 -53.54 1.89
CA LEU A 207 -1.79 -54.01 2.18
C LEU A 207 -2.11 -55.33 1.49
N TRP A 208 -1.62 -55.51 0.26
CA TRP A 208 -1.89 -56.66 -0.60
C TRP A 208 -0.81 -57.75 -0.59
N ARG A 209 0.21 -57.59 0.27
CA ARG A 209 1.33 -58.54 0.45
C ARG A 209 0.89 -59.96 0.78
N ASP A 210 -0.14 -60.10 1.62
CA ASP A 210 -0.74 -61.40 1.91
C ASP A 210 -1.83 -61.74 0.87
N PRO A 211 -1.73 -62.86 0.14
CA PRO A 211 -2.77 -63.30 -0.78
C PRO A 211 -4.15 -63.47 -0.13
N HIS A 212 -4.21 -63.78 1.18
CA HIS A 212 -5.45 -63.95 1.95
C HIS A 212 -6.10 -62.61 2.34
N ASN A 213 -5.38 -61.48 2.18
CA ASN A 213 -5.92 -60.14 2.36
C ASN A 213 -6.78 -59.74 1.15
N ALA A 214 -7.98 -60.31 1.05
CA ALA A 214 -9.01 -59.86 0.13
C ALA A 214 -9.65 -58.56 0.64
N GLY A 215 -9.65 -57.51 -0.17
CA GLY A 215 -10.28 -56.23 0.17
C GLY A 215 -9.84 -55.09 -0.74
N ASP A 216 -10.78 -54.17 -1.00
CA ASP A 216 -10.53 -53.02 -1.86
C ASP A 216 -9.83 -51.89 -1.11
N ILE A 217 -9.03 -51.13 -1.84
CA ILE A 217 -8.27 -49.99 -1.33
C ILE A 217 -8.95 -48.69 -1.77
N LEU A 218 -9.16 -47.77 -0.83
CA LEU A 218 -9.57 -46.39 -1.11
C LEU A 218 -8.41 -45.45 -0.83
N VAL A 219 -7.95 -44.73 -1.85
CA VAL A 219 -6.86 -43.75 -1.72
C VAL A 219 -7.43 -42.33 -1.77
N PHE A 220 -7.13 -41.50 -0.78
CA PHE A 220 -7.56 -40.10 -0.76
C PHE A 220 -6.49 -39.18 -1.35
N LEU A 221 -6.84 -38.42 -2.37
CA LEU A 221 -5.96 -37.49 -3.11
C LEU A 221 -6.58 -36.07 -3.17
N PRO A 222 -5.76 -35.01 -3.28
CA PRO A 222 -6.24 -33.64 -3.21
C PRO A 222 -6.99 -33.17 -4.46
N GLY A 223 -6.81 -33.80 -5.63
CA GLY A 223 -7.37 -33.32 -6.89
C GLY A 223 -7.37 -34.31 -8.05
N GLU A 224 -8.01 -33.90 -9.15
CA GLU A 224 -8.17 -34.71 -10.37
C GLU A 224 -6.84 -35.06 -11.03
N ARG A 225 -5.90 -34.09 -11.10
CA ARG A 225 -4.59 -34.31 -11.72
C ARG A 225 -3.84 -35.41 -10.98
N GLU A 226 -3.77 -35.28 -9.66
CA GLU A 226 -3.09 -36.24 -8.78
C GLU A 226 -3.75 -37.63 -8.86
N ILE A 227 -5.08 -37.71 -8.99
CA ILE A 227 -5.79 -38.97 -9.22
C ILE A 227 -5.40 -39.63 -10.54
N ARG A 228 -5.26 -38.87 -11.63
CA ARG A 228 -4.88 -39.44 -12.94
C ARG A 228 -3.44 -39.91 -12.93
N GLU A 229 -2.53 -39.11 -12.38
CA GLU A 229 -1.10 -39.45 -12.25
C GLU A 229 -0.92 -40.74 -11.41
N ALA A 230 -1.58 -40.83 -10.25
CA ALA A 230 -1.56 -42.03 -9.42
C ALA A 230 -2.21 -43.24 -10.13
N ALA A 231 -3.29 -43.04 -10.88
CA ALA A 231 -3.93 -44.12 -11.63
C ALA A 231 -3.00 -44.73 -12.68
N ASP A 232 -2.33 -43.88 -13.45
CA ASP A 232 -1.42 -44.32 -14.50
C ASP A 232 -0.16 -44.97 -13.93
N HIS A 233 0.37 -44.42 -12.83
CA HIS A 233 1.48 -45.00 -12.10
C HIS A 233 1.13 -46.39 -11.55
N LEU A 234 0.02 -46.52 -10.82
CA LEU A 234 -0.43 -47.79 -10.24
C LEU A 234 -0.71 -48.86 -11.29
N ARG A 235 -1.33 -48.49 -12.42
CA ARG A 235 -1.57 -49.46 -13.52
C ARG A 235 -0.26 -50.05 -14.05
N ARG A 236 0.79 -49.23 -14.20
CA ARG A 236 2.12 -49.70 -14.61
C ARG A 236 2.74 -50.57 -13.53
N HIS A 237 2.76 -50.09 -12.29
CA HIS A 237 3.30 -50.83 -11.12
C HIS A 237 2.71 -52.24 -10.99
N LEU A 238 1.37 -52.33 -11.00
CA LEU A 238 0.63 -53.59 -10.82
C LEU A 238 0.77 -54.54 -12.02
N SER A 239 1.03 -54.03 -13.23
CA SER A 239 1.19 -54.84 -14.44
C SER A 239 2.36 -55.83 -14.36
N HIS A 240 3.38 -55.52 -13.56
CA HIS A 240 4.56 -56.36 -13.39
C HIS A 240 4.32 -57.57 -12.47
N GLN A 241 3.23 -57.57 -11.70
CA GLN A 241 2.89 -58.63 -10.76
C GLN A 241 1.77 -59.54 -11.32
N PRO A 242 2.01 -60.83 -11.60
CA PRO A 242 1.02 -61.71 -12.25
C PRO A 242 -0.33 -61.83 -11.55
N LEU A 243 -0.36 -61.71 -10.22
CA LEU A 243 -1.58 -61.76 -9.40
C LEU A 243 -2.36 -60.44 -9.36
N LEU A 244 -1.70 -59.30 -9.62
CA LEU A 244 -2.29 -57.96 -9.51
C LEU A 244 -2.53 -57.27 -10.86
N ARG A 245 -1.98 -57.82 -11.96
CA ARG A 245 -2.11 -57.23 -13.31
C ARG A 245 -3.56 -57.00 -13.78
N ASN A 246 -4.53 -57.70 -13.18
CA ASN A 246 -5.96 -57.58 -13.48
C ASN A 246 -6.73 -56.74 -12.44
N ALA A 247 -6.05 -56.07 -11.51
CA ALA A 247 -6.70 -55.23 -10.51
C ALA A 247 -7.32 -53.98 -11.17
N GLU A 248 -8.51 -53.60 -10.72
CA GLU A 248 -9.21 -52.42 -11.23
C GLU A 248 -8.71 -51.15 -10.55
N VAL A 249 -8.24 -50.17 -11.31
CA VAL A 249 -7.88 -48.84 -10.79
C VAL A 249 -8.89 -47.81 -11.31
N LEU A 250 -9.80 -47.38 -10.44
CA LEU A 250 -10.94 -46.52 -10.75
C LEU A 250 -10.81 -45.13 -10.10
N PRO A 251 -10.93 -44.04 -10.87
CA PRO A 251 -10.98 -42.69 -10.31
C PRO A 251 -12.34 -42.37 -9.69
N LEU A 252 -12.39 -41.52 -8.66
CA LEU A 252 -13.60 -40.98 -8.05
C LEU A 252 -13.44 -39.48 -7.69
N PHE A 253 -13.90 -38.60 -8.58
CA PHE A 253 -13.96 -37.17 -8.32
C PHE A 253 -15.22 -36.54 -8.94
N ALA A 254 -15.56 -35.33 -8.51
CA ALA A 254 -16.84 -34.69 -8.83
C ALA A 254 -17.12 -34.55 -10.34
N ARG A 255 -16.08 -34.39 -11.17
CA ARG A 255 -16.17 -34.16 -12.62
C ARG A 255 -16.42 -35.42 -13.47
N LEU A 256 -16.38 -36.62 -12.88
CA LEU A 256 -16.62 -37.87 -13.61
C LEU A 256 -18.05 -37.94 -14.17
N SER A 257 -18.22 -38.65 -15.28
CA SER A 257 -19.55 -38.91 -15.83
C SER A 257 -20.36 -39.82 -14.91
N GLY A 258 -21.69 -39.78 -15.01
CA GLY A 258 -22.58 -40.64 -14.22
C GLY A 258 -22.21 -42.12 -14.33
N PRO A 259 -22.07 -42.69 -15.55
CA PRO A 259 -21.66 -44.09 -15.72
C PRO A 259 -20.29 -44.43 -15.10
N GLU A 260 -19.33 -43.50 -15.12
CA GLU A 260 -18.01 -43.72 -14.50
C GLU A 260 -18.09 -43.70 -12.96
N GLN A 261 -18.96 -42.85 -12.39
CA GLN A 261 -19.24 -42.86 -10.95
C GLN A 261 -20.02 -44.12 -10.55
N ASP A 262 -20.98 -44.54 -11.36
CA ASP A 262 -21.82 -45.72 -11.12
C ASP A 262 -20.98 -47.01 -11.12
N ARG A 263 -19.95 -47.08 -11.97
CA ARG A 263 -19.02 -48.22 -12.07
C ARG A 263 -18.31 -48.56 -10.74
N ILE A 264 -18.22 -47.61 -9.82
CA ILE A 264 -17.63 -47.83 -8.48
C ILE A 264 -18.59 -48.63 -7.58
N PHE A 265 -19.89 -48.58 -7.86
CA PHE A 265 -20.93 -49.31 -7.14
C PHE A 265 -21.25 -50.67 -7.76
N ASP A 266 -20.79 -50.93 -8.99
CA ASP A 266 -20.94 -52.22 -9.64
C ASP A 266 -20.15 -53.30 -8.88
N GLY A 267 -20.78 -54.46 -8.73
CA GLY A 267 -20.15 -55.64 -8.14
C GLY A 267 -18.97 -56.13 -8.97
N HIS A 268 -17.94 -56.65 -8.31
CA HIS A 268 -16.75 -57.22 -8.95
C HIS A 268 -16.33 -58.53 -8.25
N THR A 269 -15.37 -59.22 -8.83
CA THR A 269 -14.79 -60.46 -8.30
C THR A 269 -13.27 -60.37 -8.07
N GLY A 270 -12.66 -59.25 -8.45
CA GLY A 270 -11.20 -59.01 -8.36
C GLY A 270 -10.86 -57.91 -7.35
N ARG A 271 -9.56 -57.62 -7.22
CA ARG A 271 -9.07 -56.52 -6.36
C ARG A 271 -9.32 -55.16 -7.03
N ARG A 272 -9.83 -54.19 -6.28
CA ARG A 272 -10.07 -52.82 -6.77
C ARG A 272 -9.37 -51.76 -5.91
N ILE A 273 -8.83 -50.75 -6.58
CA ILE A 273 -8.33 -49.51 -6.00
C ILE A 273 -9.21 -48.37 -6.49
N VAL A 274 -9.79 -47.62 -5.55
CA VAL A 274 -10.57 -46.42 -5.83
C VAL A 274 -9.74 -45.20 -5.42
N LEU A 275 -9.44 -44.32 -6.37
CA LEU A 275 -8.66 -43.11 -6.16
C LEU A 275 -9.60 -41.91 -6.06
N ALA A 276 -9.81 -41.36 -4.86
CA ALA A 276 -10.89 -40.44 -4.57
C ALA A 276 -10.44 -39.09 -4.01
N THR A 277 -11.21 -38.02 -4.29
CA THR A 277 -11.14 -36.80 -3.48
C THR A 277 -11.99 -36.94 -2.20
N ASN A 278 -12.17 -35.86 -1.46
CA ASN A 278 -13.09 -35.77 -0.31
C ASN A 278 -14.58 -36.11 -0.64
N VAL A 279 -14.93 -36.40 -1.89
CA VAL A 279 -16.26 -36.92 -2.27
C VAL A 279 -16.59 -38.22 -1.54
N ALA A 280 -15.59 -39.08 -1.28
CA ALA A 280 -15.78 -40.33 -0.54
C ALA A 280 -15.75 -40.16 1.00
N GLU A 281 -15.39 -38.96 1.50
CA GLU A 281 -15.12 -38.72 2.93
C GLU A 281 -16.37 -38.65 3.80
N THR A 282 -17.49 -38.10 3.31
CA THR A 282 -18.74 -37.94 4.07
C THR A 282 -19.90 -38.66 3.39
N SER A 283 -20.38 -38.12 2.28
CA SER A 283 -21.73 -38.39 1.74
C SER A 283 -21.87 -39.60 0.82
N LEU A 284 -20.76 -40.25 0.45
CA LEU A 284 -20.76 -41.41 -0.44
C LEU A 284 -20.16 -42.63 0.25
N THR A 285 -20.84 -43.77 0.18
CA THR A 285 -20.37 -45.03 0.74
C THR A 285 -19.92 -45.96 -0.38
N VAL A 286 -18.61 -46.06 -0.60
CA VAL A 286 -18.06 -47.02 -1.57
C VAL A 286 -18.14 -48.43 -0.96
N PRO A 287 -18.79 -49.40 -1.61
CA PRO A 287 -18.87 -50.76 -1.12
C PRO A 287 -17.49 -51.46 -1.20
N GLY A 288 -17.28 -52.52 -0.41
CA GLY A 288 -16.09 -53.39 -0.52
C GLY A 288 -14.79 -52.84 0.05
N ILE A 289 -14.75 -51.57 0.48
CA ILE A 289 -13.53 -50.95 1.03
C ILE A 289 -13.13 -51.60 2.35
N ARG A 290 -11.92 -52.17 2.37
CA ARG A 290 -11.28 -52.76 3.56
C ARG A 290 -10.00 -52.03 3.94
N TYR A 291 -9.41 -51.27 3.03
CA TYR A 291 -8.19 -50.53 3.28
C TYR A 291 -8.30 -49.08 2.83
N VAL A 292 -7.64 -48.17 3.56
CA VAL A 292 -7.51 -46.77 3.18
C VAL A 292 -6.03 -46.39 3.09
N ILE A 293 -5.68 -45.62 2.08
CA ILE A 293 -4.42 -44.86 2.01
C ILE A 293 -4.78 -43.38 2.01
N ASP A 294 -4.36 -42.65 3.04
CA ASP A 294 -4.63 -41.23 3.20
C ASP A 294 -3.35 -40.42 2.98
N THR A 295 -3.33 -39.63 1.89
CA THR A 295 -2.24 -38.69 1.60
C THR A 295 -2.21 -37.49 2.56
N GLY A 296 -3.27 -37.29 3.35
CA GLY A 296 -3.30 -36.27 4.39
C GLY A 296 -3.56 -34.86 3.90
N THR A 297 -3.81 -34.65 2.61
CA THR A 297 -4.10 -33.33 2.04
C THR A 297 -5.47 -33.28 1.35
N ALA A 298 -5.99 -32.05 1.18
CA ALA A 298 -7.19 -31.78 0.41
C ALA A 298 -7.09 -30.41 -0.26
N ARG A 299 -7.77 -30.25 -1.39
CA ARG A 299 -7.93 -28.93 -2.02
C ARG A 299 -9.11 -28.19 -1.38
N VAL A 300 -8.82 -27.09 -0.71
CA VAL A 300 -9.77 -26.29 0.07
C VAL A 300 -9.97 -24.93 -0.60
N LYS A 301 -11.24 -24.51 -0.72
CA LYS A 301 -11.60 -23.18 -1.19
C LYS A 301 -11.44 -22.16 -0.06
N ARG A 302 -10.68 -21.10 -0.32
CA ARG A 302 -10.37 -19.99 0.61
C ARG A 302 -10.70 -18.67 -0.05
N TYR A 303 -11.27 -17.73 0.70
CA TYR A 303 -11.53 -16.38 0.22
C TYR A 303 -10.50 -15.38 0.79
N SER A 304 -9.82 -14.66 -0.09
CA SER A 304 -8.88 -13.61 0.31
C SER A 304 -9.62 -12.27 0.42
N PHE A 305 -9.84 -11.79 1.63
CA PHE A 305 -10.47 -10.47 1.88
C PHE A 305 -9.65 -9.29 1.35
N ARG A 306 -8.35 -9.47 1.10
CA ARG A 306 -7.49 -8.38 0.58
C ARG A 306 -7.66 -8.22 -0.93
N SER A 307 -7.62 -9.32 -1.67
CA SER A 307 -7.76 -9.32 -3.13
C SER A 307 -9.21 -9.46 -3.59
N LYS A 308 -10.13 -9.86 -2.70
CA LYS A 308 -11.51 -10.24 -2.97
C LYS A 308 -11.65 -11.40 -3.96
N VAL A 309 -10.66 -12.30 -3.94
CA VAL A 309 -10.49 -13.42 -4.87
C VAL A 309 -10.64 -14.75 -4.13
N GLU A 310 -11.24 -15.72 -4.81
CA GLU A 310 -11.28 -17.10 -4.35
C GLU A 310 -10.00 -17.85 -4.76
N GLN A 311 -9.42 -18.57 -3.81
CA GLN A 311 -8.22 -19.37 -3.95
C GLN A 311 -8.57 -20.85 -3.71
N LEU A 312 -7.93 -21.74 -4.46
CA LEU A 312 -8.03 -23.19 -4.29
C LEU A 312 -6.67 -23.72 -3.86
N LEU A 313 -6.46 -23.82 -2.55
CA LEU A 313 -5.19 -24.21 -1.95
C LEU A 313 -5.19 -25.70 -1.62
N VAL A 314 -4.05 -26.35 -1.75
CA VAL A 314 -3.85 -27.72 -1.22
C VAL A 314 -3.28 -27.56 0.18
N GLU A 315 -4.00 -28.07 1.18
CA GLU A 315 -3.68 -27.91 2.60
C GLU A 315 -3.77 -29.27 3.33
N PRO A 316 -3.05 -29.46 4.45
CA PRO A 316 -3.25 -30.60 5.34
C PRO A 316 -4.70 -30.66 5.86
N ILE A 317 -5.26 -31.86 5.94
CA ILE A 317 -6.61 -32.07 6.49
C ILE A 317 -6.65 -32.01 8.01
N SER A 318 -7.81 -31.73 8.59
CA SER A 318 -7.99 -31.78 10.06
C SER A 318 -7.92 -33.21 10.61
N GLN A 319 -7.69 -33.35 11.92
CA GLN A 319 -7.74 -34.65 12.59
C GLN A 319 -9.12 -35.32 12.43
N ALA A 320 -10.20 -34.55 12.53
CA ALA A 320 -11.55 -35.05 12.30
C ALA A 320 -11.73 -35.61 10.88
N ALA A 321 -11.26 -34.90 9.86
CA ALA A 321 -11.31 -35.38 8.46
C ALA A 321 -10.47 -36.66 8.28
N ALA A 322 -9.24 -36.69 8.80
CA ALA A 322 -8.38 -37.88 8.76
C ALA A 322 -9.02 -39.10 9.44
N ASN A 323 -9.71 -38.89 10.57
CA ASN A 323 -10.44 -39.96 11.26
C ASN A 323 -11.68 -40.41 10.48
N GLN A 324 -12.40 -39.50 9.82
CA GLN A 324 -13.52 -39.86 8.93
C GLN A 324 -13.06 -40.64 7.70
N ARG A 325 -11.91 -40.30 7.12
CA ARG A 325 -11.27 -41.04 6.03
C ARG A 325 -10.91 -42.46 6.48
N ALA A 326 -10.24 -42.60 7.63
CA ALA A 326 -9.92 -43.91 8.21
C ALA A 326 -11.17 -44.75 8.49
N GLY A 327 -12.26 -44.13 8.98
CA GLY A 327 -13.52 -44.83 9.22
C GLY A 327 -14.18 -45.43 7.97
N ARG A 328 -13.71 -45.11 6.75
CA ARG A 328 -14.25 -45.68 5.50
C ARG A 328 -13.90 -47.15 5.31
N CYS A 329 -12.82 -47.66 5.91
CA CYS A 329 -12.50 -49.09 5.88
C CYS A 329 -13.04 -49.91 7.07
N GLY A 330 -13.63 -49.27 8.09
CA GLY A 330 -14.17 -49.94 9.29
C GLY A 330 -15.66 -50.29 9.22
N ARG A 331 -16.26 -50.36 8.03
CA ARG A 331 -17.73 -50.47 7.88
C ARG A 331 -18.28 -51.88 7.79
N VAL A 332 -17.54 -52.78 7.14
CA VAL A 332 -18.01 -54.15 6.83
C VAL A 332 -17.18 -55.20 7.55
N ALA A 333 -15.90 -54.92 7.81
CA ALA A 333 -14.96 -55.79 8.51
C ALA A 333 -13.81 -54.94 9.10
N ASN A 334 -12.91 -55.58 9.85
CA ASN A 334 -11.69 -54.94 10.34
C ASN A 334 -10.87 -54.41 9.15
N GLY A 335 -10.48 -53.14 9.24
CA GLY A 335 -9.77 -52.43 8.17
C GLY A 335 -8.39 -51.92 8.61
N ILE A 336 -7.57 -51.53 7.63
CA ILE A 336 -6.28 -50.88 7.87
C ILE A 336 -6.31 -49.53 7.16
N CYS A 337 -5.82 -48.48 7.82
CA CYS A 337 -5.64 -47.17 7.24
C CYS A 337 -4.15 -46.78 7.33
N ILE A 338 -3.51 -46.62 6.17
CA ILE A 338 -2.15 -46.12 6.03
C ILE A 338 -2.21 -44.60 5.82
N ARG A 339 -1.51 -43.85 6.66
CA ARG A 339 -1.33 -42.40 6.55
C ARG A 339 0.07 -42.12 5.99
N LEU A 340 0.17 -41.42 4.87
CA LEU A 340 1.45 -41.09 4.22
C LEU A 340 2.14 -39.87 4.84
N TYR A 341 1.95 -39.68 6.14
CA TYR A 341 2.49 -38.60 6.96
C TYR A 341 2.77 -39.16 8.35
N ASP A 342 3.64 -38.50 9.11
CA ASP A 342 4.03 -38.99 10.43
C ASP A 342 2.96 -38.70 11.50
N GLU A 343 3.06 -39.41 12.63
CA GLU A 343 2.12 -39.28 13.74
C GLU A 343 2.20 -37.90 14.41
N LYS A 344 3.38 -37.28 14.45
CA LYS A 344 3.58 -35.96 15.03
C LYS A 344 2.91 -34.87 14.19
N ASP A 345 2.93 -34.98 12.86
CA ASP A 345 2.17 -34.14 11.95
C ASP A 345 0.67 -34.31 12.21
N PHE A 346 0.16 -35.55 12.29
CA PHE A 346 -1.24 -35.78 12.63
C PHE A 346 -1.67 -35.11 13.95
N GLU A 347 -0.88 -35.29 15.01
CA GLU A 347 -1.15 -34.70 16.32
C GLU A 347 -1.07 -33.16 16.31
N GLY A 348 -0.19 -32.59 15.47
CA GLY A 348 -0.02 -31.15 15.30
C GLY A 348 -1.09 -30.46 14.46
N ARG A 349 -1.91 -31.22 13.70
CA ARG A 349 -2.97 -30.66 12.84
C ARG A 349 -4.16 -30.15 13.66
N ALA A 350 -4.91 -29.22 13.07
CA ALA A 350 -6.15 -28.72 13.67
C ALA A 350 -7.16 -29.85 13.92
N ARG A 351 -7.84 -29.80 15.07
CA ARG A 351 -8.79 -30.85 15.47
C ARG A 351 -10.00 -30.95 14.52
N PHE A 352 -10.47 -29.80 14.02
CA PHE A 352 -11.64 -29.69 13.13
C PHE A 352 -11.32 -28.83 11.91
N THR A 353 -12.05 -29.04 10.83
CA THR A 353 -11.95 -28.23 9.61
C THR A 353 -12.62 -26.87 9.83
N ASP A 354 -12.02 -25.79 9.34
CA ASP A 354 -12.59 -24.45 9.45
C ASP A 354 -14.00 -24.40 8.80
N PRO A 355 -15.00 -23.83 9.51
CA PRO A 355 -16.35 -23.69 8.98
C PRO A 355 -16.37 -22.75 7.76
N GLU A 356 -17.31 -22.97 6.84
CA GLU A 356 -17.39 -22.24 5.58
C GLU A 356 -17.56 -20.72 5.78
N ILE A 357 -18.26 -20.32 6.85
CA ILE A 357 -18.46 -18.91 7.24
C ILE A 357 -17.15 -18.13 7.46
N LEU A 358 -16.06 -18.81 7.82
CA LEU A 358 -14.76 -18.16 8.03
C LEU A 358 -13.89 -18.08 6.77
N ARG A 359 -14.28 -18.76 5.69
CA ARG A 359 -13.46 -18.93 4.47
C ARG A 359 -14.17 -18.60 3.15
N SER A 360 -15.42 -18.11 3.22
CA SER A 360 -16.22 -17.69 2.06
C SER A 360 -16.69 -16.23 2.18
N SER A 361 -17.15 -15.66 1.06
CA SER A 361 -17.75 -14.31 1.05
C SER A 361 -19.06 -14.29 1.84
N LEU A 362 -19.24 -13.25 2.66
CA LEU A 362 -20.42 -13.08 3.51
C LEU A 362 -21.53 -12.23 2.89
N ALA A 363 -21.32 -11.65 1.70
CA ALA A 363 -22.28 -10.72 1.09
C ALA A 363 -23.69 -11.33 0.96
N GLY A 364 -23.80 -12.59 0.54
CA GLY A 364 -25.09 -13.28 0.43
C GLY A 364 -25.79 -13.47 1.79
N VAL A 365 -25.03 -13.75 2.85
CA VAL A 365 -25.55 -13.90 4.22
C VAL A 365 -26.02 -12.55 4.75
N ILE A 366 -25.19 -11.52 4.65
CA ILE A 366 -25.50 -10.16 5.12
C ILE A 366 -26.75 -9.62 4.43
N LEU A 367 -26.86 -9.82 3.10
CA LEU A 367 -28.03 -9.41 2.32
C LEU A 367 -29.32 -10.06 2.83
N ARG A 368 -29.27 -11.36 3.14
CA ARG A 368 -30.40 -12.10 3.70
C ARG A 368 -30.75 -11.62 5.11
N MET A 369 -29.75 -11.40 5.97
CA MET A 369 -29.96 -10.89 7.33
C MET A 369 -30.66 -9.54 7.34
N LYS A 370 -30.19 -8.61 6.50
CA LYS A 370 -30.79 -7.29 6.36
C LYS A 370 -32.23 -7.38 5.83
N SER A 371 -32.49 -8.24 4.83
CA SER A 371 -33.84 -8.48 4.31
C SER A 371 -34.80 -9.05 5.36
N LEU A 372 -34.33 -9.99 6.19
CA LEU A 372 -35.09 -10.60 7.28
C LEU A 372 -35.12 -9.75 8.57
N ARG A 373 -34.43 -8.61 8.61
CA ARG A 373 -34.30 -7.71 9.77
C ARG A 373 -33.78 -8.39 11.04
N LEU A 374 -32.75 -9.24 10.89
CA LEU A 374 -32.14 -10.00 12.00
C LEU A 374 -31.09 -9.21 12.81
N GLY A 375 -31.16 -7.87 12.77
CA GLY A 375 -30.25 -7.00 13.50
C GLY A 375 -28.82 -6.97 12.95
N ASP A 376 -27.87 -6.67 13.84
CA ASP A 376 -26.45 -6.54 13.51
C ASP A 376 -25.79 -7.92 13.34
N VAL A 377 -25.10 -8.10 12.22
CA VAL A 377 -24.37 -9.32 11.86
C VAL A 377 -23.36 -9.70 12.93
N ALA A 378 -22.71 -8.74 13.57
CA ALA A 378 -21.73 -9.00 14.62
C ALA A 378 -22.36 -9.54 15.92
N ARG A 379 -23.66 -9.32 16.12
CA ARG A 379 -24.42 -9.76 17.31
C ARG A 379 -25.28 -10.99 17.06
N PHE A 380 -25.47 -11.35 15.79
CA PHE A 380 -26.22 -12.53 15.43
C PHE A 380 -25.57 -13.78 16.03
N PRO A 381 -26.34 -14.72 16.60
CA PRO A 381 -25.80 -15.88 17.27
C PRO A 381 -25.30 -16.90 16.23
N PHE A 382 -24.14 -16.66 15.63
CA PHE A 382 -23.43 -17.68 14.87
C PHE A 382 -22.78 -18.68 15.84
N LEU A 383 -22.69 -19.95 15.44
CA LEU A 383 -21.94 -20.95 16.21
C LEU A 383 -20.46 -20.57 16.36
N GLU A 384 -19.91 -19.98 15.29
CA GLU A 384 -18.61 -19.33 15.29
C GLU A 384 -18.71 -18.05 14.46
N ALA A 385 -18.48 -16.91 15.11
CA ALA A 385 -18.72 -15.61 14.50
C ALA A 385 -17.66 -15.27 13.44
N PRO A 386 -18.05 -14.71 12.29
CA PRO A 386 -17.10 -14.22 11.32
C PRO A 386 -16.31 -13.02 11.86
N SER A 387 -15.07 -12.86 11.38
CA SER A 387 -14.25 -11.71 11.78
C SER A 387 -14.87 -10.37 11.35
N PRO A 388 -14.65 -9.26 12.08
CA PRO A 388 -15.14 -7.94 11.69
C PRO A 388 -14.69 -7.51 10.29
N ARG A 389 -13.50 -7.94 9.87
CA ARG A 389 -12.96 -7.69 8.53
C ARG A 389 -13.77 -8.38 7.44
N ALA A 390 -14.21 -9.63 7.67
CA ALA A 390 -15.04 -10.37 6.73
C ALA A 390 -16.43 -9.72 6.58
N ILE A 391 -17.00 -9.23 7.69
CA ILE A 391 -18.28 -8.52 7.70
C ILE A 391 -18.16 -7.21 6.90
N ALA A 392 -17.13 -6.39 7.18
CA ALA A 392 -16.90 -5.13 6.47
C ALA A 392 -16.69 -5.36 4.96
N ASP A 393 -15.96 -6.41 4.58
CA ASP A 393 -15.76 -6.77 3.18
C ASP A 393 -17.06 -7.17 2.47
N GLY A 394 -17.91 -7.94 3.16
CA GLY A 394 -19.23 -8.31 2.65
C GLY A 394 -20.13 -7.09 2.41
N TYR A 395 -20.15 -6.13 3.34
CA TYR A 395 -20.86 -4.85 3.13
C TYR A 395 -20.29 -4.04 1.97
N GLN A 396 -18.96 -3.97 1.83
CA GLN A 396 -18.34 -3.30 0.68
C GLN A 396 -18.72 -3.95 -0.65
N LEU A 397 -18.84 -5.28 -0.70
CA LEU A 397 -19.34 -5.96 -1.91
C LEU A 397 -20.82 -5.64 -2.15
N LEU A 398 -21.66 -5.60 -1.13
CA LEU A 398 -23.06 -5.19 -1.31
C LEU A 398 -23.18 -3.72 -1.76
N ASN A 399 -22.34 -2.82 -1.27
CA ASN A 399 -22.27 -1.43 -1.72
C ASN A 399 -21.76 -1.35 -3.18
N GLU A 400 -20.76 -2.16 -3.55
CA GLU A 400 -20.29 -2.33 -4.95
C GLU A 400 -21.47 -2.68 -5.88
N LEU A 401 -22.34 -3.60 -5.45
CA LEU A 401 -23.51 -4.02 -6.22
C LEU A 401 -24.69 -3.03 -6.15
N GLY A 402 -24.57 -1.97 -5.36
CA GLY A 402 -25.65 -1.01 -5.09
C GLY A 402 -26.78 -1.59 -4.25
N ALA A 403 -26.54 -2.70 -3.55
CA ALA A 403 -27.51 -3.38 -2.69
C ALA A 403 -27.64 -2.75 -1.30
N VAL A 404 -26.59 -2.04 -0.83
CA VAL A 404 -26.64 -1.21 0.38
C VAL A 404 -26.05 0.17 0.10
N ASP A 405 -26.49 1.17 0.87
CA ASP A 405 -25.95 2.52 0.84
C ASP A 405 -24.70 2.68 1.74
N ASP A 406 -24.20 3.91 1.89
CA ASP A 406 -23.04 4.22 2.74
C ASP A 406 -23.30 4.05 4.24
N ALA A 407 -24.58 4.03 4.66
CA ALA A 407 -25.01 3.71 6.02
C ALA A 407 -25.18 2.19 6.23
N ASN A 408 -24.88 1.36 5.23
CA ASN A 408 -25.11 -0.08 5.20
C ASN A 408 -26.59 -0.47 5.30
N GLU A 409 -27.49 0.42 4.89
CA GLU A 409 -28.93 0.15 4.82
C GLU A 409 -29.34 -0.38 3.45
N LEU A 410 -30.36 -1.23 3.44
CA LEU A 410 -30.77 -1.94 2.23
C LEU A 410 -31.42 -0.97 1.23
N THR A 411 -30.89 -0.91 0.02
CA THR A 411 -31.48 -0.10 -1.07
C THR A 411 -32.66 -0.83 -1.73
N GLN A 412 -33.38 -0.16 -2.63
CA GLN A 412 -34.41 -0.82 -3.46
C GLN A 412 -33.81 -1.98 -4.27
N THR A 413 -32.64 -1.77 -4.87
CA THR A 413 -31.86 -2.80 -5.55
C THR A 413 -31.55 -3.96 -4.62
N GLY A 414 -31.07 -3.69 -3.40
CA GLY A 414 -30.81 -4.72 -2.40
C GLY A 414 -32.05 -5.52 -2.00
N ALA A 415 -33.20 -4.85 -1.87
CA ALA A 415 -34.47 -5.50 -1.55
C ALA A 415 -34.90 -6.47 -2.66
N GLU A 416 -34.80 -6.07 -3.93
CA GLU A 416 -35.09 -6.95 -5.07
C GLU A 416 -34.09 -8.11 -5.17
N LEU A 417 -32.79 -7.83 -5.02
CA LEU A 417 -31.74 -8.84 -5.01
C LEU A 417 -31.95 -9.90 -3.92
N SER A 418 -32.37 -9.48 -2.72
CA SER A 418 -32.55 -10.40 -1.58
C SER A 418 -33.62 -11.47 -1.80
N ARG A 419 -34.57 -11.22 -2.72
CA ARG A 419 -35.64 -12.16 -3.10
C ARG A 419 -35.15 -13.23 -4.06
N LEU A 420 -33.99 -13.03 -4.71
CA LEU A 420 -33.41 -14.01 -5.61
C LEU A 420 -32.58 -15.03 -4.79
N PRO A 421 -32.79 -16.34 -4.97
CA PRO A 421 -32.02 -17.38 -4.28
C PRO A 421 -30.66 -17.62 -4.98
N LEU A 422 -29.89 -16.55 -5.21
CA LEU A 422 -28.66 -16.54 -6.00
C LEU A 422 -27.52 -15.84 -5.24
N ASP A 423 -26.30 -16.04 -5.73
CA ASP A 423 -25.18 -15.18 -5.35
C ASP A 423 -25.51 -13.72 -5.70
N PRO A 424 -25.21 -12.73 -4.83
CA PRO A 424 -25.54 -11.33 -5.10
C PRO A 424 -24.97 -10.78 -6.41
N ARG A 425 -23.78 -11.21 -6.85
CA ARG A 425 -23.21 -10.74 -8.14
C ARG A 425 -24.04 -11.22 -9.31
N VAL A 426 -24.39 -12.51 -9.31
CA VAL A 426 -25.23 -13.12 -10.36
C VAL A 426 -26.63 -12.53 -10.34
N GLY A 427 -27.23 -12.36 -9.16
CA GLY A 427 -28.52 -11.69 -8.99
C GLY A 427 -28.49 -10.26 -9.55
N ARG A 428 -27.39 -9.52 -9.31
CA ARG A 428 -27.22 -8.16 -9.82
C ARG A 428 -27.18 -8.10 -11.34
N MET A 429 -26.52 -9.06 -12.00
CA MET A 429 -26.48 -9.15 -13.47
C MET A 429 -27.87 -9.36 -14.05
N ILE A 430 -28.63 -10.34 -13.52
CA ILE A 430 -29.98 -10.66 -14.01
C ILE A 430 -30.93 -9.47 -13.78
N LEU A 431 -30.82 -8.82 -12.61
CA LEU A 431 -31.63 -7.65 -12.30
C LEU A 431 -31.34 -6.48 -13.25
N GLU A 432 -30.07 -6.22 -13.57
CA GLU A 432 -29.69 -5.18 -14.55
C GLU A 432 -30.22 -5.52 -15.95
N ALA A 433 -30.08 -6.79 -16.35
CA ALA A 433 -30.48 -7.29 -17.67
C ALA A 433 -31.96 -7.06 -17.97
N ARG A 434 -32.82 -7.15 -16.95
CA ARG A 434 -34.25 -6.81 -17.06
C ARG A 434 -34.46 -5.38 -17.54
N SER A 435 -33.74 -4.41 -16.98
CA SER A 435 -33.89 -2.99 -17.34
C SER A 435 -33.29 -2.65 -18.71
N ARG A 436 -32.27 -3.41 -19.15
CA ARG A 436 -31.53 -3.18 -20.39
C ARG A 436 -32.00 -4.02 -21.57
N GLY A 437 -33.01 -4.88 -21.38
CA GLY A 437 -33.52 -5.77 -22.45
C GLY A 437 -32.53 -6.85 -22.86
N ALA A 438 -31.74 -7.39 -21.92
CA ALA A 438 -30.76 -8.47 -22.16
C ALA A 438 -31.01 -9.70 -21.26
N LEU A 439 -32.23 -9.87 -20.79
CA LEU A 439 -32.57 -10.84 -19.76
C LEU A 439 -32.41 -12.28 -20.27
N GLU A 440 -32.83 -12.57 -21.50
CA GLU A 440 -32.70 -13.91 -22.10
C GLU A 440 -31.22 -14.34 -22.19
N GLU A 441 -30.36 -13.46 -22.69
CA GLU A 441 -28.93 -13.71 -22.85
C GLU A 441 -28.22 -13.85 -21.50
N VAL A 442 -28.51 -12.95 -20.56
CA VAL A 442 -27.87 -12.97 -19.24
C VAL A 442 -28.31 -14.21 -18.45
N LEU A 443 -29.52 -14.73 -18.62
CA LEU A 443 -29.92 -16.00 -18.01
C LEU A 443 -29.07 -17.18 -18.52
N VAL A 444 -28.75 -17.21 -19.81
CA VAL A 444 -27.86 -18.22 -20.40
C VAL A 444 -26.44 -18.10 -19.83
N ILE A 445 -25.92 -16.88 -19.75
CA ILE A 445 -24.54 -16.65 -19.25
C ILE A 445 -24.45 -16.88 -17.74
N ALA A 446 -25.38 -16.35 -16.95
CA ALA A 446 -25.46 -16.55 -15.50
C ALA A 446 -25.55 -18.03 -15.13
N SER A 447 -26.33 -18.81 -15.90
CA SER A 447 -26.40 -20.26 -15.71
C SER A 447 -25.08 -20.94 -16.09
N ALA A 448 -24.39 -20.48 -17.15
CA ALA A 448 -23.08 -21.00 -17.54
C ALA A 448 -22.01 -20.76 -16.47
N LEU A 449 -21.97 -19.55 -15.89
CA LEU A 449 -21.03 -19.17 -14.82
C LEU A 449 -21.31 -19.90 -13.50
N SER A 450 -22.53 -20.42 -13.32
CA SER A 450 -22.93 -21.16 -12.12
C SER A 450 -22.62 -22.66 -12.20
N VAL A 451 -22.23 -23.16 -13.37
CA VAL A 451 -21.88 -24.56 -13.60
C VAL A 451 -20.44 -24.68 -14.07
N GLN A 452 -19.92 -25.90 -14.08
CA GLN A 452 -18.65 -26.14 -14.72
C GLN A 452 -18.79 -25.97 -16.24
N ASP A 453 -17.76 -25.40 -16.89
CA ASP A 453 -17.72 -25.25 -18.35
C ASP A 453 -18.01 -26.59 -19.06
N VAL A 454 -18.94 -26.53 -20.01
CA VAL A 454 -19.41 -27.69 -20.76
C VAL A 454 -18.40 -28.19 -21.78
N ARG A 455 -17.39 -27.37 -22.12
CA ARG A 455 -16.30 -27.74 -23.02
C ARG A 455 -15.28 -28.62 -22.30
N ASP A 456 -14.96 -29.76 -22.89
CA ASP A 456 -13.87 -30.62 -22.45
C ASP A 456 -12.60 -30.27 -23.22
N ARG A 457 -11.47 -30.16 -22.52
CA ARG A 457 -10.15 -29.89 -23.12
C ARG A 457 -9.12 -30.90 -22.61
N PRO A 458 -9.18 -32.17 -23.06
CA PRO A 458 -8.27 -33.23 -22.62
C PRO A 458 -6.81 -32.88 -22.97
N MET A 459 -5.85 -33.26 -22.11
CA MET A 459 -4.43 -32.92 -22.32
C MET A 459 -3.84 -33.55 -23.58
N ASP A 460 -4.28 -34.76 -23.91
CA ASP A 460 -3.93 -35.56 -25.08
C ASP A 460 -4.58 -35.07 -26.39
N ALA A 461 -5.67 -34.28 -26.29
CA ALA A 461 -6.43 -33.80 -27.44
C ALA A 461 -6.63 -32.27 -27.45
N GLN A 462 -5.76 -31.49 -26.78
CA GLN A 462 -5.96 -30.04 -26.60
C GLN A 462 -6.13 -29.30 -27.93
N GLN A 463 -5.28 -29.57 -28.92
CA GLN A 463 -5.33 -28.89 -30.23
C GLN A 463 -6.64 -29.19 -30.98
N GLN A 464 -7.12 -30.43 -30.91
CA GLN A 464 -8.38 -30.84 -31.56
C GLN A 464 -9.58 -30.20 -30.86
N ALA A 465 -9.56 -30.15 -29.53
CA ALA A 465 -10.59 -29.46 -28.73
C ALA A 465 -10.63 -27.96 -29.05
N ASP A 466 -9.47 -27.30 -29.05
CA ASP A 466 -9.35 -25.87 -29.38
C ASP A 466 -9.87 -25.56 -30.80
N GLN A 467 -9.54 -26.41 -31.78
CA GLN A 467 -10.04 -26.28 -33.14
C GLN A 467 -11.57 -26.47 -33.19
N ALA A 468 -12.11 -27.47 -32.51
CA ALA A 468 -13.56 -27.71 -32.45
C ALA A 468 -14.33 -26.58 -31.75
N HIS A 469 -13.70 -25.91 -30.76
CA HIS A 469 -14.32 -24.84 -29.99
C HIS A 469 -14.20 -23.45 -30.67
N SER A 470 -13.22 -23.26 -31.56
CA SER A 470 -12.97 -21.97 -32.25
C SER A 470 -14.18 -21.35 -32.95
N LYS A 471 -15.13 -22.17 -33.40
CA LYS A 471 -16.38 -21.71 -34.02
C LYS A 471 -17.31 -20.97 -33.04
N PHE A 472 -17.16 -21.20 -31.74
CA PHE A 472 -17.91 -20.52 -30.68
C PHE A 472 -17.26 -19.20 -30.27
N ASP A 473 -15.98 -19.00 -30.56
CA ASP A 473 -15.24 -17.81 -30.12
C ASP A 473 -15.82 -16.53 -30.74
N ASP A 474 -15.93 -15.50 -29.92
CA ASP A 474 -16.28 -14.15 -30.33
C ASP A 474 -15.04 -13.30 -30.61
N GLU A 475 -15.23 -12.19 -31.33
CA GLU A 475 -14.17 -11.23 -31.54
C GLU A 475 -13.69 -10.56 -30.25
N LYS A 476 -14.62 -10.24 -29.34
CA LYS A 476 -14.36 -9.35 -28.21
C LYS A 476 -14.87 -9.88 -26.87
N SER A 477 -15.66 -10.96 -26.84
CA SER A 477 -16.31 -11.44 -25.61
C SER A 477 -16.51 -12.95 -25.48
N GLU A 478 -15.95 -13.54 -24.42
CA GLU A 478 -16.26 -14.94 -24.07
C GLU A 478 -17.70 -15.12 -23.58
N PHE A 479 -18.37 -14.07 -23.07
CA PHE A 479 -19.80 -14.11 -22.73
C PHE A 479 -20.65 -14.35 -23.96
N SER A 480 -20.38 -13.63 -25.05
CA SER A 480 -21.02 -13.86 -26.35
C SER A 480 -20.70 -15.26 -26.90
N GLY A 481 -19.51 -15.80 -26.57
CA GLY A 481 -19.14 -17.17 -26.91
C GLY A 481 -20.04 -18.21 -26.26
N TYR A 482 -20.45 -18.03 -25.00
CA TYR A 482 -21.44 -18.89 -24.35
C TYR A 482 -22.80 -18.84 -25.06
N LEU A 483 -23.26 -17.67 -25.53
CA LEU A 483 -24.50 -17.56 -26.28
C LEU A 483 -24.43 -18.32 -27.62
N ARG A 484 -23.30 -18.22 -28.33
CA ARG A 484 -23.08 -18.97 -29.58
C ARG A 484 -23.08 -20.48 -29.34
N LEU A 485 -22.40 -20.92 -28.28
CA LEU A 485 -22.38 -22.32 -27.90
C LEU A 485 -23.78 -22.82 -27.52
N TRP A 486 -24.52 -22.05 -26.71
CA TRP A 486 -25.89 -22.38 -26.31
C TRP A 486 -26.82 -22.52 -27.51
N LYS A 487 -26.78 -21.54 -28.42
CA LYS A 487 -27.56 -21.57 -29.67
C LYS A 487 -27.18 -22.78 -30.53
N TRP A 488 -25.88 -23.04 -30.73
CA TRP A 488 -25.42 -24.21 -31.48
C TRP A 488 -25.90 -25.52 -30.84
N ILE A 489 -25.83 -25.65 -29.52
CA ILE A 489 -26.31 -26.83 -28.79
C ILE A 489 -27.82 -27.04 -29.00
N ALA A 490 -28.62 -25.96 -29.08
CA ALA A 490 -30.05 -26.02 -29.37
C ALA A 490 -30.30 -26.41 -30.83
N ASP A 491 -29.72 -25.67 -31.79
CA ASP A 491 -29.90 -25.85 -33.23
C ASP A 491 -29.42 -27.24 -33.70
N ALA A 492 -28.30 -27.72 -33.17
CA ALA A 492 -27.70 -29.01 -33.53
C ALA A 492 -28.59 -30.21 -33.17
N ARG A 493 -29.60 -30.05 -32.31
CA ARG A 493 -30.58 -31.10 -32.01
C ARG A 493 -31.59 -31.30 -33.16
N GLY A 494 -31.77 -30.27 -34.01
CA GLY A 494 -32.75 -30.24 -35.09
C GLY A 494 -34.20 -30.14 -34.60
N GLY A 495 -35.16 -30.08 -35.53
CA GLY A 495 -36.60 -30.01 -35.23
C GLY A 495 -37.18 -28.58 -35.18
N HIS A 496 -36.46 -27.60 -35.72
CA HIS A 496 -36.99 -26.26 -36.02
C HIS A 496 -36.99 -26.08 -37.55
N GLY A 497 -38.14 -25.71 -38.13
CA GLY A 497 -38.32 -25.58 -39.58
C GLY A 497 -38.18 -26.92 -40.32
N ASP A 498 -37.51 -26.91 -41.48
CA ASP A 498 -37.35 -28.07 -42.39
C ASP A 498 -36.21 -29.04 -41.98
N THR A 499 -35.64 -28.89 -40.78
CA THR A 499 -34.48 -29.69 -40.34
C THR A 499 -34.89 -30.98 -39.63
N HIS A 500 -34.35 -32.13 -40.07
CA HIS A 500 -34.58 -33.42 -39.43
C HIS A 500 -34.01 -33.44 -37.99
N LYS A 501 -34.85 -33.77 -37.01
CA LYS A 501 -34.45 -33.89 -35.60
C LYS A 501 -33.51 -35.07 -35.41
N LEU A 502 -32.31 -34.85 -34.87
CA LEU A 502 -31.38 -35.94 -34.58
C LEU A 502 -31.96 -36.87 -33.51
N SER A 503 -31.71 -38.18 -33.66
CA SER A 503 -31.95 -39.10 -32.55
C SER A 503 -31.06 -38.75 -31.35
N ASN A 504 -31.49 -39.09 -30.13
CA ASN A 504 -30.72 -38.79 -28.91
C ASN A 504 -29.29 -39.36 -29.00
N ARG A 505 -29.10 -40.55 -29.59
CA ARG A 505 -27.79 -41.18 -29.77
C ARG A 505 -26.90 -40.40 -30.75
N GLN A 506 -27.44 -39.95 -31.88
CA GLN A 506 -26.71 -39.13 -32.86
C GLN A 506 -26.32 -37.77 -32.27
N TYR A 507 -27.23 -37.15 -31.50
CA TYR A 507 -26.95 -35.87 -30.84
C TYR A 507 -25.84 -36.01 -29.78
N GLU A 508 -25.89 -37.05 -28.94
CA GLU A 508 -24.82 -37.31 -27.97
C GLU A 508 -23.47 -37.58 -28.64
N GLN A 509 -23.47 -38.30 -29.77
CA GLN A 509 -22.25 -38.52 -30.56
C GLN A 509 -21.70 -37.21 -31.14
N LEU A 510 -22.57 -36.33 -31.65
CA LEU A 510 -22.17 -35.02 -32.15
C LEU A 510 -21.55 -34.14 -31.06
N LEU A 511 -22.14 -34.12 -29.85
CA LEU A 511 -21.57 -33.38 -28.72
C LEU A 511 -20.18 -33.92 -28.34
N ARG A 512 -20.00 -35.24 -28.28
CA ARG A 512 -18.70 -35.87 -27.99
C ARG A 512 -17.63 -35.55 -29.04
N GLN A 513 -18.00 -35.59 -30.33
CA GLN A 513 -17.09 -35.23 -31.43
C GLN A 513 -16.61 -33.78 -31.38
N ASN A 514 -17.37 -32.89 -30.73
CA ASN A 514 -17.02 -31.49 -30.54
C ASN A 514 -16.48 -31.19 -29.14
N PHE A 515 -16.08 -32.22 -28.40
CA PHE A 515 -15.57 -32.11 -27.03
C PHE A 515 -16.52 -31.34 -26.10
N ILE A 516 -17.83 -31.62 -26.19
CA ILE A 516 -18.86 -31.04 -25.33
C ILE A 516 -19.43 -32.11 -24.39
N ASN A 517 -19.40 -31.82 -23.09
CA ASN A 517 -19.83 -32.73 -22.05
C ASN A 517 -21.36 -32.76 -21.91
N ILE A 518 -21.99 -33.87 -22.29
CA ILE A 518 -23.45 -34.03 -22.29
C ILE A 518 -24.07 -33.79 -20.90
N ARG A 519 -23.43 -34.25 -19.81
CA ARG A 519 -23.94 -34.07 -18.44
C ARG A 519 -23.94 -32.60 -18.05
N ARG A 520 -22.85 -31.89 -18.31
CA ARG A 520 -22.75 -30.45 -18.01
C ARG A 520 -23.69 -29.62 -18.89
N VAL A 521 -23.95 -30.04 -20.14
CA VAL A 521 -25.00 -29.40 -20.96
C VAL A 521 -26.39 -29.58 -20.35
N ARG A 522 -26.71 -30.77 -19.84
CA ARG A 522 -27.98 -30.98 -19.12
C ARG A 522 -28.04 -30.12 -17.86
N GLU A 523 -26.96 -30.08 -17.09
CA GLU A 523 -26.87 -29.24 -15.88
C GLU A 523 -27.01 -27.74 -16.20
N TRP A 524 -26.35 -27.26 -17.25
CA TRP A 524 -26.49 -25.89 -17.73
C TRP A 524 -27.93 -25.58 -18.13
N ARG A 525 -28.57 -26.49 -18.88
CA ARG A 525 -29.99 -26.38 -19.26
C ARG A 525 -30.93 -26.38 -18.07
N ASP A 526 -30.64 -27.22 -17.09
CA ASP A 526 -31.38 -27.25 -15.85
C ASP A 526 -31.23 -25.89 -15.17
N ILE A 527 -30.01 -25.42 -14.89
CA ILE A 527 -29.75 -24.13 -14.22
C ILE A 527 -30.33 -22.93 -15.00
N HIS A 528 -30.35 -22.98 -16.34
CA HIS A 528 -31.05 -21.97 -17.14
C HIS A 528 -32.56 -22.01 -16.90
N SER A 529 -33.19 -23.18 -17.04
CA SER A 529 -34.64 -23.37 -16.81
C SER A 529 -35.05 -22.97 -15.39
N GLN A 530 -34.15 -23.19 -14.45
CA GLN A 530 -34.25 -22.83 -13.05
C GLN A 530 -34.27 -21.32 -12.83
N LEU A 531 -33.32 -20.59 -13.42
CA LEU A 531 -33.33 -19.13 -13.38
C LEU A 531 -34.54 -18.55 -14.11
N LEU A 532 -34.92 -19.14 -15.25
CA LEU A 532 -36.12 -18.76 -16.00
C LEU A 532 -37.40 -18.95 -15.17
N THR A 533 -37.49 -20.01 -14.38
CA THR A 533 -38.62 -20.25 -13.47
C THR A 533 -38.70 -19.14 -12.42
N VAL A 534 -37.58 -18.79 -11.78
CA VAL A 534 -37.52 -17.68 -10.80
C VAL A 534 -37.97 -16.36 -11.44
N VAL A 535 -37.45 -16.05 -12.64
CA VAL A 535 -37.84 -14.85 -13.40
C VAL A 535 -39.34 -14.86 -13.73
N THR A 536 -39.89 -16.01 -14.11
CA THR A 536 -41.33 -16.18 -14.40
C THR A 536 -42.20 -16.05 -13.15
N GLU A 537 -41.80 -16.63 -12.02
CA GLU A 537 -42.49 -16.49 -10.73
C GLU A 537 -42.54 -15.03 -10.27
N HIS A 538 -41.47 -14.28 -10.52
CA HIS A 538 -41.42 -12.83 -10.29
C HIS A 538 -42.13 -12.00 -11.36
N LYS A 539 -42.75 -12.63 -12.37
CA LYS A 539 -43.49 -12.01 -13.49
C LYS A 539 -42.62 -11.07 -14.33
N TRP A 540 -41.33 -11.34 -14.43
CA TRP A 540 -40.43 -10.58 -15.29
C TRP A 540 -40.59 -11.04 -16.74
N ARG A 541 -40.53 -10.09 -17.69
CA ARG A 541 -40.68 -10.36 -19.12
C ARG A 541 -39.29 -10.50 -19.76
N LEU A 542 -39.12 -11.53 -20.58
CA LEU A 542 -37.96 -11.66 -21.47
C LEU A 542 -38.01 -10.60 -22.57
N ASN A 543 -36.85 -10.27 -23.14
CA ASN A 543 -36.74 -9.38 -24.30
C ASN A 543 -37.35 -10.01 -25.56
N ALA A 544 -37.93 -9.17 -26.42
CA ALA A 544 -38.57 -9.62 -27.67
C ALA A 544 -37.57 -9.77 -28.82
N GLU A 545 -36.52 -8.95 -28.82
CA GLU A 545 -35.40 -9.03 -29.77
C GLU A 545 -34.11 -9.39 -29.03
N PRO A 546 -33.17 -10.11 -29.68
CA PRO A 546 -31.87 -10.41 -29.08
C PRO A 546 -31.10 -9.14 -28.70
N ALA A 547 -30.47 -9.17 -27.54
CA ALA A 547 -29.71 -8.03 -27.03
C ALA A 547 -28.44 -7.77 -27.86
N GLY A 548 -28.16 -6.48 -28.08
CA GLY A 548 -26.87 -6.04 -28.63
C GLY A 548 -25.70 -6.26 -27.67
N TYR A 549 -24.48 -6.02 -28.16
CA TYR A 549 -23.25 -6.18 -27.37
C TYR A 549 -23.27 -5.29 -26.11
N GLU A 550 -23.62 -4.02 -26.23
CA GLU A 550 -23.58 -3.07 -25.12
C GLU A 550 -24.57 -3.40 -23.98
N PRO A 551 -25.88 -3.60 -24.21
CA PRO A 551 -26.83 -3.96 -23.16
C PRO A 551 -26.45 -5.22 -22.38
N LEU A 552 -25.94 -6.23 -23.09
CA LEU A 552 -25.45 -7.47 -22.49
C LEU A 552 -24.27 -7.19 -21.54
N HIS A 553 -23.24 -6.48 -22.02
CA HIS A 553 -22.02 -6.27 -21.26
C HIS A 553 -22.18 -5.27 -20.11
N LEU A 554 -23.05 -4.26 -20.24
CA LEU A 554 -23.45 -3.40 -19.13
C LEU A 554 -24.13 -4.21 -18.00
N SER A 555 -24.96 -5.18 -18.38
CA SER A 555 -25.61 -6.09 -17.42
C SER A 555 -24.61 -6.99 -16.70
N MET A 556 -23.64 -7.56 -17.44
CA MET A 556 -22.55 -8.34 -16.85
C MET A 556 -21.68 -7.47 -15.92
N LEU A 557 -21.32 -6.27 -16.36
CA LEU A 557 -20.49 -5.33 -15.63
C LEU A 557 -21.07 -4.95 -14.27
N ALA A 558 -22.41 -4.85 -14.15
CA ALA A 558 -23.09 -4.54 -12.90
C ALA A 558 -22.80 -5.55 -11.76
N GLY A 559 -22.57 -6.82 -12.08
CA GLY A 559 -22.16 -7.84 -11.10
C GLY A 559 -20.65 -7.98 -10.91
N LEU A 560 -19.85 -7.40 -11.82
CA LEU A 560 -18.42 -7.68 -12.01
C LEU A 560 -17.53 -6.45 -11.91
N LEU A 561 -17.99 -5.37 -11.29
CA LEU A 561 -17.22 -4.12 -11.14
C LEU A 561 -15.85 -4.34 -10.47
N GLY A 562 -15.75 -5.28 -9.53
CA GLY A 562 -14.48 -5.68 -8.91
C GLY A 562 -13.49 -6.41 -9.85
N ASN A 563 -13.95 -6.87 -11.02
CA ASN A 563 -13.18 -7.71 -11.95
C ASN A 563 -12.81 -6.97 -13.25
N ILE A 564 -12.87 -5.64 -13.24
CA ILE A 564 -12.41 -4.81 -14.37
C ILE A 564 -10.89 -4.76 -14.41
N GLY A 565 -10.33 -4.62 -15.61
CA GLY A 565 -8.90 -4.46 -15.85
C GLY A 565 -8.61 -3.43 -16.92
N TRP A 566 -7.58 -2.63 -16.69
CA TRP A 566 -7.02 -1.68 -17.65
C TRP A 566 -5.56 -1.99 -17.96
N LYS A 567 -5.19 -2.01 -19.24
CA LYS A 567 -3.85 -2.36 -19.72
C LYS A 567 -3.14 -1.19 -20.39
N LEU A 568 -1.88 -0.97 -19.97
CA LEU A 568 -0.92 -0.04 -20.59
C LEU A 568 -0.44 -0.59 -21.94
N GLU A 569 0.00 0.30 -22.83
CA GLU A 569 0.32 -0.03 -24.24
C GLU A 569 1.42 -1.10 -24.40
N ASP A 570 2.28 -1.28 -23.38
CA ASP A 570 3.41 -2.23 -23.39
C ASP A 570 3.42 -3.26 -22.22
N ASP A 571 2.38 -3.30 -21.37
CA ASP A 571 2.32 -4.26 -20.24
C ASP A 571 1.50 -5.50 -20.63
N GLU A 572 1.97 -6.71 -20.32
CA GLU A 572 1.17 -7.93 -20.49
C GLU A 572 0.06 -8.06 -19.43
N ALA A 573 0.26 -7.44 -18.27
CA ALA A 573 -0.69 -7.48 -17.16
C ALA A 573 -1.76 -6.37 -17.28
N TYR A 574 -2.96 -6.68 -16.80
CA TYR A 574 -4.01 -5.70 -16.54
C TYR A 574 -3.87 -5.17 -15.12
N LEU A 575 -3.94 -3.85 -14.96
CA LEU A 575 -4.19 -3.20 -13.70
C LEU A 575 -5.69 -3.28 -13.40
N GLY A 576 -6.05 -4.11 -12.43
CA GLY A 576 -7.41 -4.29 -11.96
C GLY A 576 -7.78 -3.36 -10.81
N ALA A 577 -9.05 -3.45 -10.40
CA ALA A 577 -9.58 -2.74 -9.25
C ALA A 577 -8.69 -2.94 -8.01
N ARG A 578 -8.50 -1.88 -7.22
CA ARG A 578 -7.73 -1.93 -5.95
C ARG A 578 -6.23 -2.23 -6.16
N GLY A 579 -5.71 -1.97 -7.36
CA GLY A 579 -4.29 -2.10 -7.68
C GLY A 579 -3.82 -3.55 -7.88
N ILE A 580 -4.75 -4.51 -8.01
CA ILE A 580 -4.38 -5.89 -8.34
C ILE A 580 -3.83 -5.96 -9.76
N LYS A 581 -2.85 -6.82 -10.00
CA LYS A 581 -2.38 -7.14 -11.35
C LYS A 581 -2.82 -8.54 -11.73
N PHE A 582 -3.47 -8.69 -12.87
CA PHE A 582 -3.90 -9.99 -13.36
C PHE A 582 -3.62 -10.16 -14.85
N TYR A 583 -3.53 -11.41 -15.28
CA TYR A 583 -3.23 -11.78 -16.66
C TYR A 583 -4.45 -12.42 -17.32
N LYS A 584 -4.55 -12.31 -18.64
CA LYS A 584 -5.49 -13.15 -19.39
C LYS A 584 -5.16 -14.63 -19.12
N HIS A 585 -6.17 -15.43 -18.77
CA HIS A 585 -5.97 -16.88 -18.62
C HIS A 585 -5.54 -17.51 -19.96
N PRO A 586 -4.60 -18.47 -20.00
CA PRO A 586 -4.14 -19.08 -21.25
C PRO A 586 -5.26 -19.73 -22.07
N GLY A 587 -6.25 -20.30 -21.37
CA GLY A 587 -7.45 -20.89 -21.99
C GLY A 587 -8.58 -19.90 -22.27
N ALA A 588 -8.32 -18.58 -22.25
CA ALA A 588 -9.30 -17.59 -22.70
C ALA A 588 -9.15 -17.38 -24.22
N HIS A 589 -10.23 -17.50 -24.97
CA HIS A 589 -10.18 -17.50 -26.44
C HIS A 589 -11.03 -16.37 -27.02
N LEU A 590 -10.37 -15.43 -27.70
CA LEU A 590 -10.99 -14.34 -28.45
C LEU A 590 -10.38 -14.33 -29.86
N LYS A 591 -11.19 -14.08 -30.90
CA LYS A 591 -10.69 -14.00 -32.28
C LYS A 591 -9.81 -12.78 -32.52
N LYS A 592 -10.00 -11.71 -31.74
CA LYS A 592 -9.13 -10.51 -31.76
C LYS A 592 -8.37 -10.41 -30.44
N LYS A 593 -7.26 -9.65 -30.44
CA LYS A 593 -6.53 -9.36 -29.20
C LYS A 593 -7.47 -8.62 -28.22
N PRO A 594 -7.45 -8.96 -26.92
CA PRO A 594 -8.25 -8.24 -25.93
C PRO A 594 -7.90 -6.75 -25.92
N GLY A 595 -8.90 -5.91 -25.67
CA GLY A 595 -8.77 -4.45 -25.68
C GLY A 595 -8.06 -3.91 -24.43
N ARG A 596 -7.88 -2.59 -24.38
CA ARG A 596 -7.27 -1.91 -23.22
C ARG A 596 -8.10 -2.05 -21.95
N TRP A 597 -9.42 -2.02 -22.09
CA TRP A 597 -10.36 -2.20 -21.00
C TRP A 597 -11.09 -3.52 -21.17
N ILE A 598 -11.06 -4.33 -20.11
CA ILE A 598 -11.78 -5.60 -20.05
C ILE A 598 -12.53 -5.74 -18.73
N VAL A 599 -13.53 -6.61 -18.74
CA VAL A 599 -14.11 -7.22 -17.53
C VAL A 599 -13.87 -8.72 -17.59
N ALA A 600 -13.59 -9.34 -16.45
CA ALA A 600 -13.48 -10.80 -16.30
C ALA A 600 -14.67 -11.35 -15.50
N ALA A 601 -15.18 -12.51 -15.89
CA ALA A 601 -16.19 -13.24 -15.14
C ALA A 601 -15.69 -13.63 -13.74
N GLU A 602 -14.44 -14.12 -13.68
CA GLU A 602 -13.78 -14.50 -12.44
C GLU A 602 -12.29 -14.14 -12.49
N LEU A 603 -11.73 -13.83 -11.32
CA LEU A 603 -10.31 -13.73 -11.08
C LEU A 603 -9.91 -14.94 -10.22
N VAL A 604 -8.98 -15.75 -10.71
CA VAL A 604 -8.57 -17.01 -10.05
C VAL A 604 -7.06 -17.03 -9.93
N GLU A 605 -6.56 -17.28 -8.73
CA GLU A 605 -5.13 -17.41 -8.47
C GLU A 605 -4.70 -18.88 -8.53
N THR A 606 -3.79 -19.19 -9.46
CA THR A 606 -3.14 -20.51 -9.58
C THR A 606 -1.63 -20.36 -9.47
N THR A 607 -0.92 -20.22 -10.59
CA THR A 607 0.51 -19.84 -10.63
C THR A 607 0.69 -18.32 -10.59
N ARG A 608 -0.29 -17.60 -11.14
CA ARG A 608 -0.46 -16.15 -11.09
C ARG A 608 -1.96 -15.86 -10.97
N LEU A 609 -2.32 -14.61 -10.76
CA LEU A 609 -3.71 -14.18 -10.82
C LEU A 609 -4.16 -14.08 -12.29
N PHE A 610 -5.16 -14.87 -12.66
CA PHE A 610 -5.70 -14.90 -14.02
C PHE A 610 -7.16 -14.46 -14.07
N GLY A 611 -7.51 -13.67 -15.09
CA GLY A 611 -8.89 -13.37 -15.46
C GLY A 611 -9.41 -14.37 -16.49
N ARG A 612 -10.57 -14.96 -16.23
CA ARG A 612 -11.29 -15.90 -17.12
C ARG A 612 -12.65 -15.33 -17.50
N GLY A 613 -13.17 -15.74 -18.66
CA GLY A 613 -14.44 -15.21 -19.17
C GLY A 613 -14.32 -13.73 -19.45
N ILE A 614 -13.36 -13.35 -20.29
CA ILE A 614 -13.03 -11.94 -20.54
C ILE A 614 -13.90 -11.34 -21.63
N ALA A 615 -14.21 -10.05 -21.51
CA ALA A 615 -14.82 -9.27 -22.57
C ALA A 615 -14.30 -7.83 -22.59
N ASN A 616 -14.20 -7.26 -23.79
CA ASN A 616 -13.85 -5.86 -23.95
C ASN A 616 -15.01 -4.97 -23.50
N ILE A 617 -14.68 -3.90 -22.76
CA ILE A 617 -15.64 -2.88 -22.31
C ILE A 617 -15.17 -1.49 -22.71
N GLU A 618 -16.08 -0.54 -22.72
CA GLU A 618 -15.77 0.88 -22.91
C GLU A 618 -15.76 1.61 -21.56
N PRO A 619 -14.83 2.56 -21.33
CA PRO A 619 -14.72 3.25 -20.04
C PRO A 619 -16.00 4.04 -19.67
N GLN A 620 -16.75 4.55 -20.65
CA GLN A 620 -18.01 5.27 -20.43
C GLN A 620 -19.07 4.40 -19.74
N TRP A 621 -19.02 3.07 -19.94
CA TRP A 621 -19.93 2.12 -19.31
C TRP A 621 -19.74 2.06 -17.79
N LEU A 622 -18.52 2.28 -17.32
CA LEU A 622 -18.22 2.34 -15.89
C LEU A 622 -18.95 3.51 -15.21
N GLU A 623 -19.16 4.63 -15.91
CA GLU A 623 -19.91 5.76 -15.37
C GLU A 623 -21.39 5.44 -15.21
N GLN A 624 -21.97 4.70 -16.16
CA GLN A 624 -23.38 4.32 -16.11
C GLN A 624 -23.66 3.31 -14.99
N VAL A 625 -22.77 2.34 -14.80
CA VAL A 625 -22.99 1.21 -13.91
C VAL A 625 -22.45 1.46 -12.50
N ALA A 626 -21.34 2.18 -12.38
CA ALA A 626 -20.62 2.40 -11.13
C ALA A 626 -20.65 3.87 -10.66
N GLY A 627 -21.64 4.66 -11.10
CA GLY A 627 -21.74 6.08 -10.80
C GLY A 627 -21.68 6.41 -9.30
N HIS A 628 -22.27 5.56 -8.45
CA HIS A 628 -22.25 5.70 -6.98
C HIS A 628 -20.89 5.38 -6.36
N LEU A 629 -19.98 4.75 -7.09
CA LEU A 629 -18.64 4.36 -6.63
C LEU A 629 -17.54 5.26 -7.20
N LEU A 630 -17.87 6.12 -8.17
CA LEU A 630 -16.91 7.02 -8.79
C LEU A 630 -16.46 8.09 -7.81
N LYS A 631 -15.15 8.13 -7.56
CA LYS A 631 -14.52 9.25 -6.86
C LYS A 631 -14.16 10.31 -7.89
N LYS A 632 -14.97 11.36 -7.92
CA LYS A 632 -14.80 12.54 -8.77
C LYS A 632 -13.93 13.56 -8.07
N GLN A 633 -12.99 14.14 -8.81
CA GLN A 633 -12.09 15.19 -8.35
C GLN A 633 -12.10 16.31 -9.38
N LEU A 634 -12.25 17.54 -8.91
CA LEU A 634 -12.10 18.73 -9.73
C LEU A 634 -10.64 19.17 -9.70
N LEU A 635 -10.14 19.53 -10.87
CA LEU A 635 -8.77 19.94 -11.14
C LEU A 635 -8.84 21.29 -11.85
N ASP A 636 -7.86 22.16 -11.57
CA ASP A 636 -7.61 23.38 -12.36
C ASP A 636 -8.86 24.27 -12.57
N PRO A 637 -9.52 24.76 -11.50
CA PRO A 637 -10.59 25.75 -11.65
C PRO A 637 -9.99 27.07 -12.16
N HIS A 638 -10.48 27.57 -13.30
CA HIS A 638 -9.95 28.75 -13.99
C HIS A 638 -11.05 29.49 -14.78
N TRP A 639 -10.78 30.74 -15.14
CA TRP A 639 -11.66 31.53 -16.00
C TRP A 639 -11.53 31.14 -17.48
N GLU A 640 -12.65 30.80 -18.11
CA GLU A 640 -12.69 30.51 -19.54
C GLU A 640 -13.17 31.74 -20.33
N LYS A 641 -12.23 32.44 -20.99
CA LYS A 641 -12.48 33.71 -21.69
C LYS A 641 -13.66 33.68 -22.67
N LYS A 642 -13.77 32.63 -23.48
CA LYS A 642 -14.81 32.49 -24.52
C LYS A 642 -16.19 32.19 -23.94
N GLY A 643 -16.24 31.37 -22.89
CA GLY A 643 -17.49 31.00 -22.22
C GLY A 643 -17.97 32.03 -21.21
N ALA A 644 -17.10 32.99 -20.84
CA ALA A 644 -17.32 33.95 -19.78
C ALA A 644 -17.84 33.29 -18.49
N GLN A 645 -17.21 32.20 -18.08
CA GLN A 645 -17.57 31.44 -16.87
C GLN A 645 -16.32 30.81 -16.25
N VAL A 646 -16.43 30.43 -14.97
CA VAL A 646 -15.39 29.65 -14.30
C VAL A 646 -15.62 28.16 -14.57
N SER A 647 -14.64 27.55 -15.23
CA SER A 647 -14.65 26.14 -15.62
C SER A 647 -13.61 25.37 -14.81
N ALA A 648 -13.88 24.10 -14.50
CA ALA A 648 -12.90 23.18 -13.93
C ALA A 648 -12.82 21.89 -14.75
N LEU A 649 -11.71 21.16 -14.61
CA LEU A 649 -11.52 19.86 -15.23
C LEU A 649 -11.86 18.76 -14.23
N GLU A 650 -12.81 17.89 -14.58
CA GLU A 650 -13.20 16.75 -13.77
C GLU A 650 -12.38 15.51 -14.15
N ARG A 651 -11.92 14.78 -13.13
CA ARG A 651 -11.33 13.44 -13.22
C ARG A 651 -12.12 12.50 -12.33
N ALA A 652 -12.54 11.36 -12.87
CA ALA A 652 -13.18 10.30 -12.09
C ALA A 652 -12.31 9.05 -12.01
N THR A 653 -12.30 8.45 -10.83
CA THR A 653 -11.62 7.19 -10.57
C THR A 653 -12.57 6.14 -10.00
N LEU A 654 -12.42 4.90 -10.44
CA LEU A 654 -13.11 3.73 -9.92
C LEU A 654 -12.08 2.75 -9.37
N TYR A 655 -12.10 2.50 -8.06
CA TYR A 655 -11.14 1.61 -7.39
C TYR A 655 -9.65 1.88 -7.69
N GLY A 656 -9.30 3.16 -7.93
CA GLY A 656 -7.95 3.59 -8.28
C GLY A 656 -7.63 3.60 -9.77
N LEU A 657 -8.52 3.07 -10.62
CA LEU A 657 -8.42 3.17 -12.08
C LEU A 657 -9.00 4.51 -12.55
N VAL A 658 -8.30 5.20 -13.44
CA VAL A 658 -8.80 6.45 -14.03
C VAL A 658 -9.79 6.11 -15.15
N VAL A 659 -11.06 6.48 -14.97
CA VAL A 659 -12.11 6.22 -15.96
C VAL A 659 -12.10 7.29 -17.03
N TYR A 660 -12.09 8.57 -16.61
CA TYR A 660 -11.90 9.73 -17.48
C TYR A 660 -11.14 10.83 -16.75
N SER A 661 -10.51 11.71 -17.52
CA SER A 661 -9.80 12.89 -17.02
C SER A 661 -9.93 14.02 -18.03
N GLY A 662 -10.10 15.25 -17.55
CA GLY A 662 -10.15 16.45 -18.40
C GLY A 662 -11.54 16.80 -18.94
N ARG A 663 -12.62 16.29 -18.32
CA ARG A 663 -13.99 16.68 -18.69
C ARG A 663 -14.27 18.07 -18.12
N ARG A 664 -14.63 19.04 -18.97
CA ARG A 664 -14.98 20.39 -18.50
C ARG A 664 -16.31 20.38 -17.76
N VAL A 665 -16.35 21.04 -16.62
CA VAL A 665 -17.57 21.25 -15.82
C VAL A 665 -17.67 22.70 -15.38
N ASP A 666 -18.90 23.19 -15.26
CA ASP A 666 -19.19 24.51 -14.70
C ASP A 666 -18.88 24.49 -13.20
N PHE A 667 -17.83 25.22 -12.80
CA PHE A 667 -17.34 25.23 -11.43
C PHE A 667 -18.27 26.00 -10.49
N THR A 668 -19.03 26.96 -11.03
CA THR A 668 -20.00 27.78 -10.30
C THR A 668 -21.09 26.94 -9.61
N LYS A 669 -21.46 25.80 -10.22
CA LYS A 669 -22.45 24.87 -9.65
C LYS A 669 -21.90 24.02 -8.50
N VAL A 670 -20.58 23.95 -8.36
CA VAL A 670 -19.91 23.11 -7.37
C VAL A 670 -19.43 23.94 -6.18
N ASP A 671 -18.77 25.06 -6.46
CA ASP A 671 -18.30 26.00 -5.45
C ASP A 671 -18.52 27.44 -5.95
N PRO A 672 -19.71 28.02 -5.69
CA PRO A 672 -20.04 29.36 -6.18
C PRO A 672 -19.16 30.45 -5.56
N VAL A 673 -18.64 30.24 -4.35
CA VAL A 673 -17.79 31.21 -3.64
C VAL A 673 -16.41 31.27 -4.27
N ALA A 674 -15.77 30.10 -4.44
CA ALA A 674 -14.48 30.03 -5.11
C ALA A 674 -14.58 30.44 -6.60
N ALA A 675 -15.68 30.10 -7.27
CA ALA A 675 -15.94 30.57 -8.64
C ALA A 675 -16.03 32.09 -8.72
N ARG A 676 -16.72 32.74 -7.77
CA ARG A 676 -16.79 34.21 -7.74
C ARG A 676 -15.41 34.84 -7.54
N GLU A 677 -14.58 34.29 -6.65
CA GLU A 677 -13.21 34.78 -6.46
C GLU A 677 -12.39 34.68 -7.75
N ILE A 678 -12.42 33.53 -8.43
CA ILE A 678 -11.72 33.31 -9.70
C ILE A 678 -12.25 34.27 -10.78
N PHE A 679 -13.56 34.47 -10.86
CA PHE A 679 -14.16 35.44 -11.77
C PHE A 679 -13.60 36.84 -11.54
N ILE A 680 -13.57 37.34 -10.30
CA ILE A 680 -13.05 38.68 -10.02
C ILE A 680 -11.55 38.74 -10.36
N ARG A 681 -10.74 37.80 -9.87
CA ARG A 681 -9.28 37.81 -10.02
C ARG A 681 -8.85 37.67 -11.48
N GLU A 682 -9.43 36.74 -12.24
CA GLU A 682 -8.97 36.47 -13.59
C GLU A 682 -9.74 37.30 -14.63
N ALA A 683 -11.07 37.35 -14.54
CA ALA A 683 -11.91 38.00 -15.55
C ALA A 683 -11.82 39.53 -15.47
N LEU A 684 -11.99 40.08 -14.26
CA LEU A 684 -12.07 41.53 -14.02
C LEU A 684 -10.69 42.16 -13.78
N VAL A 685 -9.94 41.67 -12.79
CA VAL A 685 -8.60 42.19 -12.43
C VAL A 685 -7.57 41.82 -13.49
N GLY A 686 -7.37 40.52 -13.74
CA GLY A 686 -6.42 40.00 -14.73
C GLY A 686 -6.78 40.28 -16.20
N GLY A 687 -7.89 40.99 -16.44
CA GLY A 687 -8.27 41.47 -17.77
C GLY A 687 -8.63 40.37 -18.77
N GLN A 688 -8.93 39.16 -18.30
CA GLN A 688 -9.18 38.00 -19.17
C GLN A 688 -10.60 37.95 -19.75
N TRP A 689 -11.48 38.89 -19.40
CA TRP A 689 -12.80 39.01 -20.00
C TRP A 689 -12.83 40.04 -21.12
N GLU A 690 -13.12 39.61 -22.34
CA GLU A 690 -13.35 40.50 -23.47
C GLU A 690 -14.82 40.91 -23.51
N SER A 691 -15.12 42.10 -22.98
CA SER A 691 -16.47 42.67 -22.98
C SER A 691 -16.42 44.15 -23.36
N LYS A 692 -17.59 44.70 -23.73
CA LYS A 692 -17.75 46.10 -24.14
C LYS A 692 -18.16 47.02 -22.99
N PHE A 693 -18.04 46.58 -21.74
CA PHE A 693 -18.47 47.42 -20.61
C PHE A 693 -17.60 48.68 -20.52
N PRO A 694 -18.22 49.88 -20.39
CA PRO A 694 -17.50 51.14 -20.32
C PRO A 694 -16.46 51.19 -19.19
N PHE A 695 -16.81 50.65 -18.01
CA PHE A 695 -15.91 50.65 -16.84
C PHE A 695 -14.68 49.78 -17.06
N LEU A 696 -14.79 48.59 -17.68
CA LEU A 696 -13.62 47.72 -17.91
C LEU A 696 -12.59 48.38 -18.83
N THR A 697 -13.06 49.06 -19.88
CA THR A 697 -12.16 49.79 -20.79
C THR A 697 -11.52 50.97 -20.08
N ALA A 698 -12.29 51.73 -19.30
CA ALA A 698 -11.80 52.86 -18.53
C ALA A 698 -10.79 52.43 -17.46
N ASN A 699 -11.09 51.38 -16.69
CA ASN A 699 -10.25 50.84 -15.62
C ASN A 699 -8.92 50.30 -16.18
N ARG A 700 -8.95 49.51 -17.26
CA ARG A 700 -7.73 49.03 -17.91
C ARG A 700 -6.85 50.16 -18.43
N LYS A 701 -7.47 51.21 -18.99
CA LYS A 701 -6.76 52.40 -19.44
C LYS A 701 -6.13 53.15 -18.26
N LEU A 702 -6.88 53.34 -17.17
CA LEU A 702 -6.40 54.01 -15.96
C LEU A 702 -5.26 53.24 -15.30
N VAL A 703 -5.37 51.90 -15.16
CA VAL A 703 -4.30 51.04 -14.64
C VAL A 703 -3.03 51.20 -15.48
N ARG A 704 -3.12 51.10 -16.82
CA ARG A 704 -1.97 51.32 -17.72
C ARG A 704 -1.39 52.74 -17.66
N GLU A 705 -2.23 53.76 -17.47
CA GLU A 705 -1.79 55.14 -17.30
C GLU A 705 -1.02 55.33 -16.00
N VAL A 706 -1.46 54.68 -14.91
CA VAL A 706 -0.77 54.69 -13.61
C VAL A 706 0.55 53.91 -13.70
N GLU A 707 0.56 52.70 -14.27
CA GLU A 707 1.78 51.92 -14.56
C GLU A 707 2.77 52.70 -15.47
N GLY A 708 2.26 53.42 -16.47
CA GLY A 708 3.07 54.24 -17.37
C GLY A 708 3.68 55.48 -16.71
N LEU A 709 3.02 56.04 -15.69
CA LEU A 709 3.55 57.12 -14.85
C LEU A 709 4.61 56.60 -13.87
N GLU A 710 4.46 55.35 -13.42
CA GLU A 710 5.40 54.63 -12.58
C GLU A 710 6.76 54.42 -13.30
N HIS A 711 6.73 53.90 -14.53
CA HIS A 711 7.93 53.70 -15.36
C HIS A 711 8.71 55.00 -15.65
N LYS A 712 8.03 56.16 -15.67
CA LYS A 712 8.65 57.48 -15.93
C LYS A 712 9.24 58.15 -14.68
N SER A 713 8.77 57.83 -13.47
CA SER A 713 9.18 58.54 -12.25
C SER A 713 10.31 57.88 -11.45
N ARG A 714 10.66 56.62 -11.73
CA ARG A 714 11.67 55.82 -10.99
C ARG A 714 11.49 55.87 -9.46
N ARG A 715 10.26 56.05 -8.97
CA ARG A 715 9.88 55.93 -7.55
C ARG A 715 8.88 54.78 -7.42
N GLN A 716 9.10 53.96 -6.40
CA GLN A 716 8.48 52.64 -6.22
C GLN A 716 7.30 52.67 -5.21
N ASP A 717 6.72 53.85 -4.95
CA ASP A 717 5.65 54.02 -3.96
C ASP A 717 4.23 54.03 -4.59
N VAL A 718 4.10 53.63 -5.86
CA VAL A 718 2.82 53.60 -6.59
C VAL A 718 2.69 52.27 -7.33
N LEU A 719 2.63 51.16 -6.60
CA LEU A 719 2.31 49.87 -7.20
C LEU A 719 0.78 49.75 -7.30
N VAL A 720 0.26 49.50 -8.50
CA VAL A 720 -1.14 49.09 -8.66
C VAL A 720 -1.27 47.68 -8.08
N ASP A 721 -1.90 47.55 -6.92
CA ASP A 721 -2.08 46.26 -6.24
C ASP A 721 -3.34 45.55 -6.76
N ASP A 722 -3.15 44.40 -7.42
CA ASP A 722 -4.23 43.52 -7.88
C ASP A 722 -5.18 43.14 -6.73
N GLU A 723 -4.70 43.07 -5.48
CA GLU A 723 -5.52 42.78 -4.31
C GLU A 723 -6.43 43.97 -3.93
N LEU A 724 -5.97 45.21 -4.14
CA LEU A 724 -6.82 46.41 -3.98
C LEU A 724 -7.90 46.48 -5.06
N ILE A 725 -7.54 46.14 -6.31
CA ILE A 725 -8.51 46.08 -7.41
C ILE A 725 -9.51 44.94 -7.14
N PHE A 726 -9.04 43.78 -6.66
CA PHE A 726 -9.90 42.68 -6.24
C PHE A 726 -10.87 43.13 -5.15
N ALA A 727 -10.38 43.73 -4.06
CA ALA A 727 -11.20 44.20 -2.95
C ALA A 727 -12.23 45.26 -3.37
N PHE A 728 -11.88 46.13 -4.32
CA PHE A 728 -12.80 47.12 -4.90
C PHE A 728 -13.97 46.45 -5.63
N TYR A 729 -13.70 45.45 -6.47
CA TYR A 729 -14.75 44.70 -7.16
C TYR A 729 -15.55 43.83 -6.19
N ASP A 730 -14.88 43.17 -5.26
CA ASP A 730 -15.48 42.29 -4.25
C ASP A 730 -16.51 43.03 -3.38
N ALA A 731 -16.18 44.25 -2.95
CA ALA A 731 -17.07 45.07 -2.13
C ALA A 731 -18.32 45.56 -2.87
N GLN A 732 -18.30 45.62 -4.20
CA GLN A 732 -19.41 46.14 -5.02
C GLN A 732 -20.25 45.04 -5.68
N LEU A 733 -19.66 43.87 -5.95
CA LEU A 733 -20.34 42.77 -6.62
C LEU A 733 -21.15 41.93 -5.64
N PRO A 734 -22.44 41.64 -5.93
CA PRO A 734 -23.23 40.68 -5.16
C PRO A 734 -22.59 39.28 -5.10
N ALA A 735 -22.98 38.50 -4.09
CA ALA A 735 -22.43 37.17 -3.84
C ALA A 735 -22.77 36.13 -4.94
N ASP A 736 -23.84 36.34 -5.71
CA ASP A 736 -24.31 35.47 -6.79
C ASP A 736 -23.72 35.80 -8.16
N VAL A 737 -22.95 36.88 -8.27
CA VAL A 737 -22.28 37.29 -9.51
C VAL A 737 -20.92 36.61 -9.64
N ALA A 738 -20.86 35.53 -10.43
CA ALA A 738 -19.67 34.69 -10.59
C ALA A 738 -19.37 34.29 -12.06
N SER A 739 -20.13 34.83 -13.01
CA SER A 739 -19.99 34.57 -14.44
C SER A 739 -20.37 35.81 -15.26
N GLY A 740 -20.02 35.83 -16.53
CA GLY A 740 -20.40 36.92 -17.43
C GLY A 740 -21.92 37.10 -17.54
N ILE A 741 -22.68 36.00 -17.57
CA ILE A 741 -24.15 36.03 -17.65
C ILE A 741 -24.77 36.62 -16.37
N THR A 742 -24.30 36.15 -15.20
CA THR A 742 -24.81 36.66 -13.91
C THR A 742 -24.43 38.13 -13.72
N PHE A 743 -23.22 38.51 -14.13
CA PHE A 743 -22.76 39.90 -14.13
C PHE A 743 -23.59 40.78 -15.07
N GLU A 744 -23.83 40.36 -16.31
CA GLU A 744 -24.59 41.12 -17.31
C GLU A 744 -26.01 41.45 -16.85
N ASN A 745 -26.68 40.47 -16.25
CA ASN A 745 -28.04 40.63 -15.74
C ASN A 745 -28.08 41.62 -14.58
N TRP A 746 -27.13 41.51 -13.65
CA TRP A 746 -27.04 42.43 -12.51
C TRP A 746 -26.64 43.86 -12.95
N TYR A 747 -25.58 43.99 -13.76
CA TYR A 747 -25.02 45.28 -14.16
C TYR A 747 -26.00 46.11 -14.99
N ARG A 748 -26.88 45.47 -15.78
CA ARG A 748 -27.93 46.16 -16.56
C ARG A 748 -28.80 47.05 -15.67
N HIS A 749 -29.26 46.54 -14.53
CA HIS A 749 -30.10 47.30 -13.61
C HIS A 749 -29.25 48.22 -12.71
N ALA A 750 -28.12 47.73 -12.20
CA ALA A 750 -27.29 48.50 -11.28
C ALA A 750 -26.66 49.76 -11.93
N SER A 751 -26.36 49.70 -13.23
CA SER A 751 -25.80 50.84 -13.98
C SER A 751 -26.81 51.94 -14.32
N GLU A 752 -28.11 51.64 -14.33
CA GLU A 752 -29.18 52.64 -14.48
C GLU A 752 -29.27 53.53 -13.23
N GLU A 753 -29.13 52.92 -12.04
CA GLU A 753 -29.15 53.64 -10.76
C GLU A 753 -27.82 54.36 -10.47
N GLN A 754 -26.68 53.77 -10.85
CA GLN A 754 -25.35 54.31 -10.63
C GLN A 754 -24.50 54.28 -11.91
N PRO A 755 -24.55 55.33 -12.75
CA PRO A 755 -23.85 55.36 -14.04
C PRO A 755 -22.31 55.28 -13.97
N ARG A 756 -21.72 55.52 -12.78
CA ARG A 756 -20.28 55.42 -12.49
C ARG A 756 -19.91 54.18 -11.66
N LEU A 757 -20.82 53.21 -11.52
CA LEU A 757 -20.57 51.96 -10.81
C LEU A 757 -19.38 51.18 -11.41
N LEU A 758 -18.52 50.62 -10.56
CA LEU A 758 -17.30 49.89 -10.92
C LEU A 758 -16.20 50.68 -11.66
N PHE A 759 -16.31 52.01 -11.82
CA PHE A 759 -15.20 52.80 -12.36
C PHE A 759 -14.15 53.05 -11.28
N LEU A 760 -12.94 52.55 -11.48
CA LEU A 760 -11.80 52.83 -10.61
C LEU A 760 -11.44 54.32 -10.72
N THR A 761 -11.17 54.93 -9.58
CA THR A 761 -10.59 56.26 -9.52
C THR A 761 -9.08 56.20 -9.29
N ARG A 762 -8.39 57.28 -9.68
CA ARG A 762 -6.95 57.39 -9.42
C ARG A 762 -6.64 57.30 -7.94
N ASP A 763 -7.48 57.87 -7.08
CA ASP A 763 -7.31 57.79 -5.62
C ASP A 763 -7.54 56.37 -5.08
N GLU A 764 -8.42 55.56 -5.67
CA GLU A 764 -8.60 54.16 -5.27
C GLU A 764 -7.43 53.26 -5.70
N LEU A 765 -6.81 53.55 -6.85
CA LEU A 765 -5.56 52.93 -7.28
C LEU A 765 -4.33 53.48 -6.53
N MET A 766 -4.40 54.72 -6.03
CA MET A 766 -3.34 55.40 -5.28
C MET A 766 -3.60 55.44 -3.77
N ARG A 767 -4.55 54.64 -3.26
CA ARG A 767 -4.85 54.54 -1.83
C ARG A 767 -3.78 53.71 -1.15
N HIS A 768 -2.67 54.37 -0.85
CA HIS A 768 -1.83 54.03 0.29
C HIS A 768 -1.91 55.21 1.27
N GLN A 769 -2.95 55.21 2.10
CA GLN A 769 -2.67 55.42 3.52
C GLN A 769 -1.82 54.23 3.95
N ALA A 770 -0.51 54.33 3.74
CA ALA A 770 0.46 53.46 4.38
C ALA A 770 0.54 53.85 5.86
N ALA A 771 -0.46 53.49 6.64
CA ALA A 771 -0.27 53.29 8.07
C ALA A 771 0.53 51.99 8.25
N GLY A 772 1.82 51.99 7.89
CA GLY A 772 2.71 50.86 8.19
C GLY A 772 4.01 50.74 7.40
N ILE A 773 4.10 51.20 6.14
CA ILE A 773 5.37 51.06 5.37
C ILE A 773 6.27 52.24 5.72
N THR A 774 7.08 52.06 6.75
CA THR A 774 8.15 52.99 7.07
C THR A 774 9.32 52.77 6.10
N THR A 775 10.07 53.83 5.79
CA THR A 775 11.38 53.75 5.10
C THR A 775 12.36 52.80 5.83
N GLN A 776 12.04 52.39 7.07
CA GLN A 776 12.78 51.39 7.85
C GLN A 776 12.55 49.95 7.35
N SER A 777 11.45 49.65 6.64
CA SER A 777 11.15 48.31 6.15
C SER A 777 11.92 47.91 4.89
N PHE A 778 12.37 48.90 4.11
CA PHE A 778 13.18 48.75 2.89
C PHE A 778 14.33 49.77 2.89
N PRO A 779 15.35 49.58 3.74
CA PRO A 779 16.42 50.55 3.91
C PRO A 779 17.31 50.67 2.66
N ALA A 780 17.81 51.88 2.37
CA ALA A 780 18.75 52.14 1.27
C ALA A 780 20.15 51.54 1.52
N THR A 781 20.48 51.25 2.78
CA THR A 781 21.73 50.60 3.18
C THR A 781 21.45 49.44 4.14
N LEU A 782 22.21 48.35 4.00
CA LEU A 782 22.22 47.21 4.90
C LEU A 782 23.61 47.08 5.52
N ARG A 783 23.67 46.91 6.83
CA ARG A 783 24.96 46.63 7.49
C ARG A 783 25.33 45.16 7.32
N LEU A 784 26.35 44.88 6.50
CA LEU A 784 26.90 43.54 6.25
C LEU A 784 28.41 43.55 6.51
N GLY A 785 28.92 42.58 7.28
CA GLY A 785 30.34 42.52 7.66
C GLY A 785 30.84 43.79 8.36
N GLY A 786 29.99 44.45 9.16
CA GLY A 786 30.35 45.65 9.92
C GLY A 786 30.28 46.97 9.13
N VAL A 787 30.07 46.94 7.82
CA VAL A 787 30.03 48.11 6.92
C VAL A 787 28.64 48.32 6.34
N ASP A 788 28.25 49.58 6.11
CA ASP A 788 26.99 49.92 5.44
C ASP A 788 27.11 49.69 3.92
N CYS A 789 26.43 48.66 3.45
CA CYS A 789 26.38 48.26 2.05
C CYS A 789 25.13 48.84 1.37
N ALA A 790 25.27 49.42 0.17
CA ALA A 790 24.14 49.96 -0.57
C ALA A 790 23.18 48.84 -1.01
N ALA A 791 21.89 49.00 -0.74
CA ALA A 791 20.83 48.07 -1.13
C ALA A 791 20.01 48.65 -2.29
N THR A 792 19.68 47.80 -3.25
CA THR A 792 18.84 48.12 -4.41
C THR A 792 17.77 47.05 -4.55
N TYR A 793 16.53 47.46 -4.82
CA TYR A 793 15.38 46.58 -4.91
C TYR A 793 14.87 46.59 -6.37
N LEU A 794 14.62 45.41 -6.92
CA LEU A 794 14.05 45.24 -8.26
C LEU A 794 12.90 44.23 -8.14
N HIS A 795 11.76 44.50 -8.78
CA HIS A 795 10.65 43.56 -8.84
C HIS A 795 10.32 43.30 -10.31
N GLU A 796 11.05 42.37 -10.91
CA GLU A 796 10.95 42.01 -12.33
C GLU A 796 11.13 40.49 -12.47
N PRO A 797 10.03 39.71 -12.41
CA PRO A 797 10.09 38.26 -12.44
C PRO A 797 10.85 37.73 -13.67
N GLY A 798 11.99 37.08 -13.43
CA GLY A 798 12.87 36.55 -14.48
C GLY A 798 14.18 37.33 -14.67
N ASP A 799 14.30 38.55 -14.14
CA ASP A 799 15.59 39.25 -14.10
C ASP A 799 16.50 38.62 -13.02
N ALA A 800 17.79 38.50 -13.33
CA ALA A 800 18.77 37.92 -12.41
C ALA A 800 18.88 38.70 -11.08
N LYS A 801 18.54 40.00 -11.07
CA LYS A 801 18.60 40.91 -9.94
C LYS A 801 17.26 41.06 -9.20
N ASP A 802 16.21 40.36 -9.64
CA ASP A 802 14.88 40.37 -9.01
C ASP A 802 14.95 40.09 -7.51
N GLY A 803 14.27 40.91 -6.71
CA GLY A 803 14.37 40.98 -5.25
C GLY A 803 15.39 42.02 -4.74
N LEU A 804 16.03 41.69 -3.61
CA LEU A 804 17.02 42.55 -2.95
C LEU A 804 18.43 42.26 -3.46
N THR A 805 19.11 43.27 -4.04
CA THR A 805 20.53 43.23 -4.39
C THR A 805 21.34 44.17 -3.48
N VAL A 806 22.39 43.65 -2.82
CA VAL A 806 23.27 44.42 -1.92
C VAL A 806 24.70 44.51 -2.47
N SER A 807 25.24 45.73 -2.56
CA SER A 807 26.62 46.00 -2.97
C SER A 807 27.61 45.82 -1.82
N VAL A 808 28.44 44.78 -1.88
CA VAL A 808 29.43 44.45 -0.86
C VAL A 808 30.84 44.82 -1.33
N PRO A 809 31.57 45.70 -0.64
CA PRO A 809 32.98 45.96 -0.95
C PRO A 809 33.85 44.71 -0.78
N LEU A 810 34.83 44.51 -1.68
CA LEU A 810 35.67 43.32 -1.73
C LEU A 810 36.35 43.00 -0.39
N PHE A 811 36.87 44.00 0.31
CA PHE A 811 37.58 43.83 1.59
C PHE A 811 36.67 43.37 2.74
N VAL A 812 35.34 43.46 2.58
CA VAL A 812 34.33 43.05 3.58
C VAL A 812 33.70 41.70 3.23
N LEU A 813 33.90 41.21 1.99
CA LEU A 813 33.23 40.01 1.47
C LEU A 813 33.33 38.82 2.43
N ASN A 814 34.53 38.59 2.98
CA ASN A 814 34.81 37.48 3.89
C ASN A 814 34.07 37.58 5.24
N GLN A 815 33.72 38.80 5.65
CA GLN A 815 33.04 39.12 6.91
C GLN A 815 31.50 39.11 6.81
N VAL A 816 30.93 39.02 5.60
CA VAL A 816 29.48 38.93 5.44
C VAL A 816 28.98 37.59 6.01
N SER A 817 27.96 37.64 6.87
CA SER A 817 27.33 36.46 7.48
C SER A 817 26.24 35.87 6.57
N GLU A 818 26.28 34.55 6.35
CA GLU A 818 25.22 33.84 5.63
C GLU A 818 23.89 33.91 6.38
N GLU A 819 23.92 33.74 7.71
CA GLU A 819 22.74 33.79 8.56
C GLU A 819 22.03 35.13 8.42
N ARG A 820 22.78 36.25 8.42
CA ARG A 820 22.19 37.59 8.24
C ARG A 820 21.52 37.73 6.87
N CYS A 821 22.09 37.15 5.83
CA CYS A 821 21.52 37.18 4.47
C CYS A 821 20.18 36.42 4.39
N GLU A 822 19.93 35.45 5.28
CA GLU A 822 18.64 34.73 5.32
C GLU A 822 17.46 35.66 5.63
N TRP A 823 17.66 36.73 6.39
CA TRP A 823 16.57 37.59 6.87
C TRP A 823 16.09 38.64 5.88
N LEU A 824 16.80 38.86 4.76
CA LEU A 824 16.52 39.95 3.82
C LEU A 824 16.38 41.29 4.57
N VAL A 825 15.26 41.99 4.33
CA VAL A 825 14.76 43.16 5.05
C VAL A 825 13.39 42.86 5.63
N THR A 826 12.97 43.60 6.67
CA THR A 826 11.68 43.39 7.33
C THR A 826 10.50 43.48 6.36
N GLY A 827 10.59 44.34 5.33
CA GLY A 827 9.58 44.46 4.29
C GLY A 827 9.39 43.23 3.38
N MET A 828 10.40 42.34 3.28
CA MET A 828 10.34 41.11 2.48
C MET A 828 10.21 39.83 3.34
N LEU A 829 10.18 39.99 4.67
CA LEU A 829 10.28 38.86 5.60
C LEU A 829 9.00 38.01 5.61
N LYS A 830 7.82 38.64 5.52
CA LYS A 830 6.52 37.94 5.48
C LYS A 830 6.44 36.95 4.32
N ASP A 831 6.77 37.39 3.11
CA ASP A 831 6.68 36.54 1.91
C ASP A 831 7.67 35.38 1.97
N LYS A 832 8.86 35.63 2.50
CA LYS A 832 9.86 34.59 2.77
C LYS A 832 9.36 33.55 3.77
N ILE A 833 8.80 33.99 4.90
CA ILE A 833 8.22 33.09 5.91
C ILE A 833 7.06 32.30 5.32
N GLN A 834 6.15 32.95 4.59
CA GLN A 834 5.00 32.27 3.96
C GLN A 834 5.45 31.17 3.00
N ALA A 835 6.45 31.45 2.15
CA ALA A 835 7.01 30.46 1.24
C ALA A 835 7.67 29.29 1.99
N LEU A 836 8.38 29.58 3.10
CA LEU A 836 8.95 28.56 3.98
C LEU A 836 7.86 27.69 4.62
N LEU A 837 6.80 28.27 5.19
CA LEU A 837 5.70 27.50 5.78
C LEU A 837 4.97 26.62 4.74
N LYS A 838 4.79 27.14 3.51
CA LYS A 838 4.20 26.39 2.39
C LYS A 838 5.02 25.16 2.02
N SER A 839 6.34 25.23 2.20
CA SER A 839 7.31 24.17 1.87
C SER A 839 7.27 22.97 2.85
N LEU A 840 6.70 23.14 4.04
CA LEU A 840 6.62 22.12 5.08
C LEU A 840 5.80 20.88 4.66
N PRO A 841 6.08 19.69 5.22
CA PRO A 841 5.25 18.50 5.07
C PRO A 841 3.81 18.73 5.53
N GLN A 842 2.86 17.97 4.97
CA GLN A 842 1.42 18.16 5.19
C GLN A 842 1.04 18.20 6.69
N ARG A 843 1.68 17.37 7.52
CA ARG A 843 1.37 17.21 8.94
C ARG A 843 1.58 18.50 9.75
N PRO A 844 2.79 19.10 9.82
CA PRO A 844 2.97 20.41 10.46
C PRO A 844 2.25 21.54 9.73
N ARG A 845 2.24 21.53 8.39
CA ARG A 845 1.62 22.59 7.57
C ARG A 845 0.12 22.75 7.83
N SER A 846 -0.61 21.64 8.01
CA SER A 846 -2.06 21.67 8.28
C SER A 846 -2.44 22.40 9.58
N ARG A 847 -1.55 22.44 10.57
CA ARG A 847 -1.75 23.14 11.85
C ARG A 847 -1.43 24.64 11.79
N LEU A 848 -0.90 25.11 10.66
CA LEU A 848 -0.53 26.49 10.41
C LEU A 848 -1.46 27.15 9.37
N VAL A 849 -2.52 26.44 8.93
CA VAL A 849 -3.52 26.99 8.00
C VAL A 849 -4.52 27.82 8.81
N PRO A 850 -4.82 29.08 8.41
CA PRO A 850 -4.38 29.76 7.19
C PRO A 850 -2.90 30.19 7.19
N LEU A 851 -2.14 29.77 6.17
CA LEU A 851 -0.70 30.06 6.07
C LEU A 851 -0.37 31.55 5.98
N PRO A 852 -1.13 32.39 5.25
CA PRO A 852 -0.88 33.84 5.21
C PRO A 852 -0.98 34.49 6.59
N GLU A 853 -1.96 34.09 7.41
CA GLU A 853 -2.13 34.63 8.77
C GLU A 853 -1.00 34.19 9.70
N SER A 854 -0.61 32.91 9.65
CA SER A 854 0.52 32.40 10.42
C SER A 854 1.83 33.08 10.03
N ALA A 855 2.05 33.32 8.74
CA ALA A 855 3.22 34.03 8.23
C ALA A 855 3.24 35.50 8.65
N SER A 856 2.10 36.20 8.60
CA SER A 856 1.98 37.57 9.10
C SER A 856 2.35 37.67 10.58
N LYS A 857 1.77 36.83 11.45
CA LYS A 857 2.07 36.82 12.89
C LYS A 857 3.55 36.59 13.17
N LEU A 858 4.15 35.59 12.50
CA LEU A 858 5.57 35.29 12.65
C LEU A 858 6.45 36.43 12.13
N ALA A 859 6.09 37.08 11.03
CA ALA A 859 6.85 38.19 10.47
C ALA A 859 6.83 39.41 11.40
N GLU A 860 5.69 39.72 12.02
CA GLU A 860 5.56 40.81 13.00
C GLU A 860 6.44 40.55 14.23
N GLU A 861 6.38 39.35 14.81
CA GLU A 861 7.21 38.98 15.97
C GLU A 861 8.72 39.03 15.64
N LEU A 862 9.10 38.51 14.47
CA LEU A 862 10.50 38.40 14.04
C LEU A 862 11.08 39.71 13.50
N SER A 863 10.24 40.72 13.26
CA SER A 863 10.68 42.07 12.88
C SER A 863 11.02 42.95 14.09
N ALA A 864 10.84 42.45 15.33
CA ALA A 864 11.25 43.16 16.54
C ALA A 864 12.78 43.43 16.54
N PRO A 865 13.25 44.62 16.94
CA PRO A 865 14.68 44.99 16.88
C PRO A 865 15.63 44.03 17.63
N GLU A 866 15.12 43.35 18.65
CA GLU A 866 15.87 42.40 19.48
C GLU A 866 16.08 41.03 18.82
N LEU A 867 15.28 40.70 17.81
CA LEU A 867 15.25 39.39 17.13
C LEU A 867 15.63 39.46 15.65
N PHE A 868 15.40 40.61 15.00
CA PHE A 868 15.62 40.74 13.56
C PHE A 868 17.11 40.62 13.21
N GLY A 869 17.44 39.62 12.39
CA GLY A 869 18.82 39.40 11.94
C GLY A 869 19.75 38.72 12.96
N THR A 870 19.21 38.24 14.09
CA THR A 870 19.97 37.48 15.08
C THR A 870 19.86 35.98 14.81
N GLY A 871 20.98 35.32 14.49
CA GLY A 871 21.04 33.89 14.16
C GLY A 871 20.44 33.54 12.79
N SER A 872 20.30 32.25 12.49
CA SER A 872 19.62 31.77 11.28
C SER A 872 18.10 31.94 11.36
N LEU A 873 17.50 32.55 10.33
CA LEU A 873 16.04 32.66 10.20
C LEU A 873 15.38 31.29 10.25
N THR A 874 16.01 30.29 9.62
CA THR A 874 15.49 28.92 9.57
C THR A 874 15.41 28.30 10.96
N ASP A 875 16.44 28.47 11.79
CA ASP A 875 16.48 27.90 13.14
C ASP A 875 15.50 28.60 14.08
N VAL A 876 15.35 29.91 13.96
CA VAL A 876 14.34 30.68 14.69
C VAL A 876 12.92 30.22 14.32
N LEU A 877 12.63 30.01 13.03
CA LEU A 877 11.35 29.48 12.55
C LEU A 877 11.10 28.04 12.98
N LEU A 878 12.11 27.16 13.00
CA LEU A 878 11.96 25.79 13.49
C LEU A 878 11.46 25.77 14.93
N LYS A 879 12.08 26.58 15.79
CA LYS A 879 11.65 26.72 17.19
C LYS A 879 10.20 27.21 17.27
N ARG A 880 9.86 28.26 16.52
CA ARG A 880 8.53 28.86 16.58
C ARG A 880 7.43 27.96 16.02
N VAL A 881 7.70 27.23 14.93
CA VAL A 881 6.78 26.23 14.38
C VAL A 881 6.59 25.06 15.33
N ARG A 882 7.65 24.61 16.01
CA ARG A 882 7.53 23.57 17.05
C ARG A 882 6.66 24.04 18.20
N ASP A 883 6.82 25.27 18.67
CA ASP A 883 6.00 25.84 19.75
C ASP A 883 4.53 25.91 19.34
N MET A 884 4.22 26.39 18.13
CA MET A 884 2.86 26.53 17.63
C MET A 884 2.18 25.20 17.32
N THR A 885 2.91 24.22 16.79
CA THR A 885 2.32 22.97 16.29
C THR A 885 2.49 21.79 17.24
N SER A 886 3.36 21.90 18.26
CA SER A 886 3.80 20.78 19.12
C SER A 886 4.35 19.58 18.32
N ILE A 887 4.79 19.79 17.09
CA ILE A 887 5.39 18.78 16.23
C ILE A 887 6.88 19.10 16.10
N ASP A 888 7.72 18.08 16.25
CA ASP A 888 9.15 18.21 16.05
C ASP A 888 9.45 18.31 14.55
N VAL A 889 9.55 19.55 14.06
CA VAL A 889 9.94 19.87 12.67
C VAL A 889 11.45 19.97 12.61
N LYS A 890 12.05 19.33 11.60
CA LYS A 890 13.51 19.34 11.36
C LYS A 890 13.87 20.36 10.30
N ARG A 891 15.12 20.83 10.28
CA ARG A 891 15.62 21.77 9.26
C ARG A 891 15.35 21.31 7.82
N ALA A 892 15.48 20.02 7.55
CA ALA A 892 15.21 19.41 6.24
C ALA A 892 13.72 19.41 5.81
N ASP A 893 12.80 19.72 6.73
CA ASP A 893 11.37 19.83 6.41
C ASP A 893 11.05 21.16 5.72
N PHE A 894 11.85 22.22 5.95
CA PHE A 894 11.80 23.44 5.16
C PHE A 894 12.53 23.23 3.82
N LYS A 895 11.78 23.26 2.72
CA LYS A 895 12.32 23.03 1.38
C LYS A 895 12.67 24.35 0.72
N LEU A 896 13.89 24.83 0.99
CA LEU A 896 14.41 26.08 0.42
C LEU A 896 14.37 26.10 -1.11
N ASP A 897 14.44 24.94 -1.77
CA ASP A 897 14.32 24.82 -3.23
C ASP A 897 12.93 25.12 -3.79
N MET A 898 11.90 25.20 -2.95
CA MET A 898 10.55 25.60 -3.36
C MET A 898 10.34 27.12 -3.31
N LEU A 899 11.32 27.89 -2.81
CA LEU A 899 11.23 29.35 -2.74
C LEU A 899 11.64 29.97 -4.08
N PRO A 900 10.90 30.99 -4.56
CA PRO A 900 11.32 31.82 -5.68
C PRO A 900 12.69 32.49 -5.44
N PRO A 901 13.50 32.71 -6.50
CA PRO A 901 14.82 33.34 -6.36
C PRO A 901 14.81 34.67 -5.61
N HIS A 902 13.84 35.56 -5.85
CA HIS A 902 13.75 36.89 -5.22
C HIS A 902 13.62 36.88 -3.69
N LEU A 903 13.32 35.73 -3.08
CA LEU A 903 13.33 35.53 -1.63
C LEU A 903 14.73 35.19 -1.07
N PHE A 904 15.77 35.22 -1.92
CA PHE A 904 17.17 35.11 -1.56
C PHE A 904 17.91 36.42 -1.89
N MET A 905 18.73 36.89 -0.94
CA MET A 905 19.53 38.11 -1.10
C MET A 905 20.53 37.91 -2.24
N ASN A 906 20.53 38.82 -3.20
CA ASN A 906 21.52 38.87 -4.26
C ASN A 906 22.68 39.78 -3.84
N LEU A 907 23.92 39.32 -3.99
CA LEU A 907 25.11 40.04 -3.53
C LEU A 907 25.93 40.46 -4.74
N ARG A 908 26.28 41.74 -4.82
CA ARG A 908 27.15 42.31 -5.86
C ARG A 908 28.46 42.76 -5.22
N VAL A 909 29.55 42.06 -5.51
CA VAL A 909 30.88 42.39 -4.97
C VAL A 909 31.52 43.49 -5.81
N ILE A 910 31.99 44.56 -5.18
CA ILE A 910 32.61 45.73 -5.83
C ILE A 910 34.03 45.99 -5.32
N ASP A 911 34.91 46.51 -6.19
CA ASP A 911 36.24 47.00 -5.80
C ASP A 911 36.21 48.44 -5.22
N GLU A 912 37.39 49.00 -4.92
CA GLU A 912 37.57 50.36 -4.39
C GLU A 912 37.11 51.48 -5.35
N HIS A 913 36.93 51.16 -6.63
CA HIS A 913 36.46 52.09 -7.67
C HIS A 913 34.98 51.87 -8.02
N GLY A 914 34.28 50.97 -7.31
CA GLY A 914 32.87 50.65 -7.53
C GLY A 914 32.62 49.71 -8.71
N ARG A 915 33.67 49.10 -9.29
CA ARG A 915 33.54 48.13 -10.39
C ARG A 915 33.10 46.78 -9.84
N GLN A 916 32.12 46.15 -10.50
CA GLN A 916 31.63 44.83 -10.13
C GLN A 916 32.68 43.75 -10.45
N LEU A 917 33.04 42.96 -9.43
CA LEU A 917 33.96 41.82 -9.51
C LEU A 917 33.22 40.48 -9.60
N GLY A 918 32.04 40.37 -8.98
CA GLY A 918 31.20 39.18 -9.00
C GLY A 918 29.78 39.49 -8.52
N MET A 919 28.80 38.69 -8.91
CA MET A 919 27.41 38.84 -8.47
C MET A 919 26.71 37.48 -8.38
N GLY A 920 25.95 37.24 -7.32
CA GLY A 920 25.17 36.02 -7.15
C GLY A 920 24.45 35.95 -5.81
N ARG A 921 23.55 34.98 -5.67
CA ARG A 921 22.76 34.74 -4.44
C ARG A 921 23.41 33.74 -3.48
N ASN A 922 24.49 33.09 -3.92
CA ASN A 922 25.24 32.12 -3.14
C ASN A 922 26.52 32.77 -2.59
N LEU A 923 26.47 33.20 -1.31
CA LEU A 923 27.60 33.86 -0.66
C LEU A 923 28.84 32.96 -0.58
N GLY A 924 28.67 31.66 -0.31
CA GLY A 924 29.77 30.69 -0.28
C GLY A 924 30.51 30.59 -1.62
N ALA A 925 29.79 30.61 -2.75
CA ALA A 925 30.40 30.62 -4.08
C ALA A 925 31.21 31.91 -4.35
N LEU A 926 30.65 33.08 -3.98
CA LEU A 926 31.34 34.37 -4.12
C LEU A 926 32.60 34.43 -3.23
N LYS A 927 32.53 33.90 -2.00
CA LYS A 927 33.70 33.78 -1.12
C LYS A 927 34.74 32.81 -1.67
N ALA A 928 34.34 31.70 -2.28
CA ALA A 928 35.27 30.75 -2.86
C ALA A 928 36.04 31.35 -4.06
N GLU A 929 35.37 32.16 -4.89
CA GLU A 929 35.95 32.80 -6.07
C GLU A 929 36.83 34.01 -5.71
N LEU A 930 36.31 34.92 -4.87
CA LEU A 930 36.92 36.22 -4.60
C LEU A 930 37.57 36.32 -3.22
N GLY A 931 37.42 35.33 -2.35
CA GLY A 931 37.87 35.37 -0.94
C GLY A 931 39.37 35.50 -0.76
N ALA A 932 40.18 34.96 -1.67
CA ALA A 932 41.63 35.16 -1.66
C ALA A 932 42.02 36.61 -2.02
N GLN A 933 41.28 37.25 -2.93
CA GLN A 933 41.49 38.66 -3.29
C GLN A 933 40.95 39.58 -2.18
N ALA A 934 39.83 39.21 -1.57
CA ALA A 934 39.31 39.86 -0.36
C ALA A 934 40.31 39.81 0.80
N ARG A 935 40.98 38.67 0.99
CA ARG A 935 42.10 38.50 1.94
C ARG A 935 43.25 39.46 1.68
N GLY A 936 43.70 39.53 0.42
CA GLY A 936 44.76 40.45 0.01
C GLY A 936 44.38 41.91 0.20
N ALA A 937 43.16 42.28 -0.18
CA ALA A 937 42.62 43.63 0.02
C ALA A 937 42.51 44.00 1.51
N PHE A 938 42.03 43.06 2.35
CA PHE A 938 41.94 43.22 3.79
C PHE A 938 43.33 43.35 4.45
N GLN A 939 44.31 42.54 4.04
CA GLN A 939 45.68 42.59 4.54
C GLN A 939 46.43 43.85 4.09
N ALA A 940 46.22 44.32 2.86
CA ALA A 940 46.78 45.59 2.37
C ALA A 940 46.22 46.80 3.14
N LEU A 941 44.93 46.75 3.52
CA LEU A 941 44.30 47.72 4.42
C LEU A 941 44.82 47.63 5.86
N ALA A 942 45.18 46.44 6.35
CA ALA A 942 45.71 46.23 7.71
C ALA A 942 47.22 46.49 7.86
N GLY A 943 48.04 46.34 6.80
CA GLY A 943 49.50 46.37 6.86
C GLY A 943 50.18 47.75 6.73
N LEU A 944 49.44 48.83 6.50
CA LEU A 944 49.99 50.19 6.34
C LEU A 944 49.89 51.01 7.66
N ASN A 945 50.68 50.70 8.68
CA ASN A 945 51.24 51.66 9.67
C ASN A 945 52.00 50.95 10.81
N VAL A 946 53.32 50.88 10.70
CA VAL A 946 54.24 50.75 11.85
C VAL A 946 55.40 51.72 11.63
N LYS A 947 55.36 52.90 12.27
CA LYS A 947 56.54 53.72 12.61
C LYS A 947 56.20 54.62 13.81
N ALA A 948 57.15 54.72 14.74
CA ALA A 948 56.98 55.05 16.15
C ALA A 948 57.18 56.54 16.54
N SER A 949 56.82 56.84 17.81
CA SER A 949 57.35 57.86 18.77
C SER A 949 56.44 59.07 19.09
N PRO A 950 56.62 59.78 20.23
CA PRO A 950 56.49 59.32 21.63
C PRO A 950 55.65 60.27 22.53
N GLU A 951 55.36 59.82 23.76
CA GLU A 951 54.54 60.45 24.82
C GLU A 951 55.02 61.83 25.34
N LYS A 952 54.08 62.61 25.92
CA LYS A 952 54.36 63.60 26.96
C LYS A 952 53.27 63.63 28.05
N LYS A 953 53.76 63.54 29.30
CA LYS A 953 53.07 63.58 30.61
C LYS A 953 52.56 64.97 31.00
N THR A 954 51.59 65.05 31.93
CA THR A 954 51.64 65.74 33.26
C THR A 954 50.24 65.70 33.93
N ALA A 955 50.07 65.11 35.13
CA ALA A 955 50.23 65.64 36.50
C ALA A 955 48.95 66.36 37.02
N THR A 956 48.10 65.69 37.82
CA THR A 956 47.94 65.75 39.32
C THR A 956 47.29 67.04 39.87
N ASP A 957 46.14 66.95 40.55
CA ASP A 957 46.08 67.07 42.03
C ASP A 957 44.66 66.84 42.66
N GLU A 958 44.71 66.56 43.97
CA GLU A 958 43.74 66.07 44.98
C GLU A 958 42.57 67.05 45.32
N GLY A 959 41.46 66.75 46.02
CA GLY A 959 41.00 65.57 46.77
C GLY A 959 39.64 65.77 47.50
N SER A 960 38.99 64.63 47.81
CA SER A 960 37.98 64.33 48.86
C SER A 960 36.54 64.91 48.85
N LYS A 961 35.53 64.04 48.64
CA LYS A 961 34.70 63.41 49.69
C LYS A 961 33.77 62.32 49.09
N ALA A 962 33.66 61.21 49.82
CA ALA A 962 33.04 59.91 49.51
C ALA A 962 31.48 59.90 49.60
N PRO A 963 30.77 58.75 49.52
CA PRO A 963 31.02 57.44 48.86
C PRO A 963 29.82 56.93 48.02
N ALA A 964 30.05 56.04 47.02
CA ALA A 964 29.33 54.75 46.88
C ALA A 964 29.67 54.03 45.54
N LYS A 965 30.44 52.95 45.69
CA LYS A 965 30.32 51.62 45.06
C LYS A 965 30.34 51.46 43.52
N ALA A 966 31.53 51.03 43.09
CA ALA A 966 31.85 49.80 42.34
C ALA A 966 31.31 49.64 40.90
N ALA A 967 32.10 49.26 39.90
CA ALA A 967 33.53 49.01 39.78
C ALA A 967 33.90 49.02 38.29
N ASN A 968 35.04 49.64 37.97
CA ASN A 968 35.71 49.56 36.66
C ASN A 968 35.97 48.09 36.28
N ALA A 969 35.57 47.71 35.06
CA ALA A 969 36.16 46.59 34.34
C ALA A 969 37.32 47.10 33.47
N PRO A 970 38.46 46.37 33.37
CA PRO A 970 39.64 46.83 32.66
C PRO A 970 39.48 46.73 31.14
N ALA A 971 40.17 47.62 30.41
CA ALA A 971 40.35 47.49 28.97
C ALA A 971 41.13 46.18 28.66
N PRO A 972 40.80 45.41 27.61
CA PRO A 972 41.52 44.18 27.27
C PRO A 972 42.97 44.51 26.90
N ALA A 973 43.92 43.82 27.54
CA ALA A 973 45.31 43.84 27.12
C ALA A 973 45.43 43.32 25.68
N ALA A 974 46.17 44.04 24.83
CA ALA A 974 46.45 43.60 23.47
C ALA A 974 47.20 42.25 23.49
N LEU A 975 46.59 41.21 22.91
CA LEU A 975 47.21 39.89 22.73
C LEU A 975 48.45 40.04 21.82
N PRO A 976 49.68 39.74 22.29
CA PRO A 976 50.87 39.85 21.46
C PRO A 976 50.84 38.77 20.37
N ALA A 977 50.64 39.18 19.11
CA ALA A 977 50.71 38.30 17.95
C ALA A 977 52.13 37.70 17.83
N GLY A 978 52.22 36.37 17.71
CA GLY A 978 53.49 35.63 17.51
C GLY A 978 54.09 34.94 18.75
N GLN A 979 53.51 35.08 19.94
CA GLN A 979 53.98 34.36 21.14
C GLN A 979 53.52 32.89 21.14
N ARG A 980 54.39 31.95 21.53
CA ARG A 980 54.14 30.50 21.57
C ARG A 980 53.60 30.08 22.95
N TYR A 981 52.54 29.28 22.97
CA TYR A 981 51.84 28.82 24.17
C TYR A 981 51.73 27.28 24.23
N THR A 982 51.94 26.69 25.41
CA THR A 982 51.77 25.24 25.64
C THR A 982 50.59 24.92 26.58
N GLY A 983 49.97 25.95 27.15
CA GLY A 983 48.74 25.91 27.93
C GLY A 983 47.96 27.23 27.74
N TRP A 984 46.75 27.30 28.29
CA TRP A 984 45.91 28.50 28.17
C TRP A 984 46.38 29.60 29.13
N THR A 985 47.36 30.42 28.72
CA THR A 985 47.98 31.46 29.58
C THR A 985 47.92 32.86 28.95
N PHE A 986 47.03 33.06 27.99
CA PHE A 986 46.92 34.29 27.19
C PHE A 986 45.65 35.09 27.46
N GLY A 987 44.86 34.74 28.48
CA GLY A 987 43.59 35.41 28.77
C GLY A 987 42.43 34.93 27.89
N GLU A 988 41.33 35.67 27.88
CA GLU A 988 40.17 35.37 27.04
C GLU A 988 40.50 35.61 25.55
N LEU A 989 40.15 34.65 24.69
CA LEU A 989 40.27 34.76 23.24
C LEU A 989 38.93 35.30 22.70
N PRO A 990 38.85 36.60 22.33
CA PRO A 990 37.59 37.19 21.91
C PRO A 990 37.15 36.63 20.55
N GLU A 991 35.84 36.48 20.33
CA GLU A 991 35.30 36.00 19.04
C GLU A 991 35.62 36.94 17.87
N LEU A 992 35.72 38.25 18.18
CA LEU A 992 35.98 39.33 17.24
C LEU A 992 37.01 40.27 17.84
N MET A 993 38.03 40.62 17.06
CA MET A 993 39.05 41.59 17.44
C MET A 993 38.95 42.81 16.53
N GLU A 994 38.70 43.98 17.12
CA GLU A 994 38.62 45.25 16.39
C GLU A 994 40.03 45.80 16.15
N VAL A 995 40.47 45.86 14.89
CA VAL A 995 41.72 46.50 14.45
C VAL A 995 41.38 47.92 13.98
N ARG A 996 41.69 48.93 14.79
CA ARG A 996 41.40 50.35 14.47
C ARG A 996 42.51 51.00 13.65
N ARG A 997 42.13 51.71 12.58
CA ARG A 997 43.01 52.54 11.75
C ARG A 997 42.32 53.86 11.38
N GLY A 998 42.73 54.97 11.99
CA GLY A 998 42.08 56.28 11.76
C GLY A 998 40.60 56.27 12.19
N SER A 999 39.70 56.79 11.34
CA SER A 999 38.25 56.75 11.57
C SER A 999 37.56 55.43 11.16
N GLN A 1000 38.32 54.40 10.75
CA GLN A 1000 37.79 53.12 10.30
C GLN A 1000 38.21 51.97 11.24
N SER A 1001 37.24 51.10 11.57
CA SER A 1001 37.41 49.89 12.37
C SER A 1001 37.28 48.65 11.48
N LEU A 1002 38.28 47.77 11.48
CA LEU A 1002 38.24 46.47 10.79
C LEU A 1002 38.05 45.35 11.82
N ILE A 1003 37.23 44.34 11.49
CA ILE A 1003 36.97 43.20 12.38
C ILE A 1003 37.80 42.00 11.93
N GLY A 1004 38.61 41.42 12.82
CA GLY A 1004 39.35 40.17 12.56
C GLY A 1004 38.98 39.07 13.55
N PHE A 1005 39.19 37.81 13.17
CA PHE A 1005 38.85 36.62 13.95
C PHE A 1005 40.13 35.97 14.49
N PRO A 1006 40.46 36.12 15.79
CA PRO A 1006 41.66 35.51 16.35
C PRO A 1006 41.47 34.00 16.52
N ALA A 1007 42.49 33.24 16.17
CA ALA A 1007 42.48 31.79 16.23
C ALA A 1007 43.81 31.23 16.72
N LEU A 1008 43.76 30.02 17.30
CA LEU A 1008 44.95 29.29 17.71
C LEU A 1008 45.52 28.54 16.50
N ARG A 1009 46.78 28.77 16.18
CA ARG A 1009 47.48 28.06 15.12
C ARG A 1009 48.39 26.99 15.71
N ASP A 1010 48.30 25.76 15.19
CA ASP A 1010 49.17 24.65 15.57
C ASP A 1010 50.60 24.86 15.03
N GLU A 1011 51.59 24.92 15.92
CA GLU A 1011 53.02 25.01 15.60
C GLU A 1011 53.77 23.72 15.97
N GLY A 1012 53.05 22.63 16.25
CA GLY A 1012 53.59 21.30 16.54
C GLY A 1012 53.87 21.02 18.01
N ASP A 1013 54.73 21.84 18.64
CA ASP A 1013 55.08 21.73 20.07
C ASP A 1013 54.44 22.83 20.95
N ALA A 1014 53.78 23.80 20.31
CA ALA A 1014 53.08 24.92 20.91
C ALA A 1014 51.94 25.40 19.99
N VAL A 1015 51.18 26.40 20.44
CA VAL A 1015 50.21 27.14 19.63
C VAL A 1015 50.51 28.63 19.64
N THR A 1016 50.16 29.35 18.59
CA THR A 1016 50.27 30.82 18.49
C THR A 1016 48.90 31.43 18.22
N ILE A 1017 48.70 32.71 18.51
CA ILE A 1017 47.47 33.45 18.17
C ILE A 1017 47.71 34.22 16.87
N GLU A 1018 46.86 33.98 15.88
CA GLU A 1018 46.88 34.64 14.56
C GLU A 1018 45.46 35.15 14.24
N VAL A 1019 45.35 36.30 13.57
CA VAL A 1019 44.08 36.95 13.26
C VAL A 1019 43.76 36.74 11.79
N PHE A 1020 42.62 36.12 11.52
CA PHE A 1020 42.15 35.85 10.16
C PHE A 1020 40.99 36.79 9.82
N ASP A 1021 40.79 37.01 8.54
CA ASP A 1021 39.69 37.83 8.00
C ASP A 1021 38.46 36.98 7.62
N GLU A 1022 38.63 35.65 7.55
CA GLU A 1022 37.57 34.67 7.33
C GLU A 1022 37.28 33.86 8.62
N PRO A 1023 36.05 33.89 9.15
CA PRO A 1023 35.70 33.15 10.37
C PRO A 1023 35.82 31.63 10.20
N ALA A 1024 35.55 31.10 9.01
CA ALA A 1024 35.69 29.66 8.74
C ALA A 1024 37.15 29.19 8.76
N VAL A 1025 38.07 30.00 8.23
CA VAL A 1025 39.51 29.72 8.27
C VAL A 1025 40.04 29.86 9.69
N ALA A 1026 39.62 30.92 10.41
CA ALA A 1026 39.90 31.08 11.83
C ALA A 1026 39.42 29.87 12.63
N ALA A 1027 38.16 29.46 12.50
CA ALA A 1027 37.59 28.34 13.22
C ALA A 1027 38.32 27.01 12.93
N ALA A 1028 38.64 26.73 11.66
CA ALA A 1028 39.38 25.52 11.28
C ALA A 1028 40.80 25.50 11.87
N LYS A 1029 41.52 26.63 11.80
CA LYS A 1029 42.84 26.77 12.43
C LYS A 1029 42.74 26.68 13.94
N HIS A 1030 41.83 27.43 14.55
CA HIS A 1030 41.54 27.47 15.97
C HIS A 1030 41.25 26.08 16.53
N ARG A 1031 40.42 25.28 15.84
CA ARG A 1031 40.11 23.90 16.23
C ARG A 1031 41.34 23.00 16.20
N ALA A 1032 42.18 23.10 15.17
CA ALA A 1032 43.44 22.38 15.11
C ALA A 1032 44.44 22.83 16.20
N GLY A 1033 44.52 24.14 16.48
CA GLY A 1033 45.30 24.70 17.57
C GLY A 1033 44.78 24.25 18.94
N LEU A 1034 43.47 24.26 19.18
CA LEU A 1034 42.87 23.74 20.41
C LEU A 1034 43.16 22.26 20.61
N ARG A 1035 43.04 21.43 19.55
CA ARG A 1035 43.42 20.02 19.60
C ARG A 1035 44.86 19.86 20.08
N ARG A 1036 45.78 20.65 19.51
CA ARG A 1036 47.19 20.68 19.92
C ARG A 1036 47.33 21.08 21.40
N LEU A 1037 46.64 22.14 21.81
CA LEU A 1037 46.72 22.67 23.18
C LEU A 1037 46.19 21.64 24.20
N PHE A 1038 45.10 20.94 23.91
CA PHE A 1038 44.62 19.82 24.72
C PHE A 1038 45.61 18.64 24.73
N ALA A 1039 46.18 18.28 23.58
CA ALA A 1039 47.17 17.22 23.50
C ALA A 1039 48.42 17.51 24.34
N LEU A 1040 48.90 18.76 24.36
CA LEU A 1040 50.03 19.20 25.17
C LEU A 1040 49.77 19.10 26.68
N GLN A 1041 48.51 19.20 27.12
CA GLN A 1041 48.08 19.09 28.52
C GLN A 1041 47.75 17.64 28.95
N LEU A 1042 47.74 16.68 28.02
CA LEU A 1042 47.32 15.29 28.23
C LEU A 1042 48.43 14.26 27.93
N LYS A 1043 49.70 14.68 27.97
CA LYS A 1043 50.86 13.86 27.59
C LYS A 1043 50.84 12.43 28.16
N ASP A 1044 50.52 12.26 29.45
CA ASP A 1044 50.52 10.93 30.09
C ASP A 1044 49.33 10.06 29.66
N ALA A 1045 48.14 10.65 29.51
CA ALA A 1045 46.96 9.95 29.02
C ALA A 1045 47.13 9.52 27.55
N LEU A 1046 47.77 10.36 26.72
CA LEU A 1046 48.10 10.03 25.33
C LEU A 1046 49.15 8.92 25.25
N LYS A 1047 50.22 8.97 26.06
CA LYS A 1047 51.20 7.86 26.15
C LYS A 1047 50.56 6.53 26.58
N TYR A 1048 49.57 6.58 27.47
CA TYR A 1048 48.81 5.39 27.84
C TYR A 1048 47.99 4.86 26.65
N LEU A 1049 47.28 5.74 25.94
CA LEU A 1049 46.50 5.36 24.77
C LEU A 1049 47.35 4.81 23.63
N GLU A 1050 48.54 5.37 23.40
CA GLU A 1050 49.46 4.89 22.38
C GLU A 1050 49.83 3.41 22.56
N LYS A 1051 49.82 2.91 23.81
CA LYS A 1051 50.13 1.52 24.16
C LYS A 1051 48.90 0.62 24.30
N ASN A 1052 47.70 1.19 24.51
CA ASN A 1052 46.51 0.44 24.96
C ASN A 1052 45.30 0.53 24.01
N ILE A 1053 45.48 0.97 22.76
CA ILE A 1053 44.39 0.89 21.76
C ILE A 1053 44.10 -0.59 21.44
N PRO A 1054 42.85 -1.07 21.66
CA PRO A 1054 42.49 -2.47 21.41
C PRO A 1054 42.72 -2.87 19.96
N ASP A 1055 43.22 -4.09 19.75
CA ASP A 1055 43.43 -4.71 18.43
C ASP A 1055 44.33 -3.93 17.45
N LEU A 1056 45.12 -2.95 17.93
CA LEU A 1056 45.93 -2.09 17.07
C LEU A 1056 46.87 -2.89 16.15
N GLN A 1057 47.52 -3.95 16.66
CA GLN A 1057 48.39 -4.80 15.83
C GLN A 1057 47.64 -5.42 14.64
N LYS A 1058 46.44 -5.95 14.89
CA LYS A 1058 45.61 -6.58 13.86
C LYS A 1058 45.12 -5.53 12.85
N MET A 1059 44.70 -4.35 13.33
CA MET A 1059 44.32 -3.24 12.48
C MET A 1059 45.49 -2.76 11.60
N SER A 1060 46.69 -2.67 12.15
CA SER A 1060 47.89 -2.24 11.43
C SER A 1060 48.24 -3.19 10.27
N VAL A 1061 48.00 -4.49 10.42
CA VAL A 1061 48.16 -5.45 9.30
C VAL A 1061 47.17 -5.16 8.17
N ALA A 1062 45.90 -4.92 8.50
CA ALA A 1062 44.88 -4.59 7.50
C ALA A 1062 45.09 -3.20 6.86
N PHE A 1063 45.70 -2.26 7.58
CA PHE A 1063 45.99 -0.90 7.13
C PHE A 1063 47.32 -0.75 6.38
N MET A 1064 48.21 -1.75 6.43
CA MET A 1064 49.53 -1.73 5.78
C MET A 1064 49.51 -1.30 4.29
N PRO A 1065 48.49 -1.63 3.47
CA PRO A 1065 48.42 -1.14 2.08
C PRO A 1065 48.18 0.38 1.94
N LEU A 1066 47.76 1.06 3.01
CA LEU A 1066 47.33 2.47 3.00
C LEU A 1066 48.32 3.39 3.72
N GLY A 1067 48.98 2.91 4.77
CA GLY A 1067 49.91 3.72 5.57
C GLY A 1067 50.55 2.91 6.70
N THR A 1068 51.16 3.62 7.65
CA THR A 1068 51.90 3.01 8.76
C THR A 1068 51.05 2.85 10.03
N SER A 1069 51.46 1.97 10.93
CA SER A 1069 50.81 1.78 12.25
C SER A 1069 50.78 3.08 13.08
N GLU A 1070 51.82 3.92 12.95
CA GLU A 1070 51.93 5.22 13.61
C GLU A 1070 50.89 6.21 13.08
N GLU A 1071 50.70 6.26 11.76
CA GLU A 1071 49.71 7.12 11.13
C GLU A 1071 48.28 6.71 11.48
N LEU A 1072 47.99 5.40 11.54
CA LEU A 1072 46.68 4.89 11.97
C LEU A 1072 46.39 5.25 13.42
N ARG A 1073 47.39 5.06 14.29
CA ARG A 1073 47.28 5.39 15.72
C ARG A 1073 47.02 6.87 15.93
N THR A 1074 47.75 7.72 15.21
CA THR A 1074 47.60 9.17 15.26
C THR A 1074 46.19 9.59 14.86
N GLN A 1075 45.62 9.01 13.80
CA GLN A 1075 44.24 9.31 13.39
C GLN A 1075 43.20 8.92 14.44
N ILE A 1076 43.34 7.75 15.06
CA ILE A 1076 42.43 7.29 16.13
C ILE A 1076 42.48 8.27 17.31
N ILE A 1077 43.69 8.69 17.70
CA ILE A 1077 43.90 9.62 18.82
C ILE A 1077 43.35 11.02 18.48
N ASP A 1078 43.65 11.55 17.30
CA ASP A 1078 43.17 12.86 16.85
C ASP A 1078 41.64 12.94 16.90
N VAL A 1079 40.95 11.93 16.34
CA VAL A 1079 39.48 11.86 16.37
C VAL A 1079 38.95 11.69 17.79
N ALA A 1080 39.65 10.94 18.64
CA ALA A 1080 39.26 10.80 20.04
C ALA A 1080 39.39 12.12 20.81
N ILE A 1081 40.43 12.91 20.56
CA ILE A 1081 40.61 14.24 21.15
C ILE A 1081 39.51 15.19 20.65
N ASP A 1082 39.24 15.21 19.34
CA ASP A 1082 38.20 16.07 18.77
C ASP A 1082 36.83 15.76 19.39
N ARG A 1083 36.50 14.48 19.56
CA ARG A 1083 35.24 14.05 20.18
C ARG A 1083 35.17 14.33 21.68
N ALA A 1084 36.28 14.20 22.40
CA ALA A 1084 36.33 14.39 23.84
C ALA A 1084 36.33 15.87 24.26
N PHE A 1085 36.97 16.75 23.48
CA PHE A 1085 37.30 18.11 23.92
C PHE A 1085 36.77 19.22 23.01
N LEU A 1086 36.55 18.97 21.71
CA LEU A 1086 36.19 20.02 20.74
C LEU A 1086 34.69 20.06 20.41
N GLN A 1087 33.83 19.68 21.35
CA GLN A 1087 32.39 19.90 21.21
C GLN A 1087 32.06 21.39 21.35
N GLU A 1088 31.13 21.89 20.55
CA GLU A 1088 30.65 23.27 20.67
C GLU A 1088 29.85 23.48 21.97
N PRO A 1089 29.93 24.66 22.63
CA PRO A 1089 30.83 25.77 22.29
C PRO A 1089 32.29 25.45 22.65
N LEU A 1090 33.23 25.88 21.80
CA LEU A 1090 34.67 25.76 22.08
C LEU A 1090 35.09 26.65 23.28
N PRO A 1091 36.14 26.28 24.04
CA PRO A 1091 36.65 27.11 25.11
C PRO A 1091 37.20 28.44 24.59
N THR A 1092 36.79 29.55 25.20
CA THR A 1092 37.26 30.92 24.88
C THR A 1092 38.06 31.56 26.01
N ASP A 1093 38.12 30.93 27.19
CA ASP A 1093 38.92 31.40 28.33
C ASP A 1093 39.60 30.23 29.08
N GLU A 1094 40.48 30.58 30.03
CA GLU A 1094 41.25 29.59 30.80
C GLU A 1094 40.35 28.68 31.66
N PHE A 1095 39.24 29.21 32.20
CA PHE A 1095 38.34 28.47 33.07
C PHE A 1095 37.55 27.42 32.27
N ALA A 1096 36.97 27.82 31.14
CA ALA A 1096 36.29 26.95 30.20
C ALA A 1096 37.22 25.86 29.64
N PHE A 1097 38.48 26.23 29.36
CA PHE A 1097 39.49 25.27 28.89
C PHE A 1097 39.83 24.23 29.97
N LYS A 1098 40.09 24.66 31.21
CA LYS A 1098 40.37 23.74 32.34
C LYS A 1098 39.18 22.84 32.65
N ARG A 1099 37.95 23.40 32.68
CA ARG A 1099 36.72 22.62 32.86
C ARG A 1099 36.56 21.55 31.77
N ARG A 1100 36.78 21.92 30.50
CA ARG A 1100 36.71 20.98 29.38
C ARG A 1100 37.79 19.89 29.47
N LEU A 1101 38.99 20.26 29.90
CA LEU A 1101 40.09 19.33 30.12
C LEU A 1101 39.74 18.30 31.21
N GLU A 1102 39.15 18.72 32.32
CA GLU A 1102 38.72 17.84 33.41
C GLU A 1102 37.58 16.91 32.99
N GLU A 1103 36.52 17.45 32.37
CA GLU A 1103 35.35 16.68 31.91
C GLU A 1103 35.68 15.65 30.80
N GLY A 1104 36.64 15.99 29.93
CA GLY A 1104 37.04 15.13 28.82
C GLY A 1104 38.07 14.07 29.22
N ARG A 1105 38.92 14.34 30.23
CA ARG A 1105 40.01 13.43 30.65
C ARG A 1105 39.48 12.04 31.04
N GLY A 1106 38.36 11.96 31.77
CA GLY A 1106 37.75 10.68 32.16
C GLY A 1106 37.11 9.89 31.01
N ARG A 1107 36.74 10.55 29.91
CA ARG A 1107 36.05 9.93 28.76
C ARG A 1107 36.96 9.64 27.57
N LEU A 1108 38.13 10.28 27.50
CA LEU A 1108 39.06 10.16 26.38
C LEU A 1108 39.42 8.70 26.08
N THR A 1109 39.71 7.89 27.11
CA THR A 1109 40.06 6.47 26.91
C THR A 1109 38.91 5.65 26.34
N LEU A 1110 37.68 5.88 26.83
CA LEU A 1110 36.49 5.19 26.33
C LEU A 1110 36.21 5.55 24.86
N ILE A 1111 36.35 6.83 24.52
CA ILE A 1111 36.15 7.33 23.16
C ILE A 1111 37.24 6.78 22.23
N ALA A 1112 38.52 6.79 22.62
CA ALA A 1112 39.60 6.21 21.83
C ALA A 1112 39.36 4.71 21.55
N ASN A 1113 38.87 3.97 22.55
CA ASN A 1113 38.51 2.55 22.38
C ASN A 1113 37.29 2.36 21.47
N GLU A 1114 36.33 3.28 21.45
CA GLU A 1114 35.19 3.28 20.52
C GLU A 1114 35.64 3.54 19.09
N VAL A 1115 36.46 4.59 18.87
CA VAL A 1115 37.06 4.93 17.57
C VAL A 1115 37.91 3.76 17.06
N GLY A 1116 38.74 3.17 17.91
CA GLY A 1116 39.55 1.99 17.57
C GLY A 1116 38.70 0.77 17.18
N ARG A 1117 37.61 0.48 17.91
CA ARG A 1117 36.69 -0.61 17.54
C ARG A 1117 36.01 -0.36 16.20
N LEU A 1118 35.57 0.87 15.92
CA LEU A 1118 34.98 1.22 14.63
C LEU A 1118 36.02 1.11 13.50
N ALA A 1119 37.23 1.61 13.69
CA ALA A 1119 38.33 1.48 12.74
C ALA A 1119 38.63 0.01 12.43
N SER A 1120 38.67 -0.85 13.46
CA SER A 1120 38.85 -2.30 13.32
C SER A 1120 37.75 -2.91 12.45
N ALA A 1121 36.48 -2.61 12.75
CA ALA A 1121 35.35 -3.09 11.97
C ALA A 1121 35.42 -2.64 10.49
N ILE A 1122 35.77 -1.37 10.23
CA ILE A 1122 35.93 -0.85 8.87
C ILE A 1122 37.07 -1.56 8.14
N LEU A 1123 38.22 -1.76 8.80
CA LEU A 1123 39.38 -2.42 8.19
C LEU A 1123 39.14 -3.91 7.88
N VAL A 1124 38.32 -4.59 8.68
CA VAL A 1124 37.87 -5.96 8.38
C VAL A 1124 37.06 -6.00 7.08
N GLU A 1125 36.08 -5.10 6.94
CA GLU A 1125 35.27 -5.03 5.72
C GLU A 1125 36.08 -4.51 4.51
N TYR A 1126 37.06 -3.64 4.73
CA TYR A 1126 38.00 -3.19 3.70
C TYR A 1126 38.82 -4.35 3.15
N ALA A 1127 39.37 -5.20 4.03
CA ALA A 1127 40.11 -6.39 3.61
C ALA A 1127 39.23 -7.38 2.83
N ALA A 1128 37.96 -7.55 3.25
CA ALA A 1128 36.99 -8.38 2.54
C ALA A 1128 36.66 -7.83 1.15
N ALA A 1129 36.38 -6.53 1.04
CA ALA A 1129 36.12 -5.85 -0.24
C ALA A 1129 37.33 -5.90 -1.16
N ALA A 1130 38.54 -5.60 -0.67
CA ALA A 1130 39.78 -5.65 -1.43
C ALA A 1130 40.06 -7.06 -1.97
N ARG A 1131 39.89 -8.10 -1.14
CA ARG A 1131 40.01 -9.49 -1.57
C ARG A 1131 38.96 -9.83 -2.62
N LYS A 1132 37.70 -9.44 -2.42
CA LYS A 1132 36.62 -9.74 -3.36
C LYS A 1132 36.82 -9.09 -4.72
N ILE A 1133 37.31 -7.84 -4.75
CA ILE A 1133 37.70 -7.13 -5.97
C ILE A 1133 38.81 -7.89 -6.69
N LYS A 1134 39.85 -8.32 -5.97
CA LYS A 1134 40.96 -9.10 -6.54
C LYS A 1134 40.53 -10.46 -7.10
N ASP A 1135 39.60 -11.14 -6.41
CA ASP A 1135 39.12 -12.47 -6.78
C ASP A 1135 38.09 -12.43 -7.94
N THR A 1136 37.49 -11.26 -8.22
CA THR A 1136 36.49 -11.09 -9.27
C THR A 1136 37.15 -10.66 -10.58
N LYS A 1137 37.21 -11.56 -11.56
CA LYS A 1137 37.84 -11.32 -12.89
C LYS A 1137 36.84 -11.05 -14.02
N ILE A 1138 35.54 -11.07 -13.71
CA ILE A 1138 34.45 -10.94 -14.69
C ILE A 1138 34.00 -9.47 -14.71
N GLN A 1139 33.73 -8.91 -15.89
CA GLN A 1139 33.38 -7.50 -16.14
C GLN A 1139 34.39 -6.48 -15.55
N PRO A 1140 35.45 -6.13 -16.30
CA PRO A 1140 36.49 -5.20 -15.87
C PRO A 1140 35.96 -3.84 -15.38
N ASP A 1141 34.92 -3.30 -16.02
CA ASP A 1141 34.31 -2.02 -15.66
C ASP A 1141 33.73 -1.98 -14.24
N ALA A 1142 33.03 -3.04 -13.82
CA ALA A 1142 32.42 -3.12 -12.50
C ALA A 1142 33.49 -3.30 -11.41
N VAL A 1143 34.54 -4.08 -11.71
CA VAL A 1143 35.70 -4.28 -10.83
C VAL A 1143 36.49 -2.98 -10.69
N GLN A 1144 36.72 -2.26 -11.78
CA GLN A 1144 37.41 -0.97 -11.78
C GLN A 1144 36.62 0.08 -11.00
N ASP A 1145 35.31 0.18 -11.19
CA ASP A 1145 34.44 1.09 -10.44
C ASP A 1145 34.43 0.75 -8.94
N ALA A 1146 34.31 -0.53 -8.58
CA ALA A 1146 34.38 -0.98 -7.18
C ALA A 1146 35.74 -0.66 -6.54
N ALA A 1147 36.84 -0.81 -7.27
CA ALA A 1147 38.18 -0.45 -6.81
C ALA A 1147 38.32 1.08 -6.58
N GLN A 1148 37.79 1.90 -7.49
CA GLN A 1148 37.77 3.36 -7.32
C GLN A 1148 36.92 3.78 -6.12
N GLN A 1149 35.75 3.17 -5.94
CA GLN A 1149 34.90 3.41 -4.77
C GLN A 1149 35.63 3.05 -3.46
N LEU A 1150 36.28 1.88 -3.43
CA LEU A 1150 37.06 1.42 -2.27
C LEU A 1150 38.16 2.43 -1.91
N GLN A 1151 38.91 2.91 -2.90
CA GLN A 1151 39.99 3.89 -2.70
C GLN A 1151 39.48 5.24 -2.19
N ARG A 1152 38.30 5.69 -2.66
CA ARG A 1152 37.68 6.95 -2.24
C ARG A 1152 37.11 6.89 -0.83
N LEU A 1153 36.57 5.74 -0.42
CA LEU A 1153 36.06 5.53 0.93
C LEU A 1153 37.21 5.36 1.92
N VAL A 1154 38.15 4.46 1.63
CA VAL A 1154 39.23 4.10 2.56
C VAL A 1154 40.58 4.51 1.98
N GLY A 1155 40.88 5.81 2.11
CA GLY A 1155 42.20 6.38 1.82
C GLY A 1155 43.16 6.34 3.02
N LYS A 1156 44.38 6.85 2.84
CA LYS A 1156 45.43 6.89 3.87
C LYS A 1156 44.99 7.57 5.19
N ARG A 1157 44.09 8.55 5.12
CA ARG A 1157 43.63 9.34 6.27
C ARG A 1157 42.13 9.17 6.58
N PHE A 1158 41.52 8.05 6.18
CA PHE A 1158 40.06 7.90 6.17
C PHE A 1158 39.37 8.10 7.53
N ILE A 1159 40.05 7.84 8.66
CA ILE A 1159 39.47 8.02 10.00
C ILE A 1159 39.42 9.50 10.35
N ALA A 1160 40.47 10.25 10.01
CA ALA A 1160 40.58 11.67 10.33
C ALA A 1160 39.83 12.57 9.35
N ASP A 1161 39.74 12.19 8.07
CA ASP A 1161 39.19 13.03 7.02
C ASP A 1161 37.67 12.86 6.85
N ALA A 1162 37.11 11.70 7.24
CA ALA A 1162 35.67 11.46 7.13
C ALA A 1162 34.91 11.99 8.35
N PRO A 1163 33.76 12.68 8.17
CA PRO A 1163 32.91 13.09 9.30
C PRO A 1163 32.50 11.88 10.15
N TRP A 1164 32.51 12.04 11.48
CA TRP A 1164 32.23 10.94 12.41
C TRP A 1164 30.89 10.23 12.15
N THR A 1165 29.85 10.99 11.81
CA THR A 1165 28.52 10.45 11.48
C THR A 1165 28.56 9.53 10.26
N GLN A 1166 29.40 9.84 9.28
CA GLN A 1166 29.53 9.03 8.06
C GLN A 1166 30.48 7.86 8.23
N LEU A 1167 31.52 8.00 9.06
CA LEU A 1167 32.43 6.92 9.40
C LEU A 1167 31.66 5.69 9.96
N GLN A 1168 30.56 5.90 10.69
CA GLN A 1168 29.68 4.83 11.18
C GLN A 1168 29.04 3.98 10.08
N HIS A 1169 28.94 4.50 8.86
CA HIS A 1169 28.32 3.80 7.72
C HIS A 1169 29.33 3.12 6.80
N PHE A 1170 30.65 3.30 7.00
CA PHE A 1170 31.68 2.76 6.11
C PHE A 1170 31.62 1.24 5.99
N ALA A 1171 31.48 0.52 7.10
CA ALA A 1171 31.33 -0.94 7.08
C ALA A 1171 30.16 -1.39 6.18
N ARG A 1172 29.05 -0.65 6.16
CA ARG A 1172 27.90 -0.93 5.28
C ARG A 1172 28.23 -0.67 3.82
N TYR A 1173 28.90 0.45 3.50
CA TYR A 1173 29.30 0.76 2.13
C TYR A 1173 30.29 -0.28 1.58
N LEU A 1174 31.21 -0.75 2.41
CA LEU A 1174 32.17 -1.80 2.03
C LEU A 1174 31.49 -3.16 1.83
N LYS A 1175 30.53 -3.53 2.67
CA LYS A 1175 29.67 -4.70 2.45
C LYS A 1175 28.88 -4.61 1.15
N ALA A 1176 28.41 -3.42 0.78
CA ALA A 1176 27.72 -3.21 -0.48
C ALA A 1176 28.61 -3.52 -1.70
N ILE A 1177 29.91 -3.20 -1.62
CA ILE A 1177 30.88 -3.58 -2.66
C ILE A 1177 30.98 -5.11 -2.78
N VAL A 1178 31.09 -5.83 -1.66
CA VAL A 1178 31.16 -7.30 -1.67
C VAL A 1178 29.90 -7.91 -2.28
N LEU A 1179 28.72 -7.49 -1.80
CA LEU A 1179 27.42 -7.98 -2.28
C LEU A 1179 27.17 -7.69 -3.76
N ARG A 1180 27.60 -6.52 -4.24
CA ARG A 1180 27.57 -6.20 -5.67
C ARG A 1180 28.34 -7.24 -6.47
N LEU A 1181 29.58 -7.52 -6.07
CA LEU A 1181 30.45 -8.46 -6.77
C LEU A 1181 29.99 -9.93 -6.63
N ASP A 1182 29.29 -10.29 -5.56
CA ASP A 1182 28.61 -11.59 -5.45
C ASP A 1182 27.48 -11.73 -6.47
N LYS A 1183 26.63 -10.71 -6.57
CA LYS A 1183 25.47 -10.69 -7.48
C LYS A 1183 25.86 -10.49 -8.94
N LEU A 1184 27.04 -9.90 -9.20
CA LEU A 1184 27.56 -9.62 -10.53
C LEU A 1184 27.58 -10.87 -11.44
N ARG A 1185 27.85 -12.06 -10.89
CA ARG A 1185 27.85 -13.31 -11.66
C ARG A 1185 26.45 -13.74 -12.10
N ALA A 1186 25.44 -13.47 -11.29
CA ALA A 1186 24.06 -13.90 -11.55
C ALA A 1186 23.37 -13.00 -12.57
N ASP A 1187 23.67 -11.69 -12.58
CA ASP A 1187 23.04 -10.72 -13.48
C ASP A 1187 24.01 -9.58 -13.89
N PRO A 1188 24.96 -9.84 -14.80
CA PRO A 1188 25.92 -8.84 -15.27
C PRO A 1188 25.28 -7.70 -16.05
N ALA A 1189 24.13 -7.94 -16.70
CA ALA A 1189 23.44 -6.94 -17.52
C ALA A 1189 22.77 -5.86 -16.64
N ARG A 1190 22.15 -6.28 -15.52
CA ARG A 1190 21.58 -5.34 -14.55
C ARG A 1190 22.63 -4.48 -13.86
N ASP A 1191 23.79 -5.04 -13.51
CA ASP A 1191 24.89 -4.25 -12.95
C ASP A 1191 25.34 -3.18 -13.95
N ALA A 1192 25.59 -3.56 -15.21
CA ALA A 1192 25.98 -2.63 -16.26
C ALA A 1192 24.96 -1.51 -16.49
N ALA A 1193 23.66 -1.81 -16.47
CA ALA A 1193 22.60 -0.82 -16.58
C ALA A 1193 22.62 0.17 -15.40
N LYS A 1194 22.77 -0.33 -14.16
CA LYS A 1194 22.85 0.53 -12.97
C LYS A 1194 24.13 1.34 -12.88
N LEU A 1195 25.24 0.79 -13.36
CA LEU A 1195 26.49 1.52 -13.50
C LEU A 1195 26.36 2.65 -14.54
N ALA A 1196 25.65 2.42 -15.64
CA ALA A 1196 25.38 3.45 -16.65
C ALA A 1196 24.51 4.59 -16.12
N GLU A 1197 23.54 4.31 -15.25
CA GLU A 1197 22.76 5.35 -14.55
C GLU A 1197 23.58 6.14 -13.52
N LEU A 1198 24.53 5.48 -12.84
CA LEU A 1198 25.35 6.09 -11.78
C LEU A 1198 26.50 6.96 -12.33
N LYS A 1199 27.20 6.49 -13.37
CA LYS A 1199 28.40 7.14 -13.92
C LYS A 1199 28.24 8.65 -14.16
N PRO A 1200 27.17 9.15 -14.81
CA PRO A 1200 26.99 10.59 -15.04
C PRO A 1200 26.89 11.42 -13.75
N GLN A 1201 26.25 10.86 -12.73
CA GLN A 1201 26.03 11.51 -11.43
C GLN A 1201 27.33 11.65 -10.63
N GLU A 1202 28.21 10.65 -10.75
CA GLU A 1202 29.52 10.64 -10.11
C GLU A 1202 30.53 11.51 -10.89
N GLN A 1203 30.53 11.44 -12.22
CA GLN A 1203 31.43 12.22 -13.07
C GLN A 1203 31.24 13.73 -12.88
N ARG A 1204 30.00 14.21 -12.81
CA ARG A 1204 29.73 15.64 -12.58
C ARG A 1204 30.28 16.11 -11.24
N TYR A 1205 30.14 15.31 -10.17
CA TYR A 1205 30.68 15.64 -8.86
C TYR A 1205 32.20 15.78 -8.89
N TRP A 1206 32.90 14.78 -9.42
CA TRP A 1206 34.37 14.84 -9.48
C TRP A 1206 34.88 15.93 -10.42
N ARG A 1207 34.14 16.26 -11.47
CA ARG A 1207 34.44 17.40 -12.33
C ARG A 1207 34.36 18.72 -11.55
N LEU A 1208 33.30 18.92 -10.75
CA LEU A 1208 33.17 20.11 -9.91
C LEU A 1208 34.26 20.20 -8.84
N VAL A 1209 34.63 19.08 -8.23
CA VAL A 1209 35.78 19.02 -7.29
C VAL A 1209 37.07 19.45 -7.99
N ALA A 1210 37.31 18.99 -9.23
CA ALA A 1210 38.47 19.38 -10.01
C ALA A 1210 38.45 20.87 -10.41
N GLU A 1211 37.30 21.38 -10.86
CA GLU A 1211 37.09 22.80 -11.20
C GLU A 1211 37.35 23.71 -9.99
N ARG A 1212 36.97 23.26 -8.78
CA ARG A 1212 37.22 23.96 -7.51
C ARG A 1212 38.59 23.65 -6.88
N LYS A 1213 39.52 23.06 -7.65
CA LYS A 1213 40.88 22.70 -7.19
C LYS A 1213 40.90 21.91 -5.87
N GLY A 1214 39.90 21.05 -5.66
CA GLY A 1214 39.77 20.22 -4.47
C GLY A 1214 39.04 20.86 -3.29
N VAL A 1215 38.57 22.12 -3.40
CA VAL A 1215 37.76 22.76 -2.36
C VAL A 1215 36.32 22.25 -2.41
N VAL A 1216 35.84 21.74 -1.27
CA VAL A 1216 34.52 21.11 -1.12
C VAL A 1216 33.78 21.82 0.01
N ASP A 1217 32.58 22.34 -0.26
CA ASP A 1217 31.69 22.92 0.75
C ASP A 1217 30.75 21.86 1.35
N GLU A 1218 29.95 22.25 2.35
CA GLU A 1218 29.04 21.34 3.05
C GLU A 1218 28.00 20.70 2.10
N ARG A 1219 27.48 21.44 1.11
CA ARG A 1219 26.50 20.93 0.14
C ARG A 1219 27.14 19.91 -0.80
N MET A 1220 28.39 20.13 -1.20
CA MET A 1220 29.13 19.17 -2.00
C MET A 1220 29.40 17.89 -1.19
N LEU A 1221 29.72 18.01 0.11
CA LEU A 1221 29.85 16.85 0.99
C LEU A 1221 28.51 16.10 1.13
N GLU A 1222 27.38 16.78 1.25
CA GLU A 1222 26.06 16.12 1.27
C GLU A 1222 25.81 15.32 -0.02
N PHE A 1223 26.07 15.92 -1.18
CA PHE A 1223 25.95 15.25 -2.48
C PHE A 1223 26.87 14.02 -2.58
N ARG A 1224 28.11 14.14 -2.09
CA ARG A 1224 29.10 13.05 -2.04
C ARG A 1224 28.57 11.84 -1.29
N TRP A 1225 27.88 12.03 -0.17
CA TRP A 1225 27.34 10.93 0.63
C TRP A 1225 26.05 10.36 0.03
N LEU A 1226 25.23 11.18 -0.64
CA LEU A 1226 24.09 10.69 -1.42
C LEU A 1226 24.51 9.75 -2.57
N LEU A 1227 25.71 9.96 -3.16
CA LEU A 1227 26.26 9.02 -4.14
C LEU A 1227 26.52 7.63 -3.53
N GLU A 1228 27.02 7.54 -2.29
CA GLU A 1228 27.22 6.24 -1.61
C GLU A 1228 25.89 5.57 -1.27
N GLU A 1229 24.88 6.34 -0.86
CA GLU A 1229 23.54 5.81 -0.63
C GLU A 1229 22.91 5.29 -1.92
N LEU A 1230 23.10 6.00 -3.04
CA LEU A 1230 22.62 5.55 -4.34
C LEU A 1230 23.29 4.24 -4.76
N ARG A 1231 24.59 4.09 -4.50
CA ARG A 1231 25.34 2.84 -4.74
C ARG A 1231 24.76 1.68 -3.92
N VAL A 1232 24.45 1.89 -2.64
CA VAL A 1232 23.76 0.87 -1.81
C VAL A 1232 22.38 0.54 -2.40
N SER A 1233 21.59 1.55 -2.76
CA SER A 1233 20.25 1.35 -3.36
C SER A 1233 20.27 0.62 -4.71
N PHE A 1234 21.34 0.76 -5.48
CA PHE A 1234 21.46 0.12 -6.79
C PHE A 1234 21.96 -1.31 -6.69
N PHE A 1235 23.01 -1.53 -5.88
CA PHE A 1235 23.76 -2.79 -5.91
C PHE A 1235 23.54 -3.68 -4.68
N ALA A 1236 23.04 -3.13 -3.57
CA ALA A 1236 22.90 -3.85 -2.30
C ALA A 1236 21.63 -3.43 -1.52
N GLN A 1237 20.47 -3.49 -2.18
CA GLN A 1237 19.17 -3.03 -1.63
C GLN A 1237 18.81 -3.62 -0.25
N GLU A 1238 19.25 -4.85 0.02
CA GLU A 1238 19.03 -5.54 1.31
C GLU A 1238 19.70 -4.86 2.51
N LEU A 1239 20.75 -4.06 2.29
CA LEU A 1239 21.43 -3.32 3.35
C LEU A 1239 20.66 -2.08 3.82
N ARG A 1240 19.65 -1.64 3.04
CA ARG A 1240 18.82 -0.45 3.25
C ARG A 1240 19.61 0.88 3.32
N THR A 1241 18.97 1.96 2.88
CA THR A 1241 19.52 3.32 3.00
C THR A 1241 18.85 4.04 4.18
N PRO A 1242 19.54 4.95 4.89
CA PRO A 1242 18.99 5.69 6.03
C PRO A 1242 18.04 6.81 5.56
N GLN A 1243 18.11 7.16 4.27
CA GLN A 1243 17.21 8.09 3.61
C GLN A 1243 16.86 7.60 2.19
N PRO A 1244 15.66 7.94 1.66
CA PRO A 1244 15.29 7.62 0.28
C PRO A 1244 16.23 8.31 -0.71
N VAL A 1245 16.82 7.58 -1.64
CA VAL A 1245 17.76 8.10 -2.64
C VAL A 1245 17.38 7.65 -4.05
N SER A 1246 17.56 8.50 -5.04
CA SER A 1246 17.30 8.22 -6.46
C SER A 1246 18.08 9.18 -7.34
N VAL A 1247 18.27 8.84 -8.62
CA VAL A 1247 18.90 9.71 -9.61
C VAL A 1247 18.23 11.10 -9.65
N LYS A 1248 16.90 11.15 -9.66
CA LYS A 1248 16.13 12.41 -9.62
C LYS A 1248 16.42 13.26 -8.38
N ARG A 1249 16.66 12.63 -7.22
CA ARG A 1249 17.03 13.34 -5.99
C ARG A 1249 18.45 13.88 -6.07
N LEU A 1250 19.38 13.13 -6.66
CA LEU A 1250 20.72 13.63 -6.94
C LEU A 1250 20.65 14.77 -7.97
N ASP A 1251 19.91 14.66 -9.07
CA ASP A 1251 19.75 15.75 -10.05
C ASP A 1251 19.25 17.05 -9.40
N LYS A 1252 18.32 16.92 -8.44
CA LYS A 1252 17.84 18.06 -7.66
C LYS A 1252 18.93 18.63 -6.74
N ALA A 1253 19.65 17.77 -6.01
CA ALA A 1253 20.78 18.20 -5.18
C ALA A 1253 21.90 18.85 -6.02
N TRP A 1254 22.06 18.40 -7.27
CA TRP A 1254 22.99 19.00 -8.22
C TRP A 1254 22.54 20.38 -8.68
N ALA A 1255 21.26 20.56 -8.98
CA ALA A 1255 20.72 21.88 -9.31
C ALA A 1255 20.90 22.88 -8.15
N GLN A 1256 20.77 22.43 -6.90
CA GLN A 1256 21.05 23.24 -5.70
C GLN A 1256 22.54 23.58 -5.51
N LEU A 1257 23.46 22.78 -6.06
CA LEU A 1257 24.89 23.07 -6.08
C LEU A 1257 25.27 24.10 -7.15
N GLN A 1258 24.47 24.21 -8.21
CA GLN A 1258 24.66 25.17 -9.31
C GLN A 1258 23.96 26.51 -9.07
N ALA A 1259 22.94 26.53 -8.20
CA ALA A 1259 22.22 27.73 -7.76
C ALA A 1259 22.94 28.44 -6.60
#